data_AF-A0A857VAV2-F1
#
_entry.id   AF-A0A857VAV2-F1
#
_cell.length_a   1.000
_cell.length_b   1.000
_cell.length_c   1.000
_cell.angle_alpha   90.00
_cell.angle_beta   90.00
_cell.angle_gamma   90.00
#
_symmetry.space_group_name_H-M   'P 1'
#
loop_
_entity.id
_entity.type
_entity.pdbx_description
1 polymer ?
#
loop_
_entity_poly.entity_id
_entity_poly.type
_entity_poly.pdbx_seq_one_letter_code
_entity_poly.pdbx_strand_id
1 'polypeptide(L)'
;MAKFEISLRQELIDHGLDKDIRLGRSILQIGDLADTSPNKYIDGYRQVFDYIEEYDPPYLDSPELEEALTSEGQKTRAIISALGSCSTRSAINAILESGSSKQRGYLSEALKKYSSFITDGIPYESYDDNYEPIERRKSANPDDIITGLWRDVVFASMIDTPEMKALSRARRWLQPGDDDKKLNENIENLPKTRGYYSYIFPPKKLPQKNSEIASDKPRHKPGTVGNAFPELAKTYEQIREREERKHPDDTDDTIEHTTTLELARIIAKSTEYNDPYRSERSPYRSHFAEQMAWARLGDQVQRQFRGMRQKIRGIDLHNIGRFIGKSGDNPYDVEWRRIEKLADTVTPDHVDPAREYLLKKAHDDIQRQHRRYGNDVAHRIITEGAAKLASIDSLTDDEVLARFQTEREKLDQKRNEHMSLAQKALDLHFKDGVDDDATPIDWINTAPFGLINRTHKALNRGVSKDTAFAYAVAEYSFPGEAITRELVEACRSITKENLDKTRALHAYSKETGLAIDPIDEVRLGKVAVTYDSSDVIDLMEQGYSAREIIENGWLCHLDTRKTIDFPARGNDAQKQRWCTENGYAYLNGGWIKTSVGKIILSRLESGLERSIHDASQWLETFQIPEEGYDIPVLKARIQSGEQIQLHNIEKTTFYDVGLESGLLAGILKAPQDLRDRLLLPRKTQKIQQIFFAPEHQLLYLTLADVYRDSDIDINTVRDHAFDRLDAFYNEWLINARGKETTYRISKDDLREKLLVAIENVNNSVLSDDENITGVIQRLSKYGNNRKRYIDDATSWLLRHVTSPSARLTKVWGDRAVALIEGANDSARDIEIWQNDNALRLQLREMTRQGSMPHNLTAAEVTGEFSGWVWELSRCYDSDRIIRAISEYKSVRTTEALLPAQVMEMQTSSGVYKAEVLAKDDPRGMTIGIDTGCCMTLDGASASCIESGYKHKNAGFFALYTPQGRLAAQSYFYVNPEHPNVLVLDNIEANQGRDTNKIVEIYKQALSKYLLERFATDRTWNIDTVNLGTGYGDAVKSSVLRLPATNAIPNNLGYDIYSDASDQRLLLHLSQHEIAESRKQWIPAQENIENTPNHLPNIVTRSITPNDFAIIKELEEQIYPEHIRQYDDKEMLQDELKMNSMETYSFLVAGQADSSKDYIGYCMAYLDQSETEPGRHDPVVYAADMAILPEAQGFHIGAKMFDELLKRTSERGVDKIEMHARETTSYSALKNSEWAKHILYRRGYKFVDHGVVDEFDDGDGNIENLYLVSIEKI
;
A
#
# COMPACT_ATOMS: atom_id res chain seq x y z
N MET A 1 -0.04 -3.55 99.82
CA MET A 1 0.41 -3.09 98.50
C MET A 1 1.95 -3.22 98.38
N ALA A 2 2.69 -3.97 99.20
CA ALA A 2 2.88 -3.73 100.64
C ALA A 2 3.78 -2.49 100.92
N LYS A 3 3.38 -1.22 100.71
CA LYS A 3 2.14 -0.61 100.20
C LYS A 3 2.46 0.60 99.31
N PHE A 4 2.31 0.48 98.01
CA PHE A 4 2.48 1.54 97.01
C PHE A 4 3.93 1.93 96.83
N GLU A 5 4.72 2.15 97.89
CA GLU A 5 6.18 2.18 97.92
C GLU A 5 6.78 0.98 97.15
N ILE A 6 7.26 1.15 95.92
CA ILE A 6 8.14 2.23 95.52
C ILE A 6 7.38 3.32 94.72
N SER A 7 6.12 3.61 95.03
CA SER A 7 5.23 4.58 94.36
C SER A 7 5.95 5.88 94.20
N LEU A 8 6.77 6.30 95.17
CA LEU A 8 7.47 7.57 95.09
C LEU A 8 8.78 7.54 94.27
N ARG A 9 9.49 6.40 94.16
CA ARG A 9 10.65 6.30 93.24
C ARG A 9 10.13 6.03 91.85
N GLN A 10 9.15 5.14 91.66
CA GLN A 10 8.43 4.87 90.41
C GLN A 10 7.71 6.13 89.91
N GLU A 11 7.11 6.94 90.81
CA GLU A 11 6.44 8.19 90.45
C GLU A 11 7.38 9.38 90.33
N LEU A 12 8.64 9.39 90.82
CA LEU A 12 9.63 10.46 90.50
C LEU A 12 10.55 10.07 89.32
N ILE A 13 10.62 8.76 89.06
CA ILE A 13 10.79 8.05 87.78
C ILE A 13 9.50 8.20 86.90
N ASP A 14 8.43 8.85 87.44
CA ASP A 14 7.29 9.49 86.74
C ASP A 14 7.20 11.06 86.93
N HIS A 15 7.96 11.70 87.83
CA HIS A 15 8.02 13.16 88.06
C HIS A 15 9.27 13.76 87.39
N GLY A 16 9.99 12.97 86.59
CA GLY A 16 10.77 13.44 85.44
C GLY A 16 12.09 14.14 85.72
N LEU A 17 12.96 13.59 86.59
CA LEU A 17 14.29 14.18 86.85
C LEU A 17 15.48 13.17 86.89
N ASP A 18 15.44 12.09 86.09
CA ASP A 18 16.62 11.23 85.79
C ASP A 18 16.98 11.13 84.29
N LYS A 19 16.04 11.43 83.39
CA LYS A 19 16.39 12.12 82.14
C LYS A 19 17.21 13.33 82.61
N ASP A 20 18.52 13.44 82.41
CA ASP A 20 19.16 13.50 81.12
C ASP A 20 20.63 13.01 81.12
N ILE A 21 21.12 12.36 82.18
CA ILE A 21 22.58 12.31 82.44
C ILE A 21 22.94 11.04 83.25
N ARG A 22 23.45 9.93 82.71
CA ARG A 22 24.74 9.83 82.00
C ARG A 22 25.08 8.38 81.58
N LEU A 23 25.76 8.29 80.42
CA LEU A 23 26.96 7.48 80.12
C LEU A 23 26.96 5.97 80.42
N GLY A 24 26.95 5.18 79.34
CA GLY A 24 27.30 3.76 79.36
C GLY A 24 27.68 3.23 77.96
N ARG A 25 28.75 3.77 77.35
CA ARG A 25 29.37 3.18 76.14
C ARG A 25 30.27 2.02 76.57
N SER A 26 29.84 0.79 76.29
CA SER A 26 30.68 -0.40 76.36
C SER A 26 30.62 -1.15 75.04
N ILE A 27 31.75 -1.02 74.34
CA ILE A 27 32.35 -1.91 73.35
C ILE A 27 31.92 -3.38 73.53
N LEU A 28 31.50 -4.03 72.44
CA LEU A 28 31.70 -5.48 72.29
C LEU A 28 32.84 -5.72 71.30
N GLN A 29 33.70 -6.64 71.71
CA GLN A 29 35.05 -6.86 71.26
C GLN A 29 35.11 -7.81 70.07
N ILE A 30 36.23 -7.78 69.36
CA ILE A 30 36.66 -8.67 68.26
C ILE A 30 36.62 -10.19 68.62
N GLY A 31 36.29 -10.55 69.86
CA GLY A 31 36.14 -11.94 70.33
C GLY A 31 34.79 -12.61 70.06
N ASP A 32 33.75 -11.89 69.65
CA ASP A 32 32.45 -12.53 69.29
C ASP A 32 32.46 -13.10 67.85
N LEU A 33 33.58 -12.98 67.14
CA LEU A 33 33.81 -13.48 65.78
C LEU A 33 34.28 -14.95 65.72
N ALA A 34 34.25 -15.70 66.83
CA ALA A 34 34.92 -17.00 66.91
C ALA A 34 34.08 -18.16 67.47
N ASP A 35 32.74 -18.11 67.42
CA ASP A 35 31.91 -19.25 67.83
C ASP A 35 30.87 -19.61 66.76
N THR A 36 31.32 -20.50 65.86
CA THR A 36 30.58 -21.08 64.75
C THR A 36 29.67 -22.21 65.24
N SER A 37 28.47 -21.87 65.72
CA SER A 37 27.39 -22.83 65.84
C SER A 37 26.11 -22.25 65.22
N PRO A 38 25.56 -22.85 64.14
CA PRO A 38 24.37 -22.37 63.45
C PRO A 38 23.19 -22.13 64.40
N ASN A 39 23.06 -23.00 65.42
CA ASN A 39 21.98 -22.97 66.41
C ASN A 39 21.90 -21.67 67.21
N LYS A 40 23.02 -20.98 67.45
CA LYS A 40 23.03 -19.74 68.27
C LYS A 40 22.39 -18.55 67.55
N TYR A 41 22.40 -18.56 66.21
CA TYR A 41 21.73 -17.55 65.38
C TYR A 41 20.24 -17.90 65.17
N ILE A 42 19.92 -19.19 65.05
CA ILE A 42 18.54 -19.69 64.95
C ILE A 42 17.71 -19.28 66.18
N ASP A 43 18.29 -19.42 67.38
CA ASP A 43 17.62 -19.04 68.64
C ASP A 43 17.30 -17.53 68.71
N GLY A 44 18.12 -16.67 68.09
CA GLY A 44 17.94 -15.21 68.09
C GLY A 44 16.88 -14.69 67.09
N TYR A 45 16.52 -15.48 66.07
CA TYR A 45 15.58 -15.09 65.01
C TYR A 45 14.28 -15.89 65.02
N ARG A 46 13.95 -16.48 66.17
CA ARG A 46 12.81 -17.40 66.36
C ARG A 46 11.49 -16.89 65.76
N GLN A 47 11.16 -15.62 65.92
CA GLN A 47 9.93 -15.03 65.35
C GLN A 47 9.89 -15.07 63.81
N VAL A 48 11.03 -14.88 63.13
CA VAL A 48 11.09 -14.92 61.65
C VAL A 48 10.90 -16.36 61.16
N PHE A 49 11.51 -17.33 61.84
CA PHE A 49 11.41 -18.74 61.48
C PHE A 49 10.03 -19.33 61.79
N ASP A 50 9.45 -18.99 62.94
CA ASP A 50 8.07 -19.35 63.30
C ASP A 50 7.08 -18.77 62.27
N TYR A 51 7.31 -17.52 61.85
CA TYR A 51 6.49 -16.85 60.81
C TYR A 51 6.65 -17.49 59.42
N ILE A 52 7.85 -17.93 59.02
CA ILE A 52 8.03 -18.69 57.77
C ILE A 52 7.33 -20.06 57.87
N GLU A 53 7.44 -20.74 59.02
CA GLU A 53 6.85 -22.06 59.25
C GLU A 53 5.32 -22.06 59.17
N GLU A 54 4.67 -20.96 59.56
CA GLU A 54 3.22 -20.80 59.48
C GLU A 54 2.69 -20.65 58.03
N TYR A 55 3.48 -20.06 57.11
CA TYR A 55 3.01 -19.60 55.80
C TYR A 55 3.75 -20.17 54.56
N ASP A 56 4.94 -20.79 54.72
CA ASP A 56 5.71 -21.40 53.61
C ASP A 56 5.34 -22.89 53.46
N PRO A 57 4.98 -23.39 52.26
CA PRO A 57 4.66 -24.81 52.07
C PRO A 57 5.91 -25.69 52.28
N PRO A 58 5.75 -26.94 52.76
CA PRO A 58 6.88 -27.86 52.94
C PRO A 58 7.41 -28.34 51.58
N TYR A 59 8.38 -27.63 51.01
CA TYR A 59 9.27 -28.14 49.97
C TYR A 59 10.53 -28.67 50.66
N LEU A 60 10.86 -29.94 50.41
CA LEU A 60 11.91 -30.70 51.10
C LEU A 60 13.30 -30.06 51.03
N ASP A 61 14.16 -30.44 51.99
CA ASP A 61 15.59 -30.13 51.99
C ASP A 61 16.26 -30.70 50.73
N SER A 62 16.84 -29.80 49.93
CA SER A 62 17.62 -30.14 48.74
C SER A 62 19.11 -30.03 49.12
N PRO A 63 19.82 -31.13 49.46
CA PRO A 63 21.26 -31.11 49.79
C PRO A 63 22.12 -30.52 48.67
N GLU A 64 21.58 -30.41 47.45
CA GLU A 64 22.20 -29.79 46.28
C GLU A 64 22.61 -28.32 46.52
N LEU A 65 21.90 -27.57 47.38
CA LEU A 65 22.29 -26.18 47.69
C LEU A 65 23.51 -26.15 48.61
N GLU A 66 23.55 -27.04 49.59
CA GLU A 66 24.68 -27.19 50.51
C GLU A 66 25.93 -27.67 49.76
N GLU A 67 25.76 -28.65 48.87
CA GLU A 67 26.81 -29.12 47.95
C GLU A 67 27.28 -27.98 47.02
N ALA A 68 26.36 -27.20 46.43
CA ALA A 68 26.72 -26.07 45.58
C ALA A 68 27.48 -24.97 46.33
N LEU A 69 27.15 -24.73 47.60
CA LEU A 69 27.84 -23.75 48.45
C LEU A 69 29.23 -24.23 48.91
N THR A 70 29.42 -25.55 49.04
CA THR A 70 30.67 -26.18 49.50
C THR A 70 31.62 -26.61 48.38
N SER A 71 31.14 -26.73 47.14
CA SER A 71 31.96 -27.09 45.97
C SER A 71 33.03 -26.05 45.62
N GLU A 72 34.23 -26.51 45.25
CA GLU A 72 35.27 -25.65 44.66
C GLU A 72 34.84 -25.21 43.24
N GLY A 73 34.81 -23.90 42.98
CA GLY A 73 34.36 -23.34 41.69
C GLY A 73 32.88 -22.94 41.63
N GLN A 74 32.44 -22.13 42.60
CA GLN A 74 31.05 -21.67 42.81
C GLN A 74 30.41 -20.97 41.59
N LYS A 75 29.68 -21.70 40.74
CA LYS A 75 28.93 -21.13 39.60
C LYS A 75 27.57 -20.63 40.06
N THR A 76 27.27 -19.35 39.80
CA THR A 76 25.98 -18.71 40.14
C THR A 76 24.77 -19.53 39.64
N ARG A 77 24.86 -20.17 38.46
CA ARG A 77 23.80 -21.00 37.89
C ARG A 77 23.47 -22.25 38.71
N ALA A 78 24.48 -22.92 39.29
CA ALA A 78 24.29 -24.17 40.04
C ALA A 78 23.58 -23.91 41.38
N ILE A 79 24.06 -22.91 42.13
CA ILE A 79 23.47 -22.43 43.39
C ILE A 79 21.98 -22.09 43.21
N ILE A 80 21.66 -21.42 42.11
CA ILE A 80 20.31 -20.99 41.77
C ILE A 80 19.41 -22.15 41.35
N SER A 81 19.96 -23.11 40.60
CA SER A 81 19.23 -24.33 40.24
C SER A 81 18.83 -25.10 41.50
N ALA A 82 19.72 -25.18 42.48
CA ALA A 82 19.45 -25.81 43.78
C ALA A 82 18.46 -25.00 44.63
N LEU A 83 18.52 -23.66 44.61
CA LEU A 83 17.51 -22.81 45.27
C LEU A 83 16.10 -23.02 44.68
N GLY A 84 15.97 -23.43 43.42
CA GLY A 84 14.68 -23.70 42.79
C GLY A 84 13.89 -24.85 43.42
N SER A 85 14.55 -25.76 44.15
CA SER A 85 13.95 -26.93 44.80
C SER A 85 13.80 -26.78 46.33
N CYS A 86 14.39 -25.76 46.97
CA CYS A 86 14.36 -25.56 48.42
C CYS A 86 13.19 -24.69 48.91
N SER A 87 12.75 -24.89 50.16
CA SER A 87 11.94 -23.91 50.90
C SER A 87 12.76 -22.67 51.31
N THR A 88 12.09 -21.57 51.66
CA THR A 88 12.77 -20.34 52.13
C THR A 88 13.58 -20.64 53.40
N ARG A 89 13.02 -21.46 54.29
CA ARG A 89 13.65 -21.89 55.54
C ARG A 89 14.89 -22.76 55.31
N SER A 90 14.77 -23.80 54.47
CA SER A 90 15.88 -24.71 54.18
C SER A 90 17.05 -23.96 53.51
N ALA A 91 16.76 -23.01 52.63
CA ALA A 91 17.77 -22.18 51.98
C ALA A 91 18.49 -21.23 52.97
N ILE A 92 17.77 -20.65 53.94
CA ILE A 92 18.37 -19.85 55.01
C ILE A 92 19.32 -20.70 55.84
N ASN A 93 18.88 -21.89 56.26
CA ASN A 93 19.69 -22.79 57.08
C ASN A 93 20.95 -23.25 56.35
N ALA A 94 20.83 -23.68 55.09
CA ALA A 94 21.99 -24.11 54.29
C ALA A 94 23.07 -23.02 54.17
N ILE A 95 22.70 -21.75 54.00
CA ILE A 95 23.65 -20.63 53.95
C ILE A 95 24.24 -20.35 55.33
N LEU A 96 23.47 -20.44 56.42
CA LEU A 96 23.95 -20.24 57.79
C LEU A 96 24.89 -21.36 58.26
N GLU A 97 24.69 -22.58 57.78
CA GLU A 97 25.47 -23.77 58.13
C GLU A 97 26.75 -23.88 57.30
N SER A 98 26.63 -23.82 55.98
CA SER A 98 27.69 -24.19 55.04
C SER A 98 28.21 -23.03 54.19
N GLY A 99 27.65 -21.82 54.34
CA GLY A 99 28.09 -20.63 53.64
C GLY A 99 29.35 -19.95 54.20
N SER A 100 29.98 -19.12 53.36
CA SER A 100 31.14 -18.30 53.72
C SER A 100 30.82 -17.33 54.87
N SER A 101 31.85 -16.83 55.58
CA SER A 101 31.65 -15.86 56.67
C SER A 101 30.92 -14.59 56.21
N LYS A 102 31.11 -14.17 54.96
CA LYS A 102 30.43 -13.01 54.36
C LYS A 102 28.98 -13.32 54.01
N GLN A 103 28.71 -14.52 53.47
CA GLN A 103 27.36 -14.99 53.17
C GLN A 103 26.51 -15.02 54.45
N ARG A 104 27.05 -15.64 55.51
CA ARG A 104 26.43 -15.74 56.84
C ARG A 104 26.23 -14.38 57.50
N GLY A 105 27.24 -13.52 57.46
CA GLY A 105 27.17 -12.17 58.01
C GLY A 105 26.08 -11.32 57.34
N TYR A 106 25.99 -11.35 56.01
CA TYR A 106 24.94 -10.62 55.27
C TYR A 106 23.54 -11.12 55.64
N LEU A 107 23.34 -12.45 55.61
CA LEU A 107 22.04 -13.05 55.88
C LEU A 107 21.59 -12.80 57.32
N SER A 108 22.52 -12.80 58.28
CA SER A 108 22.24 -12.46 59.68
C SER A 108 21.69 -11.04 59.84
N GLU A 109 22.27 -10.05 59.16
CA GLU A 109 21.77 -8.67 59.20
C GLU A 109 20.40 -8.52 58.50
N ALA A 110 20.17 -9.26 57.42
CA ALA A 110 18.85 -9.31 56.78
C ALA A 110 17.80 -9.89 57.74
N LEU A 111 18.09 -11.02 58.41
CA LEU A 111 17.18 -11.64 59.38
C LEU A 111 16.85 -10.71 60.55
N LYS A 112 17.82 -9.92 61.07
CA LYS A 112 17.57 -8.87 62.07
C LYS A 112 16.54 -7.85 61.59
N LYS A 113 16.67 -7.41 60.33
CA LYS A 113 15.76 -6.45 59.72
C LYS A 113 14.34 -7.00 59.54
N TYR A 114 14.18 -8.25 59.13
CA TYR A 114 12.84 -8.84 59.01
C TYR A 114 12.22 -9.14 60.38
N SER A 115 13.03 -9.51 61.37
CA SER A 115 12.59 -9.66 62.76
C SER A 115 12.00 -8.35 63.30
N SER A 116 12.64 -7.20 63.04
CA SER A 116 12.07 -5.91 63.42
C SER A 116 10.83 -5.53 62.60
N PHE A 117 10.72 -5.93 61.33
CA PHE A 117 9.49 -5.72 60.54
C PHE A 117 8.29 -6.51 61.08
N ILE A 118 8.51 -7.74 61.54
CA ILE A 118 7.47 -8.58 62.15
C ILE A 118 7.08 -8.03 63.54
N THR A 119 8.07 -7.62 64.34
CA THR A 119 7.85 -7.16 65.72
C THR A 119 7.24 -5.76 65.76
N ASP A 120 7.79 -4.84 64.98
CA ASP A 120 7.51 -3.41 65.11
C ASP A 120 6.71 -2.85 63.92
N GLY A 121 6.45 -3.63 62.88
CA GLY A 121 5.81 -3.21 61.64
C GLY A 121 6.77 -2.59 60.60
N ILE A 122 6.36 -2.61 59.33
CA ILE A 122 7.15 -2.08 58.21
C ILE A 122 7.00 -0.55 58.16
N PRO A 123 8.09 0.23 58.24
CA PRO A 123 8.03 1.68 58.10
C PRO A 123 7.67 2.09 56.66
N TYR A 124 6.83 3.10 56.51
CA TYR A 124 6.55 3.79 55.25
C TYR A 124 6.39 5.29 55.49
N GLU A 125 6.89 6.10 54.56
CA GLU A 125 6.65 7.54 54.57
C GLU A 125 5.21 7.80 54.11
N SER A 126 4.45 8.48 54.95
CA SER A 126 3.23 9.17 54.57
C SER A 126 3.46 10.67 54.69
N TYR A 127 2.64 11.47 54.03
CA TYR A 127 2.72 12.92 54.16
C TYR A 127 1.59 13.40 55.05
N ASP A 128 1.87 14.32 55.96
CA ASP A 128 0.80 15.03 56.66
C ASP A 128 0.09 16.02 55.73
N ASP A 129 -0.93 16.71 56.23
CA ASP A 129 -1.72 17.68 55.45
C ASP A 129 -0.88 18.88 54.94
N ASN A 130 0.35 19.07 55.46
CA ASN A 130 1.31 20.09 55.03
C ASN A 130 2.38 19.53 54.08
N TYR A 131 2.23 18.29 53.59
CA TYR A 131 3.21 17.60 52.77
C TYR A 131 4.58 17.35 53.45
N GLU A 132 4.63 17.33 54.79
CA GLU A 132 5.83 16.94 55.53
C GLU A 132 5.86 15.41 55.70
N PRO A 133 7.00 14.74 55.43
CA PRO A 133 7.12 13.29 55.55
C PRO A 133 7.04 12.85 57.02
N ILE A 134 6.04 12.03 57.34
CA ILE A 134 5.86 11.35 58.63
C ILE A 134 5.99 9.84 58.43
N GLU A 135 6.88 9.23 59.21
CA GLU A 135 7.12 7.78 59.19
C GLU A 135 6.01 7.05 59.96
N ARG A 136 5.15 6.34 59.23
CA ARG A 136 4.13 5.45 59.82
C ARG A 136 4.55 4.01 59.67
N ARG A 137 4.01 3.13 60.51
CA ARG A 137 4.27 1.69 60.40
C ARG A 137 3.00 0.96 59.99
N LYS A 138 3.12 0.03 59.05
CA LYS A 138 2.05 -0.88 58.64
C LYS A 138 2.38 -2.29 59.10
N SER A 139 1.35 -3.10 59.38
CA SER A 139 1.54 -4.52 59.66
C SER A 139 2.27 -5.20 58.51
N ALA A 140 3.27 -6.03 58.84
CA ALA A 140 3.99 -6.79 57.84
C ALA A 140 3.05 -7.80 57.15
N ASN A 141 2.92 -7.69 55.83
CA ASN A 141 2.21 -8.69 55.04
C ASN A 141 3.12 -9.93 54.88
N PRO A 142 2.64 -11.15 55.17
CA PRO A 142 3.43 -12.37 55.01
C PRO A 142 4.12 -12.48 53.66
N ASP A 143 3.43 -12.11 52.59
CA ASP A 143 3.93 -12.26 51.23
C ASP A 143 5.07 -11.29 50.90
N ASP A 144 5.04 -10.09 51.49
CA ASP A 144 6.09 -9.08 51.32
C ASP A 144 7.37 -9.49 52.07
N ILE A 145 7.22 -10.06 53.27
CA ILE A 145 8.33 -10.55 54.10
C ILE A 145 8.99 -11.78 53.46
N ILE A 146 8.21 -12.77 53.04
CA ILE A 146 8.72 -13.97 52.36
C ILE A 146 9.42 -13.59 51.05
N THR A 147 8.81 -12.71 50.24
CA THR A 147 9.42 -12.24 49.00
C THR A 147 10.72 -11.48 49.25
N GLY A 148 10.75 -10.62 50.28
CA GLY A 148 11.95 -9.89 50.68
C GLY A 148 13.07 -10.81 51.16
N LEU A 149 12.76 -11.74 52.07
CA LEU A 149 13.71 -12.73 52.60
C LEU A 149 14.26 -13.60 51.48
N TRP A 150 13.41 -14.09 50.58
CA TRP A 150 13.85 -14.87 49.43
C TRP A 150 14.84 -14.11 48.54
N ARG A 151 14.61 -12.81 48.30
CA ARG A 151 15.55 -11.94 47.57
C ARG A 151 16.90 -11.85 48.26
N ASP A 152 16.90 -11.71 49.59
CA ASP A 152 18.12 -11.60 50.38
C ASP A 152 18.87 -12.93 50.51
N VAL A 153 18.17 -14.07 50.59
CA VAL A 153 18.74 -15.43 50.56
C VAL A 153 19.44 -15.69 49.23
N VAL A 154 18.76 -15.40 48.13
CA VAL A 154 19.33 -15.49 46.79
C VAL A 154 20.56 -14.60 46.67
N PHE A 155 20.47 -13.34 47.10
CA PHE A 155 21.62 -12.44 47.06
C PHE A 155 22.79 -12.98 47.89
N ALA A 156 22.52 -13.45 49.11
CA ALA A 156 23.51 -14.02 50.00
C ALA A 156 24.24 -15.19 49.34
N SER A 157 23.50 -16.10 48.71
CA SER A 157 24.07 -17.27 48.03
C SER A 157 25.04 -16.93 46.89
N MET A 158 24.86 -15.76 46.24
CA MET A 158 25.75 -15.30 45.17
C MET A 158 27.01 -14.61 45.69
N ILE A 159 27.07 -14.22 46.96
CA ILE A 159 28.27 -13.60 47.55
C ILE A 159 29.44 -14.59 47.43
N ASP A 160 30.59 -14.09 46.98
CA ASP A 160 31.84 -14.85 46.72
C ASP A 160 31.87 -15.73 45.45
N THR A 161 30.79 -15.84 44.67
CA THR A 161 30.85 -16.42 43.30
C THR A 161 31.72 -15.57 42.36
N PRO A 162 32.45 -16.16 41.39
CA PRO A 162 33.24 -15.39 40.41
C PRO A 162 32.42 -14.37 39.62
N GLU A 163 31.16 -14.70 39.26
CA GLU A 163 30.30 -13.77 38.52
C GLU A 163 29.88 -12.56 39.38
N MET A 164 29.53 -12.79 40.65
CA MET A 164 29.15 -11.71 41.56
C MET A 164 30.37 -10.90 42.02
N LYS A 165 31.55 -11.54 42.17
CA LYS A 165 32.84 -10.87 42.36
C LYS A 165 33.11 -9.92 41.18
N ALA A 166 32.93 -10.39 39.94
CA ALA A 166 33.11 -9.57 38.74
C ALA A 166 32.12 -8.40 38.67
N LEU A 167 30.82 -8.63 38.92
CA LEU A 167 29.80 -7.58 38.94
C LEU A 167 30.05 -6.55 40.04
N SER A 168 30.43 -7.00 41.24
CA SER A 168 30.78 -6.13 42.37
C SER A 168 32.03 -5.30 42.08
N ARG A 169 33.03 -5.90 41.42
CA ARG A 169 34.25 -5.24 40.98
C ARG A 169 33.94 -4.16 39.93
N ALA A 170 33.13 -4.48 38.93
CA ALA A 170 32.69 -3.54 37.91
C ALA A 170 31.91 -2.35 38.52
N ARG A 171 31.00 -2.62 39.46
CA ARG A 171 30.29 -1.57 40.21
C ARG A 171 31.25 -0.64 40.96
N ARG A 172 32.30 -1.16 41.59
CA ARG A 172 33.33 -0.35 42.25
C ARG A 172 34.14 0.49 41.25
N TRP A 173 34.47 -0.04 40.09
CA TRP A 173 35.17 0.72 39.04
C TRP A 173 34.33 1.88 38.49
N LEU A 174 33.01 1.77 38.57
CA LEU A 174 32.09 2.82 38.12
C LEU A 174 31.71 3.82 39.22
N GLN A 175 31.97 3.56 40.51
CA GLN A 175 31.67 4.55 41.56
C GLN A 175 32.58 5.79 41.42
N PRO A 176 32.04 7.02 41.53
CA PRO A 176 32.87 8.23 41.56
C PRO A 176 33.81 8.18 42.77
N GLY A 177 34.99 8.79 42.66
CA GLY A 177 35.87 9.01 43.80
C GLY A 177 35.21 9.94 44.83
N ASP A 178 35.64 9.88 46.08
CA ASP A 178 35.04 10.61 47.23
C ASP A 178 34.89 12.13 47.02
N ASP A 179 35.57 12.73 46.04
CA ASP A 179 35.56 14.18 45.76
C ASP A 179 34.47 14.65 44.76
N ASP A 180 33.83 13.75 44.00
CA ASP A 180 32.78 14.12 43.03
C ASP A 180 31.38 13.71 43.53
N LYS A 181 30.58 14.69 43.98
CA LYS A 181 29.19 14.48 44.45
C LYS A 181 28.19 14.05 43.36
N LYS A 182 28.63 13.77 42.13
CA LYS A 182 27.75 13.26 41.06
C LYS A 182 27.91 11.74 40.95
N LEU A 183 26.81 11.02 41.17
CA LEU A 183 26.75 9.58 40.89
C LEU A 183 27.19 9.35 39.43
N ASN A 184 28.08 8.38 39.17
CA ASN A 184 28.35 7.97 37.79
C ASN A 184 27.07 7.33 37.24
N GLU A 185 26.35 8.06 36.40
CA GLU A 185 25.00 7.70 35.94
C GLU A 185 25.00 6.37 35.16
N ASN A 186 26.16 5.94 34.62
CA ASN A 186 26.32 4.63 33.97
C ASN A 186 26.11 3.44 34.92
N ILE A 187 26.25 3.62 36.24
CA ILE A 187 25.98 2.56 37.22
C ILE A 187 24.51 2.11 37.21
N GLU A 188 23.60 2.97 36.74
CA GLU A 188 22.16 2.67 36.59
C GLU A 188 21.86 1.74 35.42
N ASN A 189 22.80 1.57 34.48
CA ASN A 189 22.70 0.57 33.43
C ASN A 189 23.05 -0.84 33.92
N LEU A 190 23.74 -0.95 35.06
CA LEU A 190 23.97 -2.23 35.71
C LEU A 190 22.73 -2.68 36.48
N PRO A 191 22.40 -3.96 36.38
CA PRO A 191 21.13 -4.43 36.85
C PRO A 191 21.13 -4.59 38.37
N LYS A 192 20.02 -4.21 39.01
CA LYS A 192 19.92 -4.14 40.46
C LYS A 192 20.05 -5.54 41.05
N THR A 193 20.97 -5.69 41.99
CA THR A 193 21.26 -7.00 42.60
C THR A 193 20.44 -7.24 43.88
N ARG A 194 19.70 -6.24 44.36
CA ARG A 194 18.92 -6.28 45.62
C ARG A 194 17.63 -5.47 45.51
N GLY A 195 16.68 -5.74 46.41
CA GLY A 195 15.42 -4.98 46.54
C GLY A 195 14.35 -5.34 45.50
N TYR A 196 13.24 -4.60 45.47
CA TYR A 196 12.08 -4.92 44.62
C TYR A 196 12.41 -5.00 43.12
N TYR A 197 13.29 -4.10 42.67
CA TYR A 197 13.71 -4.00 41.28
C TYR A 197 14.85 -4.97 40.90
N SER A 198 15.20 -5.93 41.77
CA SER A 198 16.09 -7.05 41.37
C SER A 198 15.37 -8.12 40.55
N TYR A 199 14.02 -8.06 40.48
CA TYR A 199 13.17 -9.04 39.81
C TYR A 199 13.34 -10.49 40.30
N ILE A 200 13.92 -10.67 41.49
CA ILE A 200 13.98 -11.97 42.18
C ILE A 200 12.64 -12.18 42.90
N PHE A 201 11.95 -13.28 42.61
CA PHE A 201 10.65 -13.64 43.20
C PHE A 201 10.66 -15.10 43.67
N PRO A 202 9.79 -15.48 44.63
CA PRO A 202 9.65 -16.87 45.05
C PRO A 202 8.97 -17.72 43.96
N PRO A 203 9.30 -19.02 43.83
CA PRO A 203 8.95 -19.84 42.66
C PRO A 203 7.45 -20.08 42.39
N LYS A 204 6.53 -19.80 43.34
CA LYS A 204 5.15 -20.32 43.30
C LYS A 204 4.00 -19.35 43.56
N LYS A 205 4.20 -18.03 43.61
CA LYS A 205 3.09 -17.06 43.68
C LYS A 205 2.99 -16.21 42.41
N LEU A 206 2.37 -16.76 41.37
CA LEU A 206 1.79 -15.97 40.29
C LEU A 206 0.39 -15.52 40.74
N PRO A 207 0.02 -14.23 40.64
CA PRO A 207 -1.36 -13.82 40.87
C PRO A 207 -2.28 -14.52 39.85
N GLN A 208 -3.33 -15.18 40.33
CA GLN A 208 -4.40 -15.70 39.49
C GLN A 208 -5.02 -14.54 38.68
N LYS A 209 -5.06 -14.72 37.36
CA LYS A 209 -5.81 -13.91 36.40
C LYS A 209 -7.25 -13.72 36.88
N ASN A 210 -7.67 -12.48 37.10
CA ASN A 210 -9.05 -12.05 37.00
C ASN A 210 -9.08 -10.56 36.68
N SER A 211 -9.13 -10.23 35.39
CA SER A 211 -9.81 -9.08 34.76
C SER A 211 -9.17 -8.76 33.41
N GLU A 212 -10.04 -8.65 32.41
CA GLU A 212 -9.75 -8.34 31.02
C GLU A 212 -9.25 -6.91 30.87
N ILE A 213 -7.93 -6.70 30.96
CA ILE A 213 -7.24 -5.63 30.26
C ILE A 213 -5.92 -6.22 29.74
N ALA A 214 -5.96 -6.70 28.51
CA ALA A 214 -4.77 -7.05 27.75
C ALA A 214 -4.36 -5.83 26.91
N SER A 215 -3.29 -5.15 27.30
CA SER A 215 -2.39 -4.45 26.38
C SER A 215 -1.04 -4.19 27.06
N ASP A 216 0.03 -4.61 26.39
CA ASP A 216 1.42 -4.19 26.55
C ASP A 216 2.08 -4.24 27.93
N LYS A 217 2.20 -5.45 28.49
CA LYS A 217 3.34 -5.78 29.36
C LYS A 217 3.98 -7.09 28.91
N PRO A 218 5.32 -7.15 28.73
CA PRO A 218 6.01 -8.37 28.33
C PRO A 218 5.68 -9.48 29.33
N ARG A 219 5.31 -10.65 28.82
CA ARG A 219 4.93 -11.86 29.56
C ARG A 219 5.87 -12.05 30.77
N HIS A 220 5.38 -11.72 31.97
CA HIS A 220 6.09 -11.95 33.22
C HIS A 220 6.17 -13.45 33.47
N LYS A 221 7.28 -14.09 33.07
CA LYS A 221 7.61 -15.44 33.50
C LYS A 221 8.02 -15.40 34.99
N PRO A 222 7.54 -16.35 35.82
CA PRO A 222 7.88 -16.40 37.24
C PRO A 222 9.39 -16.46 37.44
N GLY A 223 9.85 -15.67 38.41
CA GLY A 223 11.23 -15.60 38.86
C GLY A 223 11.64 -16.91 39.53
N THR A 224 12.56 -17.61 38.89
CA THR A 224 13.66 -18.28 39.55
C THR A 224 14.92 -17.62 39.02
N VAL A 225 15.95 -17.55 39.86
CA VAL A 225 17.08 -16.61 39.70
C VAL A 225 18.01 -17.04 38.54
N GLY A 226 17.61 -18.00 37.70
CA GLY A 226 18.24 -18.25 36.40
C GLY A 226 18.05 -17.09 35.41
N ASN A 227 17.19 -16.12 35.74
CA ASN A 227 16.91 -14.91 34.97
C ASN A 227 17.39 -13.61 35.66
N ALA A 228 18.21 -13.68 36.72
CA ALA A 228 18.87 -12.46 37.19
C ALA A 228 19.86 -12.02 36.10
N PHE A 229 20.98 -12.74 35.86
CA PHE A 229 21.89 -12.50 34.72
C PHE A 229 22.55 -13.80 34.20
N PRO A 230 21.82 -14.72 33.53
CA PRO A 230 22.38 -15.97 33.01
C PRO A 230 23.56 -15.76 32.04
N GLU A 231 23.67 -14.57 31.48
CA GLU A 231 24.74 -14.13 30.59
C GLU A 231 26.08 -13.97 31.32
N LEU A 232 26.09 -13.70 32.63
CA LEU A 232 27.32 -13.62 33.41
C LEU A 232 27.98 -14.98 33.51
N ALA A 233 27.24 -16.02 33.93
CA ALA A 233 27.77 -17.38 34.03
C ALA A 233 28.20 -17.93 32.66
N LYS A 234 27.38 -17.71 31.62
CA LYS A 234 27.73 -18.11 30.25
C LYS A 234 29.00 -17.41 29.75
N THR A 235 29.16 -16.12 30.05
CA THR A 235 30.34 -15.36 29.61
C THR A 235 31.58 -15.75 30.43
N TYR A 236 31.42 -16.00 31.73
CA TYR A 236 32.50 -16.50 32.60
C TYR A 236 33.10 -17.79 32.06
N GLU A 237 32.27 -18.80 31.76
CA GLU A 237 32.72 -20.09 31.21
C GLU A 237 33.48 -19.90 29.89
N GLN A 238 32.96 -19.05 28.99
CA GLN A 238 33.60 -18.79 27.70
C GLN A 238 34.96 -18.09 27.83
N ILE A 239 35.14 -17.25 28.85
CA ILE A 239 36.43 -16.61 29.14
C ILE A 239 37.35 -17.63 29.80
N ARG A 240 36.86 -18.39 30.78
CA ARG A 240 37.62 -19.40 31.51
C ARG A 240 38.22 -20.43 30.56
N GLU A 241 37.41 -21.03 29.68
CA GLU A 241 37.88 -21.99 28.68
C GLU A 241 38.94 -21.39 27.74
N ARG A 242 38.85 -20.09 27.45
CA ARG A 242 39.82 -19.39 26.60
C ARG A 242 41.14 -19.17 27.34
N GLU A 243 41.10 -18.78 28.60
CA GLU A 243 42.29 -18.57 29.43
C GLU A 243 42.97 -19.91 29.75
N GLU A 244 42.21 -20.97 30.08
CA GLU A 244 42.72 -22.35 30.24
C GLU A 244 43.47 -22.84 29.00
N ARG A 245 42.92 -22.57 27.80
CA ARG A 245 43.58 -22.92 26.53
C ARG A 245 44.84 -22.11 26.24
N LYS A 246 44.90 -20.87 26.70
CA LYS A 246 45.99 -19.93 26.42
C LYS A 246 47.14 -20.07 27.44
N HIS A 247 46.79 -20.46 28.67
CA HIS A 247 47.67 -20.56 29.82
C HIS A 247 47.46 -21.91 30.53
N PRO A 248 47.82 -23.05 29.90
CA PRO A 248 47.51 -24.39 30.42
C PRO A 248 48.28 -24.77 31.69
N ASP A 249 49.35 -24.04 32.02
CA ASP A 249 50.22 -24.29 33.18
C ASP A 249 49.86 -23.41 34.41
N ASP A 250 48.89 -22.50 34.29
CA ASP A 250 48.47 -21.63 35.38
C ASP A 250 47.62 -22.39 36.42
N THR A 251 47.70 -22.00 37.69
CA THR A 251 46.86 -22.59 38.75
C THR A 251 45.38 -22.19 38.57
N ASP A 252 44.46 -23.00 39.08
CA ASP A 252 43.02 -22.72 38.98
C ASP A 252 42.65 -21.36 39.59
N ASP A 253 43.28 -20.98 40.71
CA ASP A 253 43.13 -19.66 41.34
C ASP A 253 43.58 -18.51 40.43
N THR A 254 44.66 -18.70 39.66
CA THR A 254 45.19 -17.70 38.73
C THR A 254 44.26 -17.54 37.52
N ILE A 255 43.71 -18.66 37.04
CA ILE A 255 42.73 -18.71 35.96
C ILE A 255 41.41 -18.06 36.41
N GLU A 256 40.89 -18.39 37.60
CA GLU A 256 39.70 -17.75 38.18
C GLU A 256 39.91 -16.24 38.35
N HIS A 257 41.06 -15.82 38.88
CA HIS A 257 41.36 -14.41 39.08
C HIS A 257 41.37 -13.63 37.76
N THR A 258 42.08 -14.15 36.75
CA THR A 258 42.18 -13.54 35.43
C THR A 258 40.84 -13.50 34.71
N THR A 259 40.07 -14.60 34.79
CA THR A 259 38.72 -14.70 34.23
C THR A 259 37.75 -13.70 34.88
N THR A 260 37.80 -13.57 36.21
CA THR A 260 36.97 -12.64 36.97
C THR A 260 37.28 -11.19 36.62
N LEU A 261 38.57 -10.84 36.47
CA LEU A 261 38.99 -9.51 36.06
C LEU A 261 38.50 -9.16 34.65
N GLU A 262 38.60 -10.10 33.71
CA GLU A 262 38.18 -9.87 32.33
C GLU A 262 36.65 -9.78 32.22
N LEU A 263 35.91 -10.62 32.95
CA LEU A 263 34.45 -10.50 33.06
C LEU A 263 34.05 -9.14 33.66
N ALA A 264 34.74 -8.67 34.70
CA ALA A 264 34.47 -7.36 35.29
C ALA A 264 34.67 -6.22 34.28
N ARG A 265 35.68 -6.31 33.39
CA ARG A 265 35.92 -5.33 32.32
C ARG A 265 34.78 -5.33 31.31
N ILE A 266 34.32 -6.51 30.90
CA ILE A 266 33.19 -6.64 29.97
C ILE A 266 31.91 -6.06 30.59
N ILE A 267 31.63 -6.36 31.86
CA ILE A 267 30.47 -5.80 32.58
C ILE A 267 30.57 -4.27 32.64
N ALA A 268 31.72 -3.72 33.03
CA ALA A 268 31.91 -2.28 33.09
C ALA A 268 31.70 -1.63 31.71
N LYS A 269 32.32 -2.18 30.64
CA LYS A 269 32.17 -1.70 29.26
C LYS A 269 30.71 -1.78 28.79
N SER A 270 29.96 -2.82 29.17
CA SER A 270 28.56 -3.01 28.76
C SER A 270 27.64 -1.84 29.14
N THR A 271 27.97 -1.11 30.22
CA THR A 271 27.19 0.04 30.68
C THR A 271 27.18 1.20 29.69
N GLU A 272 28.17 1.28 28.80
CA GLU A 272 28.26 2.32 27.78
C GLU A 272 27.21 2.14 26.67
N TYR A 273 26.62 0.96 26.53
CA TYR A 273 25.69 0.68 25.42
C TYR A 273 24.37 1.44 25.55
N ASN A 274 23.87 1.60 26.78
CA ASN A 274 22.65 2.34 27.07
C ASN A 274 22.96 3.77 27.48
N ASP A 275 22.07 4.69 27.12
CA ASP A 275 22.10 6.07 27.61
C ASP A 275 21.57 6.10 29.05
N PRO A 276 22.37 6.55 30.03
CA PRO A 276 21.99 6.48 31.44
C PRO A 276 20.79 7.37 31.79
N TYR A 277 20.50 8.41 31.01
CA TYR A 277 19.35 9.29 31.25
C TYR A 277 18.01 8.71 30.79
N ARG A 278 18.02 7.55 30.13
CA ARG A 278 16.81 6.94 29.58
C ARG A 278 16.23 5.92 30.55
N SER A 279 14.94 6.05 30.85
CA SER A 279 14.23 5.12 31.73
C SER A 279 14.23 3.68 31.19
N GLU A 280 14.04 2.69 32.08
CA GLU A 280 13.93 1.26 31.72
C GLU A 280 12.84 0.95 30.68
N ARG A 281 11.84 1.83 30.54
CA ARG A 281 10.74 1.69 29.57
C ARG A 281 11.03 2.32 28.21
N SER A 282 12.20 2.94 28.04
CA SER A 282 12.57 3.61 26.79
C SER A 282 12.71 2.59 25.65
N PRO A 283 12.14 2.84 24.46
CA PRO A 283 12.32 1.98 23.29
C PRO A 283 13.74 2.00 22.70
N TYR A 284 14.61 2.85 23.26
CA TYR A 284 16.03 2.97 22.91
C TYR A 284 16.97 2.34 23.94
N ARG A 285 16.41 1.70 24.98
CA ARG A 285 17.17 1.05 26.05
C ARG A 285 17.10 -0.46 25.86
N SER A 286 18.27 -1.11 25.87
CA SER A 286 18.40 -2.55 25.71
C SER A 286 18.42 -3.28 27.05
N HIS A 287 18.04 -4.56 27.03
CA HIS A 287 18.21 -5.45 28.17
C HIS A 287 19.69 -5.83 28.37
N PHE A 288 20.02 -6.28 29.59
CA PHE A 288 21.40 -6.58 30.00
C PHE A 288 22.08 -7.63 29.10
N ALA A 289 21.33 -8.60 28.57
CA ALA A 289 21.86 -9.61 27.66
C ALA A 289 22.46 -9.01 26.37
N GLU A 290 21.77 -8.04 25.79
CA GLU A 290 22.24 -7.34 24.58
C GLU A 290 23.45 -6.46 24.90
N GLN A 291 23.46 -5.77 26.05
CA GLN A 291 24.61 -4.99 26.52
C GLN A 291 25.87 -5.86 26.66
N MET A 292 25.72 -7.05 27.27
CA MET A 292 26.80 -8.01 27.46
C MET A 292 27.32 -8.58 26.13
N ALA A 293 26.41 -8.85 25.18
CA ALA A 293 26.79 -9.29 23.84
C ALA A 293 27.56 -8.19 23.09
N TRP A 294 27.05 -6.96 23.14
CA TRP A 294 27.67 -5.78 22.53
C TRP A 294 29.09 -5.53 23.05
N ALA A 295 29.30 -5.60 24.37
CA ALA A 295 30.59 -5.34 25.02
C ALA A 295 31.73 -6.25 24.55
N ARG A 296 31.39 -7.36 23.88
CA ARG A 296 32.32 -8.39 23.40
C ARG A 296 32.53 -8.37 21.87
N LEU A 297 31.92 -7.43 21.17
CA LEU A 297 32.14 -7.19 19.73
C LEU A 297 33.39 -6.33 19.51
N GLY A 298 33.93 -6.30 18.28
CA GLY A 298 35.01 -5.38 17.93
C GLY A 298 34.56 -3.92 17.94
N ASP A 299 35.48 -3.00 18.21
CA ASP A 299 35.18 -1.61 18.54
C ASP A 299 34.44 -0.88 17.40
N GLN A 300 34.72 -1.20 16.15
CA GLN A 300 34.01 -0.62 14.99
C GLN A 300 32.53 -1.01 14.98
N VAL A 301 32.25 -2.30 15.15
CA VAL A 301 30.88 -2.87 15.16
C VAL A 301 30.11 -2.42 16.40
N GLN A 302 30.80 -2.29 17.54
CA GLN A 302 30.22 -1.72 18.76
C GLN A 302 29.65 -0.32 18.53
N ARG A 303 30.42 0.59 17.94
CA ARG A 303 29.94 1.96 17.67
C ARG A 303 28.68 1.96 16.80
N GLN A 304 28.62 1.08 15.80
CA GLN A 304 27.48 0.97 14.89
C GLN A 304 26.22 0.46 15.60
N PHE A 305 26.28 -0.69 16.28
CA PHE A 305 25.11 -1.22 16.99
C PHE A 305 24.64 -0.29 18.12
N ARG A 306 25.57 0.38 18.84
CA ARG A 306 25.21 1.39 19.85
C ARG A 306 24.48 2.56 19.21
N GLY A 307 25.00 3.07 18.09
CA GLY A 307 24.34 4.12 17.32
C GLY A 307 22.93 3.73 16.89
N MET A 308 22.75 2.49 16.39
CA MET A 308 21.44 1.96 16.00
C MET A 308 20.48 1.89 17.18
N ARG A 309 20.87 1.26 18.29
CA ARG A 309 20.03 1.14 19.50
C ARG A 309 19.61 2.49 20.08
N GLN A 310 20.51 3.48 20.04
CA GLN A 310 20.26 4.80 20.63
C GLN A 310 19.49 5.75 19.70
N LYS A 311 19.48 5.50 18.38
CA LYS A 311 18.85 6.39 17.38
C LYS A 311 17.61 5.81 16.69
N ILE A 312 17.51 4.49 16.58
CA ILE A 312 16.42 3.80 15.87
C ILE A 312 15.42 3.26 16.90
N ARG A 313 14.20 3.78 16.88
CA ARG A 313 13.14 3.41 17.83
C ARG A 313 12.76 1.94 17.64
N GLY A 314 12.84 1.15 18.71
CA GLY A 314 12.32 -0.22 18.69
C GLY A 314 13.11 -1.22 17.83
N ILE A 315 14.36 -0.90 17.45
CA ILE A 315 15.18 -1.81 16.64
C ILE A 315 15.36 -3.19 17.30
N ASP A 316 15.29 -4.26 16.52
CA ASP A 316 15.52 -5.61 17.04
C ASP A 316 16.97 -6.07 16.86
N LEU A 317 17.68 -6.23 17.98
CA LEU A 317 19.09 -6.64 18.04
C LEU A 317 19.27 -7.82 19.04
N HIS A 318 18.23 -8.60 19.29
CA HIS A 318 18.23 -9.62 20.34
C HIS A 318 19.29 -10.72 20.15
N ASN A 319 19.78 -10.96 18.92
CA ASN A 319 20.72 -12.03 18.61
C ASN A 319 22.10 -11.55 18.12
N ILE A 320 22.50 -10.30 18.40
CA ILE A 320 23.82 -9.77 17.98
C ILE A 320 25.02 -10.56 18.54
N GLY A 321 24.81 -11.32 19.62
CA GLY A 321 25.85 -12.19 20.21
C GLY A 321 26.40 -13.25 19.24
N ARG A 322 25.69 -13.59 18.17
CA ARG A 322 26.19 -14.51 17.12
C ARG A 322 27.45 -14.00 16.40
N PHE A 323 27.71 -12.69 16.47
CA PHE A 323 28.87 -12.04 15.86
C PHE A 323 30.12 -12.01 16.76
N ILE A 324 30.07 -12.55 17.98
CA ILE A 324 31.25 -12.67 18.84
C ILE A 324 32.29 -13.54 18.14
N GLY A 325 33.52 -13.02 18.04
CA GLY A 325 34.62 -13.63 17.28
C GLY A 325 34.51 -13.46 15.75
N LYS A 326 33.49 -12.74 15.25
CA LYS A 326 33.24 -12.47 13.82
C LYS A 326 33.01 -10.98 13.53
N SER A 327 33.43 -10.11 14.45
CA SER A 327 33.25 -8.66 14.44
C SER A 327 34.58 -7.90 14.55
N GLY A 328 35.69 -8.53 14.15
CA GLY A 328 37.03 -7.93 14.23
C GLY A 328 37.12 -6.61 13.47
N ASP A 329 37.97 -5.71 13.97
CA ASP A 329 38.19 -4.41 13.36
C ASP A 329 38.95 -4.54 12.05
N ASN A 330 38.54 -3.73 11.07
CA ASN A 330 39.17 -3.70 9.77
C ASN A 330 40.46 -2.84 9.84
N PRO A 331 41.65 -3.43 9.57
CA PRO A 331 42.92 -2.72 9.72
C PRO A 331 43.11 -1.59 8.69
N TYR A 332 42.34 -1.59 7.61
CA TYR A 332 42.42 -0.59 6.55
C TYR A 332 41.42 0.55 6.72
N ASP A 333 40.46 0.46 7.66
CA ASP A 333 39.36 1.43 7.79
C ASP A 333 39.85 2.85 8.16
N VAL A 334 40.89 2.97 9.00
CA VAL A 334 41.46 4.27 9.40
C VAL A 334 42.15 4.96 8.23
N GLU A 335 42.95 4.22 7.46
CA GLU A 335 43.63 4.75 6.27
C GLU A 335 42.61 5.08 5.18
N TRP A 336 41.58 4.25 5.03
CA TRP A 336 40.49 4.47 4.07
C TRP A 336 39.70 5.75 4.40
N ARG A 337 39.26 5.95 5.65
CA ARG A 337 38.58 7.21 6.02
C ARG A 337 39.44 8.44 5.79
N ARG A 338 40.76 8.31 5.97
CA ARG A 338 41.71 9.39 5.72
C ARG A 338 41.82 9.71 4.23
N ILE A 339 41.90 8.70 3.36
CA ILE A 339 41.98 8.92 1.92
C ILE A 339 40.66 9.43 1.35
N GLU A 340 39.51 8.95 1.85
CA GLU A 340 38.18 9.42 1.42
C GLU A 340 37.98 10.89 1.81
N LYS A 341 38.27 11.26 3.06
CA LYS A 341 38.19 12.67 3.50
C LYS A 341 39.15 13.59 2.72
N LEU A 342 40.29 13.05 2.28
CA LEU A 342 41.22 13.78 1.43
C LEU A 342 40.71 13.90 0.00
N ALA A 343 40.06 12.85 -0.53
CA ALA A 343 39.49 12.85 -1.87
C ALA A 343 38.46 13.99 -2.05
N ASP A 344 37.70 14.34 -1.02
CA ASP A 344 36.79 15.50 -1.02
C ASP A 344 37.49 16.84 -1.32
N THR A 345 38.81 16.91 -1.09
CA THR A 345 39.64 18.10 -1.30
C THR A 345 40.49 18.04 -2.57
N VAL A 346 40.49 16.91 -3.28
CA VAL A 346 41.30 16.70 -4.50
C VAL A 346 40.44 17.00 -5.72
N THR A 347 40.81 18.02 -6.48
CA THR A 347 40.17 18.38 -7.75
C THR A 347 41.23 18.53 -8.84
N PRO A 348 40.83 18.55 -10.14
CA PRO A 348 41.78 18.84 -11.22
C PRO A 348 42.57 20.13 -11.03
N ASP A 349 41.98 21.13 -10.36
CA ASP A 349 42.62 22.43 -10.07
C ASP A 349 43.38 22.47 -8.73
N HIS A 350 43.26 21.43 -7.90
CA HIS A 350 43.88 21.34 -6.58
C HIS A 350 44.42 19.93 -6.30
N VAL A 351 45.53 19.61 -6.97
CA VAL A 351 46.16 18.27 -6.97
C VAL A 351 47.17 18.10 -5.82
N ASP A 352 47.63 19.20 -5.22
CA ASP A 352 48.63 19.21 -4.14
C ASP A 352 48.29 18.25 -2.97
N PRO A 353 47.04 18.16 -2.47
CA PRO A 353 46.70 17.22 -1.40
C PRO A 353 46.92 15.75 -1.79
N ALA A 354 46.63 15.39 -3.05
CA ALA A 354 46.87 14.04 -3.58
C ALA A 354 48.37 13.76 -3.71
N ARG A 355 49.14 14.74 -4.19
CA ARG A 355 50.60 14.65 -4.31
C ARG A 355 51.26 14.48 -2.94
N GLU A 356 50.87 15.28 -1.96
CA GLU A 356 51.34 15.19 -0.58
C GLU A 356 51.01 13.82 0.05
N TYR A 357 49.82 13.28 -0.20
CA TYR A 357 49.45 11.95 0.28
C TYR A 357 50.32 10.85 -0.33
N LEU A 358 50.55 10.87 -1.64
CA LEU A 358 51.41 9.88 -2.31
C LEU A 358 52.86 9.96 -1.80
N LEU A 359 53.40 11.18 -1.62
CA LEU A 359 54.72 11.39 -1.05
C LEU A 359 54.81 10.88 0.39
N LYS A 360 53.83 11.21 1.23
CA LYS A 360 53.76 10.76 2.61
C LYS A 360 53.65 9.23 2.72
N LYS A 361 52.81 8.61 1.88
CA LYS A 361 52.67 7.15 1.82
C LYS A 361 53.97 6.47 1.40
N ALA A 362 54.66 7.02 0.39
CA ALA A 362 55.97 6.52 -0.04
C ALA A 362 57.02 6.67 1.08
N HIS A 363 57.03 7.79 1.79
CA HIS A 363 57.90 8.03 2.94
C HIS A 363 57.63 7.04 4.09
N ASP A 364 56.35 6.81 4.43
CA ASP A 364 55.95 5.86 5.46
C ASP A 364 56.28 4.41 5.07
N ASP A 365 56.19 4.05 3.79
CA ASP A 365 56.63 2.75 3.26
C ASP A 365 58.15 2.56 3.42
N ILE A 366 58.94 3.58 3.09
CA ILE A 366 60.40 3.56 3.24
C ILE A 366 60.77 3.40 4.72
N GLN A 367 60.13 4.15 5.63
CA GLN A 367 60.33 4.01 7.07
C GLN A 367 59.94 2.62 7.58
N ARG A 368 58.83 2.05 7.11
CA ARG A 368 58.42 0.69 7.47
C ARG A 368 59.42 -0.36 6.99
N GLN A 369 59.93 -0.25 5.76
CA GLN A 369 60.96 -1.15 5.23
C GLN A 369 62.27 -1.04 6.03
N HIS A 370 62.70 0.19 6.36
CA HIS A 370 63.87 0.43 7.19
C HIS A 370 63.75 -0.23 8.58
N ARG A 371 62.60 -0.09 9.25
CA ARG A 371 62.34 -0.74 10.55
C ARG A 371 62.32 -2.28 10.45
N ARG A 372 61.89 -2.84 9.32
CA ARG A 372 61.71 -4.30 9.14
C ARG A 372 62.99 -5.04 8.75
N TYR A 373 63.85 -4.41 7.94
CA TYR A 373 65.04 -5.07 7.39
C TYR A 373 66.36 -4.61 8.03
N GLY A 374 66.32 -3.58 8.89
CA GLY A 374 67.48 -3.13 9.66
C GLY A 374 68.59 -2.49 8.79
N ASN A 375 69.75 -2.25 9.41
CA ASN A 375 70.85 -1.47 8.82
C ASN A 375 71.54 -2.15 7.62
N ASP A 376 71.41 -3.47 7.47
CA ASP A 376 72.13 -4.26 6.46
C ASP A 376 71.65 -4.01 5.01
N VAL A 377 70.44 -3.45 4.85
CA VAL A 377 69.85 -3.08 3.54
C VAL A 377 69.56 -1.59 3.43
N ALA A 378 69.97 -0.79 4.44
CA ALA A 378 69.60 0.61 4.58
C ALA A 378 70.05 1.46 3.39
N HIS A 379 71.24 1.23 2.83
CA HIS A 379 71.74 1.99 1.69
C HIS A 379 70.88 1.78 0.44
N ARG A 380 70.39 0.55 0.22
CA ARG A 380 69.50 0.21 -0.90
C ARG A 380 68.10 0.79 -0.69
N ILE A 381 67.55 0.69 0.52
CA ILE A 381 66.24 1.27 0.89
C ILE A 381 66.24 2.79 0.76
N ILE A 382 67.33 3.46 1.14
CA ILE A 382 67.49 4.91 1.00
C ILE A 382 67.62 5.30 -0.48
N THR A 383 68.40 4.56 -1.28
CA THR A 383 68.61 4.88 -2.71
C THR A 383 67.34 4.61 -3.54
N GLU A 384 66.71 3.45 -3.38
CA GLU A 384 65.44 3.11 -4.04
C GLU A 384 64.29 3.99 -3.53
N GLY A 385 64.29 4.34 -2.25
CA GLY A 385 63.32 5.24 -1.63
C GLY A 385 63.43 6.69 -2.13
N ALA A 386 64.64 7.22 -2.24
CA ALA A 386 64.90 8.54 -2.80
C ALA A 386 64.49 8.61 -4.28
N ALA A 387 64.76 7.56 -5.06
CA ALA A 387 64.29 7.46 -6.44
C ALA A 387 62.75 7.42 -6.54
N LYS A 388 62.09 6.69 -5.62
CA LYS A 388 60.62 6.60 -5.56
C LYS A 388 59.97 7.94 -5.19
N LEU A 389 60.54 8.70 -4.26
CA LEU A 389 60.07 10.04 -3.88
C LEU A 389 60.28 11.04 -5.03
N ALA A 390 61.48 11.07 -5.63
CA ALA A 390 61.78 11.93 -6.78
C ALA A 390 60.87 11.63 -7.99
N SER A 391 60.49 10.35 -8.19
CA SER A 391 59.58 9.96 -9.26
C SER A 391 58.15 10.46 -9.07
N ILE A 392 57.72 10.73 -7.83
CA ILE A 392 56.39 11.27 -7.52
C ILE A 392 56.40 12.79 -7.70
N ASP A 393 57.48 13.46 -7.32
CA ASP A 393 57.65 14.91 -7.53
C ASP A 393 57.70 15.28 -9.03
N SER A 394 58.19 14.37 -9.89
CA SER A 394 58.24 14.59 -11.34
C SER A 394 56.95 14.25 -12.11
N LEU A 395 55.90 13.73 -11.45
CA LEU A 395 54.63 13.39 -12.12
C LEU A 395 53.89 14.65 -12.56
N THR A 396 53.24 14.58 -13.71
CA THR A 396 52.23 15.57 -14.11
C THR A 396 50.99 15.47 -13.23
N ASP A 397 50.17 16.52 -13.21
CA ASP A 397 48.98 16.57 -12.34
C ASP A 397 47.95 15.48 -12.70
N ASP A 398 47.77 15.18 -13.99
CA ASP A 398 46.92 14.06 -14.46
C ASP A 398 47.43 12.69 -13.97
N GLU A 399 48.75 12.48 -13.98
CA GLU A 399 49.37 11.25 -13.50
C GLU A 399 49.25 11.09 -11.97
N VAL A 400 49.30 12.20 -11.22
CA VAL A 400 49.06 12.19 -9.76
C VAL A 400 47.62 11.81 -9.46
N LEU A 401 46.65 12.39 -10.17
CA LEU A 401 45.22 12.07 -10.01
C LEU A 401 44.93 10.61 -10.33
N ALA A 402 45.43 10.10 -11.47
CA ALA A 402 45.24 8.70 -11.85
C ALA A 402 45.85 7.72 -10.83
N ARG A 403 47.04 8.06 -10.30
CA ARG A 403 47.73 7.23 -9.30
C ARG A 403 47.05 7.30 -7.93
N PHE A 404 46.53 8.46 -7.54
CA PHE A 404 45.73 8.64 -6.34
C PHE A 404 44.44 7.81 -6.40
N GLN A 405 43.71 7.87 -7.52
CA GLN A 405 42.50 7.09 -7.75
C GLN A 405 42.78 5.58 -7.70
N THR A 406 43.86 5.13 -8.33
CA THR A 406 44.29 3.72 -8.28
C THR A 406 44.57 3.26 -6.84
N GLU A 407 45.20 4.11 -6.02
CA GLU A 407 45.49 3.78 -4.62
C GLU A 407 44.23 3.80 -3.75
N ARG A 408 43.27 4.68 -4.04
CA ARG A 408 41.94 4.70 -3.42
C ARG A 408 41.17 3.40 -3.70
N GLU A 409 41.12 2.97 -4.97
CA GLU A 409 40.46 1.73 -5.39
C GLU A 409 41.11 0.48 -4.75
N LYS A 410 42.45 0.41 -4.72
CA LYS A 410 43.17 -0.70 -4.05
C LYS A 410 42.87 -0.75 -2.55
N LEU A 411 42.78 0.40 -1.89
CA LEU A 411 42.51 0.46 -0.46
C LEU A 411 41.06 0.09 -0.16
N ASP A 412 40.12 0.52 -0.98
CA ASP A 412 38.72 0.13 -0.87
C ASP A 412 38.53 -1.39 -1.09
N GLN A 413 39.19 -1.96 -2.11
CA GLN A 413 39.21 -3.41 -2.31
C GLN A 413 39.75 -4.16 -1.08
N LYS A 414 40.91 -3.74 -0.55
CA LYS A 414 41.50 -4.35 0.65
C LYS A 414 40.59 -4.23 1.86
N ARG A 415 39.95 -3.07 2.06
CA ARG A 415 38.96 -2.86 3.12
C ARG A 415 37.80 -3.85 2.97
N ASN A 416 37.20 -3.93 1.79
CA ASN A 416 36.06 -4.81 1.52
C ASN A 416 36.39 -6.31 1.70
N GLU A 417 37.61 -6.72 1.33
CA GLU A 417 38.10 -8.09 1.54
C GLU A 417 38.28 -8.46 3.02
N HIS A 418 38.67 -7.49 3.86
CA HIS A 418 38.94 -7.67 5.28
C HIS A 418 37.77 -7.28 6.20
N MET A 419 36.60 -6.97 5.64
CA MET A 419 35.39 -6.75 6.44
C MET A 419 34.98 -8.02 7.18
N SER A 420 34.71 -7.87 8.48
CA SER A 420 34.19 -8.95 9.31
C SER A 420 32.76 -9.32 8.93
N LEU A 421 32.29 -10.52 9.30
CA LEU A 421 30.91 -10.94 8.97
C LEU A 421 29.86 -10.03 9.59
N ALA A 422 30.13 -9.46 10.77
CA ALA A 422 29.25 -8.48 11.39
C ALA A 422 29.17 -7.18 10.59
N GLN A 423 30.30 -6.70 10.08
CA GLN A 423 30.33 -5.51 9.21
C GLN A 423 29.60 -5.76 7.90
N LYS A 424 29.76 -6.95 7.30
CA LYS A 424 29.01 -7.35 6.10
C LYS A 424 27.52 -7.44 6.36
N ALA A 425 27.11 -7.98 7.50
CA ALA A 425 25.69 -8.06 7.88
C ALA A 425 25.08 -6.68 8.10
N LEU A 426 25.80 -5.76 8.76
CA LEU A 426 25.37 -4.37 8.91
C LEU A 426 25.28 -3.66 7.57
N ASP A 427 26.28 -3.83 6.71
CA ASP A 427 26.27 -3.28 5.36
C ASP A 427 25.08 -3.80 4.54
N LEU A 428 24.79 -5.11 4.60
CA LEU A 428 23.62 -5.69 3.96
C LEU A 428 22.30 -5.22 4.58
N HIS A 429 22.21 -5.07 5.91
CA HIS A 429 21.00 -4.57 6.57
C HIS A 429 20.61 -3.17 6.07
N PHE A 430 21.60 -2.27 5.96
CA PHE A 430 21.36 -0.92 5.45
C PHE A 430 21.26 -0.87 3.92
N LYS A 431 21.91 -1.79 3.21
CA LYS A 431 21.76 -1.89 1.76
C LYS A 431 20.41 -2.48 1.39
N ASP A 432 19.92 -3.53 2.03
CA ASP A 432 18.66 -4.21 1.71
C ASP A 432 17.44 -3.33 2.03
N GLY A 433 17.55 -2.50 3.08
CA GLY A 433 16.52 -1.51 3.41
C GLY A 433 16.31 -0.51 2.28
N VAL A 434 15.06 -0.38 1.84
CA VAL A 434 14.55 0.77 1.09
C VAL A 434 13.70 1.55 2.09
N ASP A 435 13.70 2.88 1.98
CA ASP A 435 12.98 3.84 2.83
C ASP A 435 11.77 3.24 3.60
N ASP A 436 11.87 3.20 4.93
CA ASP A 436 10.87 2.75 5.91
C ASP A 436 10.30 1.31 5.85
N ASP A 437 10.62 0.49 4.84
CA ASP A 437 10.21 -0.92 4.77
C ASP A 437 11.18 -1.88 5.50
N ALA A 438 10.63 -2.85 6.23
CA ALA A 438 11.42 -3.89 6.89
C ALA A 438 12.13 -4.78 5.86
N THR A 439 13.45 -4.90 5.97
CA THR A 439 14.27 -5.81 5.16
C THR A 439 13.64 -7.20 5.12
N PRO A 440 13.38 -7.80 3.93
CA PRO A 440 12.77 -9.13 3.85
C PRO A 440 13.55 -10.15 4.66
N ILE A 441 14.88 -10.11 4.55
CA ILE A 441 15.79 -10.96 5.33
C ILE A 441 16.29 -10.19 6.55
N ASP A 442 16.13 -10.78 7.74
CA ASP A 442 16.78 -10.26 8.95
C ASP A 442 18.27 -10.64 8.96
N TRP A 443 19.09 -9.78 8.34
CA TRP A 443 20.54 -9.91 8.22
C TRP A 443 21.29 -9.96 9.55
N ILE A 444 20.71 -9.40 10.61
CA ILE A 444 21.35 -9.28 11.92
C ILE A 444 21.03 -10.50 12.77
N ASN A 445 19.75 -10.85 12.93
CA ASN A 445 19.34 -11.85 13.91
C ASN A 445 19.28 -13.27 13.35
N THR A 446 18.88 -13.47 12.08
CA THR A 446 18.53 -14.82 11.58
C THR A 446 19.28 -15.27 10.32
N ALA A 447 19.75 -14.36 9.47
CA ALA A 447 20.38 -14.72 8.19
C ALA A 447 21.61 -15.64 8.36
N PRO A 448 21.78 -16.72 7.57
CA PRO A 448 22.97 -17.58 7.64
C PRO A 448 24.26 -16.82 7.29
N PHE A 449 25.36 -17.12 7.97
CA PHE A 449 26.65 -16.45 7.70
C PHE A 449 27.17 -16.70 6.28
N GLY A 450 26.90 -17.88 5.71
CA GLY A 450 27.23 -18.19 4.31
C GLY A 450 26.48 -17.29 3.33
N LEU A 451 25.20 -17.05 3.60
CA LEU A 451 24.35 -16.16 2.80
C LEU A 451 24.87 -14.72 2.86
N ILE A 452 25.09 -14.18 4.06
CA ILE A 452 25.69 -12.85 4.29
C ILE A 452 26.97 -12.67 3.44
N ASN A 453 27.88 -13.64 3.50
CA ASN A 453 29.15 -13.53 2.78
C ASN A 453 28.98 -13.63 1.25
N ARG A 454 28.10 -14.50 0.76
CA ARG A 454 27.82 -14.64 -0.68
C ARG A 454 27.14 -13.40 -1.25
N THR A 455 26.09 -12.90 -0.60
CA THR A 455 25.34 -11.72 -1.06
C THR A 455 26.24 -10.48 -1.09
N HIS A 456 27.00 -10.23 -0.02
CA HIS A 456 27.96 -9.13 -0.01
C HIS A 456 29.04 -9.27 -1.10
N LYS A 457 29.54 -10.48 -1.33
CA LYS A 457 30.52 -10.73 -2.41
C LYS A 457 29.93 -10.55 -3.79
N ALA A 458 28.65 -10.90 -4.00
CA ALA A 458 27.96 -10.69 -5.27
C ALA A 458 27.82 -9.19 -5.57
N LEU A 459 27.40 -8.39 -4.58
CA LEU A 459 27.32 -6.94 -4.71
C LEU A 459 28.68 -6.33 -5.07
N ASN A 460 29.75 -6.73 -4.38
CA ASN A 460 31.11 -6.23 -4.66
C ASN A 460 31.70 -6.71 -6.00
N ARG A 461 31.11 -7.73 -6.63
CA ARG A 461 31.47 -8.20 -7.97
C ARG A 461 30.66 -7.53 -9.08
N GLY A 462 29.82 -6.55 -8.74
CA GLY A 462 29.01 -5.80 -9.70
C GLY A 462 27.66 -6.43 -10.03
N VAL A 463 27.20 -7.43 -9.26
CA VAL A 463 25.81 -7.92 -9.39
C VAL A 463 24.89 -6.82 -8.85
N SER A 464 23.85 -6.47 -9.61
CA SER A 464 22.85 -5.47 -9.21
C SER A 464 22.25 -5.81 -7.84
N LYS A 465 22.00 -4.79 -7.03
CA LYS A 465 21.32 -4.88 -5.72
C LYS A 465 20.10 -5.80 -5.75
N ASP A 466 19.16 -5.53 -6.66
CA ASP A 466 17.88 -6.24 -6.77
C ASP A 466 18.09 -7.74 -7.05
N THR A 467 19.00 -8.08 -7.96
CA THR A 467 19.30 -9.48 -8.28
C THR A 467 20.01 -10.19 -7.13
N ALA A 468 20.94 -9.52 -6.45
CA ALA A 468 21.66 -10.13 -5.32
C ALA A 468 20.73 -10.41 -4.13
N PHE A 469 19.78 -9.51 -3.85
CA PHE A 469 18.79 -9.72 -2.78
C PHE A 469 17.69 -10.69 -3.17
N ALA A 470 17.17 -10.64 -4.40
CA ALA A 470 16.19 -11.63 -4.86
C ALA A 470 16.78 -13.06 -4.84
N TYR A 471 18.05 -13.22 -5.23
CA TYR A 471 18.76 -14.49 -5.06
C TYR A 471 18.88 -14.89 -3.59
N ALA A 472 19.18 -13.94 -2.70
CA ALA A 472 19.27 -14.22 -1.28
C ALA A 472 17.92 -14.64 -0.69
N VAL A 473 16.82 -14.02 -1.12
CA VAL A 473 15.45 -14.37 -0.75
C VAL A 473 15.11 -15.78 -1.22
N ALA A 474 15.44 -16.14 -2.47
CA ALA A 474 15.26 -17.49 -2.98
C ALA A 474 16.06 -18.53 -2.16
N GLU A 475 17.35 -18.27 -1.91
CA GLU A 475 18.20 -19.19 -1.11
C GLU A 475 17.71 -19.33 0.34
N TYR A 476 17.23 -18.23 0.93
CA TYR A 476 16.73 -18.22 2.29
C TYR A 476 15.35 -18.89 2.43
N SER A 477 14.52 -18.78 1.39
CA SER A 477 13.19 -19.43 1.33
C SER A 477 13.32 -20.94 1.14
N PHE A 478 14.23 -21.35 0.25
CA PHE A 478 14.33 -22.73 -0.25
C PHE A 478 15.74 -23.31 -0.01
N PRO A 479 16.11 -23.58 1.26
CA PRO A 479 17.46 -24.03 1.59
C PRO A 479 17.74 -25.41 0.97
N GLY A 480 18.74 -25.48 0.08
CA GLY A 480 19.18 -26.72 -0.56
C GLY A 480 18.52 -27.00 -1.91
N GLU A 481 17.57 -26.19 -2.36
CA GLU A 481 16.98 -26.27 -3.69
C GLU A 481 17.86 -25.60 -4.76
N ALA A 482 17.71 -26.03 -6.01
CA ALA A 482 18.39 -25.41 -7.14
C ALA A 482 17.75 -24.06 -7.48
N ILE A 483 18.50 -22.97 -7.33
CA ILE A 483 18.00 -21.63 -7.59
C ILE A 483 18.08 -21.34 -9.10
N THR A 484 16.93 -21.29 -9.76
CA THR A 484 16.79 -20.96 -11.19
C THR A 484 16.65 -19.45 -11.41
N ARG A 485 16.78 -18.99 -12.66
CA ARG A 485 16.61 -17.56 -13.01
C ARG A 485 15.16 -17.11 -12.79
N GLU A 486 14.21 -17.98 -13.11
CA GLU A 486 12.78 -17.75 -13.00
C GLU A 486 12.35 -17.61 -11.53
N LEU A 487 12.93 -18.41 -10.63
CA LEU A 487 12.70 -18.30 -9.19
C LEU A 487 13.25 -16.98 -8.64
N VAL A 488 14.46 -16.58 -9.06
CA VAL A 488 15.04 -15.29 -8.68
C VAL A 488 14.15 -14.13 -9.15
N GLU A 489 13.57 -14.23 -10.35
CA GLU A 489 12.62 -13.23 -10.85
C GLU A 489 11.34 -13.19 -10.00
N ALA A 490 10.78 -14.35 -9.64
CA ALA A 490 9.60 -14.45 -8.78
C ALA A 490 9.84 -13.87 -7.38
N CYS A 491 11.08 -13.98 -6.88
CA CYS A 491 11.51 -13.44 -5.59
C CYS A 491 11.79 -11.93 -5.59
N ARG A 492 11.65 -11.23 -6.71
CA ARG A 492 11.76 -9.76 -6.74
C ARG A 492 10.58 -9.11 -6.02
N SER A 493 10.86 -8.05 -5.27
CA SER A 493 9.86 -7.25 -4.54
C SER A 493 9.03 -8.06 -3.53
N ILE A 494 9.63 -9.10 -2.94
CA ILE A 494 9.04 -9.85 -1.82
C ILE A 494 9.22 -9.05 -0.53
N THR A 495 8.14 -8.82 0.20
CA THR A 495 8.17 -8.24 1.56
C THR A 495 8.58 -9.30 2.59
N LYS A 496 8.93 -8.88 3.81
CA LYS A 496 9.17 -9.81 4.93
C LYS A 496 7.98 -10.76 5.17
N GLU A 497 6.76 -10.24 5.10
CA GLU A 497 5.55 -11.04 5.32
C GLU A 497 5.36 -12.10 4.22
N ASN A 498 5.55 -11.71 2.95
CA ASN A 498 5.55 -12.65 1.82
C ASN A 498 6.56 -13.78 2.04
N LEU A 499 7.77 -13.44 2.50
CA LEU A 499 8.83 -14.40 2.78
C LEU A 499 8.47 -15.36 3.92
N ASP A 500 7.94 -14.83 5.02
CA ASP A 500 7.55 -15.63 6.18
C ASP A 500 6.43 -16.62 5.82
N LYS A 501 5.41 -16.17 5.07
CA LYS A 501 4.32 -17.03 4.56
C LYS A 501 4.84 -18.07 3.56
N THR A 502 5.72 -17.69 2.63
CA THR A 502 6.35 -18.62 1.67
C THR A 502 7.12 -19.72 2.40
N ARG A 503 7.89 -19.38 3.43
CA ARG A 503 8.67 -20.34 4.21
C ARG A 503 7.78 -21.28 5.03
N ALA A 504 6.67 -20.78 5.57
CA ALA A 504 5.69 -21.61 6.25
C ALA A 504 5.07 -22.65 5.30
N LEU A 505 4.70 -22.22 4.09
CA LEU A 505 4.17 -23.12 3.05
C LEU A 505 5.22 -24.13 2.59
N HIS A 506 6.47 -23.71 2.38
CA HIS A 506 7.55 -24.63 2.02
C HIS A 506 7.81 -25.68 3.10
N ALA A 507 7.78 -25.28 4.38
CA ALA A 507 7.94 -26.22 5.49
C ALA A 507 6.80 -27.25 5.52
N TYR A 508 5.55 -26.81 5.34
CA TYR A 508 4.38 -27.68 5.26
C TYR A 508 4.46 -28.65 4.06
N SER A 509 4.84 -28.15 2.89
CA SER A 509 5.07 -28.91 1.65
C SER A 509 6.09 -30.04 1.86
N LYS A 510 7.22 -29.74 2.54
CA LYS A 510 8.23 -30.75 2.91
C LYS A 510 7.75 -31.74 3.97
N GLU A 511 6.99 -31.31 4.96
CA GLU A 511 6.47 -32.18 6.04
C GLU A 511 5.43 -33.18 5.50
N THR A 512 4.55 -32.72 4.60
CA THR A 512 3.47 -33.52 4.01
C THR A 512 3.88 -34.31 2.77
N GLY A 513 5.02 -33.99 2.17
CA GLY A 513 5.49 -34.61 0.93
C GLY A 513 4.74 -34.14 -0.33
N LEU A 514 4.02 -33.02 -0.25
CA LEU A 514 3.40 -32.38 -1.41
C LEU A 514 4.49 -31.77 -2.31
N ALA A 515 4.47 -32.10 -3.60
CA ALA A 515 5.41 -31.55 -4.56
C ALA A 515 4.82 -30.28 -5.19
N ILE A 516 5.14 -29.12 -4.64
CA ILE A 516 4.78 -27.80 -5.19
C ILE A 516 6.04 -27.18 -5.80
N ASP A 517 5.90 -26.57 -6.98
CA ASP A 517 7.00 -25.84 -7.60
C ASP A 517 7.38 -24.61 -6.75
N PRO A 518 8.67 -24.34 -6.48
CA PRO A 518 9.09 -23.19 -5.67
C PRO A 518 8.56 -21.83 -6.15
N ILE A 519 8.35 -21.64 -7.46
CA ILE A 519 7.77 -20.41 -8.01
C ILE A 519 6.30 -20.27 -7.58
N ASP A 520 5.56 -21.37 -7.58
CA ASP A 520 4.17 -21.38 -7.14
C ASP A 520 4.07 -21.26 -5.62
N GLU A 521 5.01 -21.81 -4.84
CA GLU A 521 5.09 -21.55 -3.38
C GLU A 521 5.31 -20.05 -3.08
N VAL A 522 6.14 -19.36 -3.86
CA VAL A 522 6.30 -17.89 -3.75
C VAL A 522 4.98 -17.16 -4.07
N ARG A 523 4.27 -17.58 -5.12
CA ARG A 523 2.99 -16.97 -5.52
C ARG A 523 1.91 -17.22 -4.49
N LEU A 524 1.82 -18.43 -3.96
CA LEU A 524 0.93 -18.79 -2.86
C LEU A 524 1.29 -18.03 -1.58
N GLY A 525 2.57 -17.76 -1.34
CA GLY A 525 2.99 -16.88 -0.25
C GLY A 525 2.35 -15.49 -0.35
N LYS A 526 2.24 -14.92 -1.56
CA LYS A 526 1.55 -13.64 -1.80
C LYS A 526 0.03 -13.75 -1.56
N VAL A 527 -0.58 -14.86 -1.97
CA VAL A 527 -1.99 -15.15 -1.64
C VAL A 527 -2.16 -15.24 -0.12
N ALA A 528 -1.32 -16.00 0.57
CA ALA A 528 -1.37 -16.20 2.02
C ALA A 528 -1.12 -14.94 2.85
N VAL A 529 -0.46 -13.90 2.31
CA VAL A 529 -0.42 -12.58 2.97
C VAL A 529 -1.79 -11.92 3.00
N THR A 530 -2.60 -12.12 1.95
CA THR A 530 -3.94 -11.51 1.87
C THR A 530 -4.98 -12.28 2.69
N TYR A 531 -4.85 -13.61 2.81
CA TYR A 531 -5.89 -14.49 3.37
C TYR A 531 -5.46 -15.38 4.55
N ASP A 532 -4.17 -15.44 4.89
CA ASP A 532 -3.51 -16.42 5.78
C ASP A 532 -3.03 -17.72 5.10
N SER A 533 -2.01 -18.34 5.70
CA SER A 533 -1.46 -19.63 5.25
C SER A 533 -2.39 -20.80 5.58
N SER A 534 -3.19 -20.71 6.65
CA SER A 534 -4.16 -21.76 7.01
C SER A 534 -5.14 -22.01 5.88
N ASP A 535 -5.66 -20.95 5.28
CA ASP A 535 -6.76 -21.04 4.31
C ASP A 535 -6.25 -21.62 2.98
N VAL A 536 -5.02 -21.27 2.60
CA VAL A 536 -4.32 -21.89 1.47
C VAL A 536 -4.07 -23.38 1.73
N ILE A 537 -3.66 -23.75 2.94
CA ILE A 537 -3.42 -25.15 3.32
C ILE A 537 -4.72 -25.95 3.31
N ASP A 538 -5.79 -25.42 3.90
CA ASP A 538 -7.11 -26.06 3.91
C ASP A 538 -7.59 -26.37 2.50
N LEU A 539 -7.42 -25.43 1.55
CA LEU A 539 -7.78 -25.65 0.14
C LEU A 539 -6.91 -26.75 -0.51
N MET A 540 -5.62 -26.82 -0.20
CA MET A 540 -4.77 -27.91 -0.69
C MET A 540 -5.20 -29.26 -0.12
N GLU A 541 -5.56 -29.33 1.17
CA GLU A 541 -6.06 -30.55 1.82
C GLU A 541 -7.40 -31.00 1.22
N GLN A 542 -8.22 -30.07 0.75
CA GLN A 542 -9.44 -30.35 -0.01
C GLN A 542 -9.18 -30.80 -1.45
N GLY A 543 -7.94 -30.74 -1.94
CA GLY A 543 -7.52 -31.26 -3.24
C GLY A 543 -7.35 -30.21 -4.34
N TYR A 544 -7.40 -28.90 -4.03
CA TYR A 544 -7.08 -27.86 -4.99
C TYR A 544 -5.57 -27.79 -5.25
N SER A 545 -5.17 -27.65 -6.51
CA SER A 545 -3.76 -27.43 -6.85
C SER A 545 -3.34 -26.00 -6.58
N ALA A 546 -2.03 -25.78 -6.38
CA ALA A 546 -1.44 -24.45 -6.22
C ALA A 546 -1.90 -23.46 -7.30
N ARG A 547 -1.94 -23.91 -8.56
CA ARG A 547 -2.39 -23.08 -9.68
C ARG A 547 -3.87 -22.68 -9.57
N GLU A 548 -4.73 -23.60 -9.18
CA GLU A 548 -6.16 -23.32 -8.99
C GLU A 548 -6.38 -22.28 -7.89
N ILE A 549 -5.62 -22.37 -6.79
CA ILE A 549 -5.67 -21.40 -5.69
C ILE A 549 -5.13 -20.03 -6.14
N ILE A 550 -4.03 -19.99 -6.90
CA ILE A 550 -3.46 -18.74 -7.43
C ILE A 550 -4.46 -18.04 -8.37
N GLU A 551 -5.09 -18.79 -9.28
CA GLU A 551 -6.06 -18.25 -10.24
C GLU A 551 -7.38 -17.83 -9.56
N ASN A 552 -7.72 -18.44 -8.42
CA ASN A 552 -8.98 -18.20 -7.69
C ASN A 552 -8.72 -17.85 -6.22
N GLY A 553 -7.80 -16.92 -5.95
CA GLY A 553 -7.37 -16.58 -4.59
C GLY A 553 -8.50 -16.13 -3.65
N TRP A 554 -9.58 -15.58 -4.21
CA TRP A 554 -10.80 -15.22 -3.47
C TRP A 554 -11.48 -16.41 -2.78
N LEU A 555 -11.20 -17.65 -3.18
CA LEU A 555 -11.69 -18.85 -2.48
C LEU A 555 -11.22 -18.91 -1.02
N CYS A 556 -10.04 -18.34 -0.73
CA CYS A 556 -9.51 -18.26 0.63
C CYS A 556 -10.32 -17.28 1.52
N HIS A 557 -11.20 -16.43 0.98
CA HIS A 557 -12.12 -15.62 1.79
C HIS A 557 -13.39 -16.37 2.21
N LEU A 558 -13.63 -17.56 1.65
CA LEU A 558 -14.69 -18.45 2.10
C LEU A 558 -14.25 -19.19 3.37
N ASP A 559 -15.20 -19.73 4.13
CA ASP A 559 -14.90 -20.58 5.29
C ASP A 559 -14.27 -21.91 4.82
N THR A 560 -12.96 -21.92 4.60
CA THR A 560 -12.17 -23.08 4.11
C THR A 560 -12.19 -24.27 5.05
N ARG A 561 -12.67 -24.10 6.28
CA ARG A 561 -12.95 -25.22 7.20
C ARG A 561 -14.11 -26.09 6.75
N LYS A 562 -14.95 -25.58 5.83
CA LYS A 562 -15.98 -26.35 5.14
C LYS A 562 -15.48 -26.73 3.76
N THR A 563 -15.98 -27.86 3.26
CA THR A 563 -15.69 -28.29 1.89
C THR A 563 -16.22 -27.25 0.89
N ILE A 564 -15.33 -26.72 0.06
CA ILE A 564 -15.64 -25.81 -1.03
C ILE A 564 -15.73 -26.63 -2.32
N ASP A 565 -16.90 -26.64 -2.96
CA ASP A 565 -17.20 -27.41 -4.18
C ASP A 565 -17.09 -26.61 -5.48
N PHE A 566 -16.36 -25.48 -5.45
CA PHE A 566 -16.16 -24.62 -6.61
C PHE A 566 -15.52 -25.39 -7.78
N PRO A 567 -16.11 -25.37 -8.99
CA PRO A 567 -15.56 -26.09 -10.13
C PRO A 567 -14.36 -25.32 -10.73
N ALA A 568 -13.21 -25.32 -10.06
CA ALA A 568 -12.01 -24.62 -10.53
C ALA A 568 -11.59 -25.04 -11.94
N ARG A 569 -11.73 -26.33 -12.27
CA ARG A 569 -11.50 -26.91 -13.62
C ARG A 569 -12.73 -26.90 -14.53
N GLY A 570 -13.85 -26.39 -14.06
CA GLY A 570 -15.06 -26.26 -14.86
C GLY A 570 -14.91 -25.22 -15.96
N ASN A 571 -15.74 -25.32 -17.00
CA ASN A 571 -15.85 -24.26 -18.00
C ASN A 571 -16.55 -23.02 -17.41
N ASP A 572 -16.49 -21.90 -18.13
CA ASP A 572 -17.06 -20.62 -17.67
C ASP A 572 -18.54 -20.76 -17.28
N ALA A 573 -19.32 -21.55 -18.01
CA ALA A 573 -20.73 -21.77 -17.69
C ALA A 573 -20.92 -22.50 -16.34
N GLN A 574 -20.06 -23.46 -16.01
CA GLN A 574 -20.07 -24.15 -14.72
C GLN A 574 -19.68 -23.21 -13.58
N LYS A 575 -18.64 -22.39 -13.78
CA LYS A 575 -18.18 -21.40 -12.79
C LYS A 575 -19.24 -20.32 -12.55
N GLN A 576 -19.79 -19.74 -13.62
CA GLN A 576 -20.87 -18.75 -13.56
C GLN A 576 -22.07 -19.31 -12.80
N ARG A 577 -22.48 -20.54 -13.12
CA ARG A 577 -23.59 -21.21 -12.43
C ARG A 577 -23.31 -21.36 -10.94
N TRP A 578 -22.12 -21.81 -10.57
CA TRP A 578 -21.73 -21.93 -9.16
C TRP A 578 -21.77 -20.57 -8.45
N CYS A 579 -21.26 -19.50 -9.08
CA CYS A 579 -21.29 -18.14 -8.54
C CYS A 579 -22.73 -17.62 -8.35
N THR A 580 -23.66 -17.96 -9.25
CA THR A 580 -25.07 -17.61 -9.05
C THR A 580 -25.72 -18.41 -7.92
N GLU A 581 -25.42 -19.70 -7.82
CA GLU A 581 -26.03 -20.59 -6.81
C GLU A 581 -25.53 -20.29 -5.39
N ASN A 582 -24.29 -19.80 -5.26
CA ASN A 582 -23.66 -19.44 -3.98
C ASN A 582 -23.64 -17.93 -3.69
N GLY A 583 -24.11 -17.10 -4.63
CA GLY A 583 -24.23 -15.65 -4.47
C GLY A 583 -25.32 -15.24 -3.48
N TYR A 584 -25.25 -13.99 -3.01
CA TYR A 584 -26.20 -13.38 -2.07
C TYR A 584 -27.23 -12.48 -2.75
N ALA A 585 -27.05 -12.10 -4.02
CA ALA A 585 -28.00 -11.26 -4.76
C ALA A 585 -29.41 -11.86 -4.86
N TYR A 586 -30.44 -11.06 -4.57
CA TYR A 586 -31.85 -11.40 -4.76
C TYR A 586 -32.45 -10.58 -5.91
N LEU A 587 -32.53 -11.15 -7.11
CA LEU A 587 -33.05 -10.47 -8.29
C LEU A 587 -34.35 -11.12 -8.79
N ASN A 588 -35.50 -10.53 -8.45
CA ASN A 588 -36.82 -11.00 -8.88
C ASN A 588 -37.13 -10.57 -10.32
N GLY A 589 -38.03 -11.31 -10.99
CA GLY A 589 -38.55 -10.94 -12.31
C GLY A 589 -37.93 -11.64 -13.51
N GLY A 590 -37.24 -12.76 -13.29
CA GLY A 590 -36.73 -13.61 -14.38
C GLY A 590 -35.34 -13.23 -14.91
N TRP A 591 -34.45 -12.76 -14.03
CA TRP A 591 -33.06 -12.52 -14.40
C TRP A 591 -32.37 -13.81 -14.86
N ILE A 592 -31.47 -13.67 -15.84
CA ILE A 592 -30.76 -14.81 -16.41
C ILE A 592 -29.61 -15.19 -15.47
N LYS A 593 -29.66 -16.42 -14.90
CA LYS A 593 -28.62 -16.92 -13.98
C LYS A 593 -27.21 -16.78 -14.54
N THR A 594 -26.97 -17.19 -15.78
CA THR A 594 -25.63 -17.13 -16.40
C THR A 594 -25.10 -15.70 -16.47
N SER A 595 -25.96 -14.72 -16.77
CA SER A 595 -25.58 -13.31 -16.80
C SER A 595 -25.19 -12.77 -15.43
N VAL A 596 -25.99 -13.09 -14.41
CA VAL A 596 -25.69 -12.74 -13.00
C VAL A 596 -24.39 -13.42 -12.55
N GLY A 597 -24.25 -14.71 -12.83
CA GLY A 597 -23.04 -15.48 -12.56
C GLY A 597 -21.79 -14.92 -13.24
N LYS A 598 -21.92 -14.43 -14.48
CA LYS A 598 -20.85 -13.76 -15.20
C LYS A 598 -20.44 -12.46 -14.52
N ILE A 599 -21.39 -11.63 -14.10
CA ILE A 599 -21.10 -10.39 -13.37
C ILE A 599 -20.35 -10.70 -12.07
N ILE A 600 -20.85 -11.64 -11.26
CA ILE A 600 -20.23 -12.02 -9.99
C ILE A 600 -18.82 -12.58 -10.22
N LEU A 601 -18.68 -13.55 -11.13
CA LEU A 601 -17.39 -14.20 -11.42
C LEU A 601 -16.36 -13.19 -11.91
N SER A 602 -16.72 -12.33 -12.87
CA SER A 602 -15.78 -11.34 -13.41
C SER A 602 -15.30 -10.34 -12.35
N ARG A 603 -16.12 -9.99 -11.35
CA ARG A 603 -15.70 -9.12 -10.24
C ARG A 603 -14.75 -9.81 -9.25
N LEU A 604 -14.95 -11.11 -9.02
CA LEU A 604 -14.07 -11.94 -8.19
C LEU A 604 -12.72 -12.14 -8.86
N GLU A 605 -12.73 -12.49 -10.16
CA GLU A 605 -11.52 -12.70 -10.95
C GLU A 605 -10.72 -11.40 -11.17
N SER A 606 -11.38 -10.24 -11.24
CA SER A 606 -10.70 -8.95 -11.34
C SER A 606 -10.06 -8.49 -10.03
N GLY A 607 -10.28 -9.21 -8.92
CA GLY A 607 -9.77 -8.83 -7.59
C GLY A 607 -10.39 -7.55 -7.02
N LEU A 608 -11.50 -7.06 -7.60
CA LEU A 608 -12.22 -5.88 -7.09
C LEU A 608 -13.00 -6.23 -5.85
N GLU A 609 -13.59 -7.42 -5.85
CA GLU A 609 -14.40 -7.94 -4.76
C GLU A 609 -13.70 -9.13 -4.14
N ARG A 610 -13.71 -9.16 -2.81
CA ARG A 610 -12.94 -10.10 -2.02
C ARG A 610 -13.68 -11.41 -1.83
N SER A 611 -14.99 -11.34 -1.65
CA SER A 611 -15.83 -12.52 -1.42
C SER A 611 -17.00 -12.58 -2.39
N ILE A 612 -17.56 -13.79 -2.54
CA ILE A 612 -18.79 -13.97 -3.32
C ILE A 612 -19.96 -13.13 -2.78
N HIS A 613 -19.96 -12.86 -1.48
CA HIS A 613 -20.92 -11.97 -0.84
C HIS A 613 -20.77 -10.54 -1.38
N ASP A 614 -19.57 -9.97 -1.31
CA ASP A 614 -19.31 -8.60 -1.78
C ASP A 614 -19.55 -8.46 -3.28
N ALA A 615 -19.21 -9.49 -4.05
CA ALA A 615 -19.43 -9.51 -5.50
C ALA A 615 -20.90 -9.57 -5.91
N SER A 616 -21.81 -9.97 -5.02
CA SER A 616 -23.21 -10.22 -5.37
C SER A 616 -24.23 -9.35 -4.64
N GLN A 617 -24.03 -9.00 -3.36
CA GLN A 617 -25.04 -8.34 -2.54
C GLN A 617 -25.55 -7.02 -3.14
N TRP A 618 -24.66 -6.17 -3.64
CA TRP A 618 -25.00 -4.85 -4.20
C TRP A 618 -25.88 -4.93 -5.45
N LEU A 619 -25.93 -6.08 -6.14
CA LEU A 619 -26.77 -6.29 -7.33
C LEU A 619 -28.25 -6.08 -7.01
N GLU A 620 -28.69 -6.25 -5.76
CA GLU A 620 -30.06 -5.96 -5.33
C GLU A 620 -30.52 -4.53 -5.67
N THR A 621 -29.59 -3.57 -5.78
CA THR A 621 -29.90 -2.18 -6.18
C THR A 621 -30.49 -2.09 -7.59
N PHE A 622 -30.28 -3.12 -8.42
CA PHE A 622 -30.73 -3.18 -9.81
C PHE A 622 -32.07 -3.93 -9.96
N GLN A 623 -32.74 -4.27 -8.86
CA GLN A 623 -34.07 -4.89 -8.87
C GLN A 623 -35.05 -4.14 -9.78
N ILE A 624 -35.89 -4.89 -10.51
CA ILE A 624 -36.90 -4.31 -11.39
C ILE A 624 -37.90 -3.50 -10.55
N PRO A 625 -38.07 -2.18 -10.80
CA PRO A 625 -39.07 -1.37 -10.12
C PRO A 625 -40.47 -1.62 -10.71
N GLU A 626 -41.54 -1.26 -10.00
CA GLU A 626 -42.92 -1.32 -10.52
C GLU A 626 -43.10 -0.38 -11.73
N GLU A 627 -42.61 0.85 -11.60
CA GLU A 627 -42.54 1.84 -12.66
C GLU A 627 -41.14 2.45 -12.74
N GLY A 628 -40.63 2.64 -13.96
CA GLY A 628 -39.36 3.31 -14.18
C GLY A 628 -39.17 3.72 -15.65
N TYR A 629 -37.98 4.17 -15.99
CA TYR A 629 -37.70 4.63 -17.35
C TYR A 629 -37.21 3.48 -18.22
N ASP A 630 -37.80 3.33 -19.41
CA ASP A 630 -37.29 2.42 -20.43
C ASP A 630 -36.09 3.09 -21.12
N ILE A 631 -34.88 2.82 -20.61
CA ILE A 631 -33.64 3.46 -21.07
C ILE A 631 -33.40 3.23 -22.58
N PRO A 632 -33.60 2.02 -23.14
CA PRO A 632 -33.54 1.83 -24.60
C PRO A 632 -34.47 2.75 -25.39
N VAL A 633 -35.73 2.89 -24.98
CA VAL A 633 -36.69 3.81 -25.63
C VAL A 633 -36.27 5.26 -25.47
N LEU A 634 -35.78 5.63 -24.27
CA LEU A 634 -35.28 6.98 -23.99
C LEU A 634 -34.10 7.34 -24.90
N LYS A 635 -33.12 6.45 -25.01
CA LYS A 635 -31.96 6.63 -25.89
C LYS A 635 -32.38 6.81 -27.35
N ALA A 636 -33.32 6.00 -27.84
CA ALA A 636 -33.82 6.12 -29.21
C ALA A 636 -34.47 7.49 -29.47
N ARG A 637 -35.23 8.03 -28.50
CA ARG A 637 -35.81 9.38 -28.60
C ARG A 637 -34.75 10.47 -28.57
N ILE A 638 -33.76 10.37 -27.69
CA ILE A 638 -32.63 11.31 -27.62
C ILE A 638 -31.86 11.31 -28.95
N GLN A 639 -31.59 10.12 -29.51
CA GLN A 639 -30.91 9.95 -30.81
C GLN A 639 -31.70 10.56 -31.97
N SER A 640 -33.04 10.57 -31.89
CA SER A 640 -33.90 11.21 -32.90
C SER A 640 -33.90 12.75 -32.86
N GLY A 641 -33.17 13.36 -31.90
CA GLY A 641 -33.08 14.81 -31.73
C GLY A 641 -34.30 15.45 -31.05
N GLU A 642 -35.17 14.64 -30.45
CA GLU A 642 -36.34 15.13 -29.70
C GLU A 642 -35.87 15.93 -28.46
N GLN A 643 -36.39 17.14 -28.25
CA GLN A 643 -36.16 17.89 -27.02
C GLN A 643 -37.06 17.35 -25.91
N ILE A 644 -36.50 16.46 -25.09
CA ILE A 644 -37.23 15.77 -24.04
C ILE A 644 -37.04 16.51 -22.71
N GLN A 645 -38.16 16.84 -22.04
CA GLN A 645 -38.16 17.35 -20.67
C GLN A 645 -38.53 16.21 -19.71
N LEU A 646 -37.95 16.19 -18.51
CA LEU A 646 -38.14 15.09 -17.55
C LEU A 646 -39.63 14.78 -17.25
N HIS A 647 -40.47 15.82 -17.17
CA HIS A 647 -41.90 15.67 -16.89
C HIS A 647 -42.73 15.13 -18.08
N ASN A 648 -42.15 15.10 -19.28
CA ASN A 648 -42.80 14.62 -20.51
C ASN A 648 -42.54 13.12 -20.77
N ILE A 649 -41.70 12.48 -19.95
CA ILE A 649 -41.39 11.06 -20.09
C ILE A 649 -42.29 10.29 -19.14
N GLU A 650 -43.29 9.61 -19.71
CA GLU A 650 -44.08 8.66 -18.96
C GLU A 650 -43.21 7.50 -18.48
N LYS A 651 -43.29 7.21 -17.18
CA LYS A 651 -42.69 6.00 -16.64
C LYS A 651 -43.39 4.79 -17.26
N THR A 652 -42.59 3.80 -17.59
CA THR A 652 -43.06 2.51 -18.09
C THR A 652 -43.38 1.61 -16.89
N THR A 653 -44.60 1.11 -16.84
CA THR A 653 -44.99 0.06 -15.89
C THR A 653 -44.35 -1.26 -16.31
N PHE A 654 -43.61 -1.87 -15.39
CA PHE A 654 -42.92 -3.14 -15.57
C PHE A 654 -43.70 -4.31 -14.99
N TYR A 655 -44.47 -4.11 -13.93
CA TYR A 655 -45.42 -5.09 -13.41
C TYR A 655 -46.52 -4.39 -12.62
N ASP A 656 -47.64 -5.08 -12.39
CA ASP A 656 -48.75 -4.55 -11.59
C ASP A 656 -49.44 -5.73 -10.89
N VAL A 657 -49.10 -5.91 -9.62
CA VAL A 657 -49.59 -7.04 -8.80
C VAL A 657 -51.10 -6.91 -8.53
N GLY A 658 -51.62 -5.67 -8.51
CA GLY A 658 -53.05 -5.40 -8.35
C GLY A 658 -53.83 -5.82 -9.59
N LEU A 659 -53.36 -5.45 -10.78
CA LEU A 659 -53.96 -5.85 -12.05
C LEU A 659 -53.85 -7.37 -12.30
N GLU A 660 -52.75 -8.00 -11.87
CA GLU A 660 -52.63 -9.47 -11.85
C GLU A 660 -53.73 -10.11 -10.99
N SER A 661 -53.98 -9.57 -9.79
CA SER A 661 -55.06 -10.03 -8.90
C SER A 661 -56.43 -9.80 -9.52
N GLY A 662 -56.64 -8.65 -10.16
CA GLY A 662 -57.87 -8.29 -10.87
C GLY A 662 -58.15 -9.22 -12.05
N LEU A 663 -57.12 -9.62 -12.81
CA LEU A 663 -57.24 -10.62 -13.86
C LEU A 663 -57.69 -11.98 -13.31
N LEU A 664 -57.05 -12.46 -12.25
CA LEU A 664 -57.41 -13.73 -11.59
C LEU A 664 -58.85 -13.69 -11.07
N ALA A 665 -59.25 -12.59 -10.43
CA ALA A 665 -60.60 -12.38 -9.92
C ALA A 665 -61.63 -12.32 -11.05
N GLY A 666 -61.31 -11.62 -12.14
CA GLY A 666 -62.15 -11.50 -13.32
C GLY A 666 -62.39 -12.84 -14.01
N ILE A 667 -61.37 -13.69 -14.12
CA ILE A 667 -61.53 -15.07 -14.65
C ILE A 667 -62.40 -15.91 -13.71
N LEU A 668 -62.15 -15.85 -12.40
CA LEU A 668 -62.87 -16.66 -11.41
C LEU A 668 -64.37 -16.29 -11.36
N LYS A 669 -64.68 -14.99 -11.31
CA LYS A 669 -66.04 -14.45 -11.14
C LYS A 669 -66.80 -14.26 -12.45
N ALA A 670 -66.17 -14.52 -13.60
CA ALA A 670 -66.83 -14.44 -14.90
C ALA A 670 -68.01 -15.42 -15.00
N PRO A 671 -69.12 -15.03 -15.65
CA PRO A 671 -70.21 -15.93 -16.01
C PRO A 671 -69.73 -17.16 -16.79
N GLN A 672 -70.38 -18.31 -16.59
CA GLN A 672 -69.95 -19.60 -17.17
C GLN A 672 -69.85 -19.56 -18.70
N ASP A 673 -70.79 -18.92 -19.38
CA ASP A 673 -70.79 -18.76 -20.85
C ASP A 673 -69.58 -17.97 -21.36
N LEU A 674 -69.10 -17.01 -20.58
CA LEU A 674 -67.89 -16.26 -20.88
C LEU A 674 -66.65 -17.11 -20.62
N ARG A 675 -66.60 -17.84 -19.49
CA ARG A 675 -65.48 -18.75 -19.16
C ARG A 675 -65.30 -19.84 -20.19
N ASP A 676 -66.37 -20.43 -20.71
CA ASP A 676 -66.31 -21.45 -21.76
C ASP A 676 -65.68 -20.97 -23.07
N ARG A 677 -65.77 -19.65 -23.33
CA ARG A 677 -65.21 -19.00 -24.52
C ARG A 677 -63.80 -18.46 -24.32
N LEU A 678 -63.31 -18.36 -23.08
CA LEU A 678 -61.95 -17.89 -22.80
C LEU A 678 -60.90 -18.90 -23.27
N LEU A 679 -59.82 -18.37 -23.83
CA LEU A 679 -58.63 -19.13 -24.22
C LEU A 679 -57.44 -18.63 -23.42
N LEU A 680 -57.23 -19.26 -22.26
CA LEU A 680 -56.14 -18.92 -21.34
C LEU A 680 -54.80 -19.51 -21.81
N PRO A 681 -53.73 -18.70 -21.95
CA PRO A 681 -52.39 -19.20 -22.24
C PRO A 681 -51.92 -20.23 -21.20
N ARG A 682 -51.39 -21.37 -21.64
CA ARG A 682 -50.87 -22.44 -20.77
C ARG A 682 -49.36 -22.66 -20.84
N LYS A 683 -48.67 -22.03 -21.79
CA LYS A 683 -47.20 -22.16 -21.91
C LYS A 683 -46.52 -21.39 -20.79
N THR A 684 -45.56 -22.00 -20.10
CA THR A 684 -44.77 -21.41 -18.99
C THR A 684 -44.24 -20.01 -19.32
N GLN A 685 -43.60 -19.85 -20.48
CA GLN A 685 -43.07 -18.55 -20.93
C GLN A 685 -44.13 -17.46 -21.03
N LYS A 686 -45.34 -17.80 -21.50
CA LYS A 686 -46.47 -16.87 -21.59
C LYS A 686 -46.99 -16.49 -20.20
N ILE A 687 -46.97 -17.43 -19.25
CA ILE A 687 -47.42 -17.19 -17.88
C ILE A 687 -46.45 -16.28 -17.14
N GLN A 688 -45.14 -16.53 -17.23
CA GLN A 688 -44.09 -15.67 -16.64
C GLN A 688 -44.03 -14.29 -17.30
N GLN A 689 -44.43 -14.19 -18.57
CA GLN A 689 -44.61 -12.91 -19.25
C GLN A 689 -45.79 -12.12 -18.68
N ILE A 690 -46.90 -12.78 -18.32
CA ILE A 690 -48.08 -12.11 -17.77
C ILE A 690 -47.88 -11.75 -16.30
N PHE A 691 -47.39 -12.69 -15.49
CA PHE A 691 -47.33 -12.55 -14.03
C PHE A 691 -45.88 -12.38 -13.54
N PHE A 692 -45.62 -11.31 -12.81
CA PHE A 692 -44.37 -11.06 -12.10
C PHE A 692 -44.33 -11.82 -10.76
N ALA A 693 -45.45 -11.92 -10.04
CA ALA A 693 -45.52 -12.59 -8.75
C ALA A 693 -45.61 -14.12 -8.90
N PRO A 694 -44.72 -14.92 -8.28
CA PRO A 694 -44.74 -16.37 -8.40
C PRO A 694 -46.01 -17.01 -7.80
N GLU A 695 -46.56 -16.44 -6.73
CA GLU A 695 -47.84 -16.85 -6.15
C GLU A 695 -49.02 -16.67 -7.13
N HIS A 696 -49.02 -15.60 -7.92
CA HIS A 696 -50.04 -15.39 -8.96
C HIS A 696 -49.86 -16.33 -10.16
N GLN A 697 -48.62 -16.68 -10.52
CA GLN A 697 -48.36 -17.71 -11.52
C GLN A 697 -48.96 -19.06 -11.10
N LEU A 698 -48.77 -19.46 -9.83
CA LEU A 698 -49.34 -20.69 -9.28
C LEU A 698 -50.89 -20.65 -9.25
N LEU A 699 -51.48 -19.54 -8.82
CA LEU A 699 -52.93 -19.37 -8.84
C LEU A 699 -53.49 -19.42 -10.27
N TYR A 700 -52.85 -18.73 -11.21
CA TYR A 700 -53.25 -18.74 -12.60
C TYR A 700 -53.21 -20.14 -13.21
N LEU A 701 -52.13 -20.90 -12.99
CA LEU A 701 -52.00 -22.28 -13.46
C LEU A 701 -53.12 -23.16 -12.93
N THR A 702 -53.44 -22.99 -11.65
CA THR A 702 -54.50 -23.75 -11.00
C THR A 702 -55.86 -23.37 -11.58
N LEU A 703 -56.16 -22.08 -11.62
CA LEU A 703 -57.40 -21.54 -12.17
C LEU A 703 -57.59 -21.94 -13.65
N ALA A 704 -56.53 -21.91 -14.45
CA ALA A 704 -56.57 -22.27 -15.86
C ALA A 704 -56.96 -23.73 -16.11
N ASP A 705 -56.89 -24.61 -15.12
CA ASP A 705 -57.34 -26.00 -15.22
C ASP A 705 -58.82 -26.20 -14.83
N VAL A 706 -59.35 -25.38 -13.92
CA VAL A 706 -60.70 -25.56 -13.36
C VAL A 706 -61.70 -24.46 -13.76
N TYR A 707 -61.27 -23.40 -14.46
CA TYR A 707 -62.13 -22.23 -14.74
C TYR A 707 -63.40 -22.51 -15.56
N ARG A 708 -63.54 -23.68 -16.19
CA ARG A 708 -64.75 -24.07 -16.94
C ARG A 708 -65.76 -24.85 -16.08
N ASP A 709 -65.40 -25.15 -14.84
CA ASP A 709 -66.28 -25.88 -13.93
C ASP A 709 -67.46 -24.98 -13.53
N SER A 710 -68.67 -25.56 -13.47
CA SER A 710 -69.91 -24.82 -13.23
C SER A 710 -70.04 -24.29 -11.79
N ASP A 711 -69.33 -24.88 -10.84
CA ASP A 711 -69.40 -24.64 -9.40
C ASP A 711 -68.08 -24.08 -8.82
N ILE A 712 -67.17 -23.59 -9.67
CA ILE A 712 -65.89 -23.05 -9.22
C ILE A 712 -66.06 -21.88 -8.24
N ASP A 713 -65.39 -21.98 -7.10
CA ASP A 713 -65.20 -20.90 -6.12
C ASP A 713 -63.74 -20.75 -5.71
N ILE A 714 -63.44 -19.72 -4.92
CA ILE A 714 -62.07 -19.44 -4.47
C ILE A 714 -61.48 -20.54 -3.57
N ASN A 715 -62.30 -21.25 -2.79
CA ASN A 715 -61.84 -22.32 -1.92
C ASN A 715 -61.40 -23.53 -2.74
N THR A 716 -62.12 -23.85 -3.81
CA THR A 716 -61.71 -24.89 -4.77
C THR A 716 -60.36 -24.55 -5.39
N VAL A 717 -60.17 -23.31 -5.86
CA VAL A 717 -58.89 -22.87 -6.44
C VAL A 717 -57.76 -22.89 -5.39
N ARG A 718 -58.05 -22.49 -4.15
CA ARG A 718 -57.11 -22.52 -3.03
C ARG A 718 -56.60 -23.94 -2.76
N ASP A 719 -57.51 -24.89 -2.61
CA ASP A 719 -57.15 -26.26 -2.23
C ASP A 719 -56.29 -26.89 -3.35
N HIS A 720 -56.66 -26.72 -4.62
CA HIS A 720 -55.85 -27.17 -5.75
C HIS A 720 -54.48 -26.46 -5.86
N ALA A 721 -54.38 -25.18 -5.48
CA ALA A 721 -53.12 -24.44 -5.51
C ALA A 721 -52.15 -24.95 -4.43
N PHE A 722 -52.65 -25.30 -3.23
CA PHE A 722 -51.83 -25.92 -2.19
C PHE A 722 -51.38 -27.33 -2.56
N ASP A 723 -52.24 -28.13 -3.20
CA ASP A 723 -51.86 -29.46 -3.70
C ASP A 723 -50.73 -29.38 -4.74
N ARG A 724 -50.66 -28.26 -5.49
CA ARG A 724 -49.64 -28.01 -6.51
C ARG A 724 -48.41 -27.27 -6.04
N LEU A 725 -48.42 -26.68 -4.85
CA LEU A 725 -47.35 -25.79 -4.36
C LEU A 725 -45.99 -26.47 -4.40
N ASP A 726 -45.93 -27.73 -3.95
CA ASP A 726 -44.71 -28.52 -3.89
C ASP A 726 -44.11 -28.77 -5.28
N ALA A 727 -44.95 -29.17 -6.24
CA ALA A 727 -44.53 -29.41 -7.61
C ALA A 727 -44.10 -28.11 -8.29
N PHE A 728 -44.89 -27.04 -8.13
CA PHE A 728 -44.57 -25.72 -8.69
C PHE A 728 -43.25 -25.17 -8.15
N TYR A 729 -43.02 -25.24 -6.84
CA TYR A 729 -41.78 -24.77 -6.23
C TYR A 729 -40.54 -25.49 -6.79
N ASN A 730 -40.62 -26.82 -6.93
CA ASN A 730 -39.51 -27.63 -7.43
C ASN A 730 -39.28 -27.50 -8.94
N GLU A 731 -40.36 -27.44 -9.73
CA GLU A 731 -40.30 -27.43 -11.19
C GLU A 731 -40.12 -26.02 -11.77
N TRP A 732 -40.77 -25.00 -11.19
CA TRP A 732 -40.79 -23.65 -11.74
C TRP A 732 -39.79 -22.72 -11.08
N LEU A 733 -39.59 -22.78 -9.76
CA LEU A 733 -38.74 -21.83 -9.05
C LEU A 733 -37.31 -22.35 -8.87
N ILE A 734 -37.16 -23.53 -8.27
CA ILE A 734 -35.83 -24.15 -8.09
C ILE A 734 -35.31 -24.72 -9.40
N ASN A 735 -36.22 -25.24 -10.23
CA ASN A 735 -35.97 -25.89 -11.51
C ASN A 735 -34.77 -26.85 -11.43
N ALA A 736 -35.00 -28.05 -10.87
CA ALA A 736 -33.99 -29.11 -10.69
C ALA A 736 -33.22 -29.50 -11.98
N ARG A 737 -33.67 -29.01 -13.15
CA ARG A 737 -32.99 -29.12 -14.45
C ARG A 737 -32.70 -27.76 -15.09
N GLY A 738 -32.05 -26.85 -14.35
CA GLY A 738 -31.13 -25.87 -14.91
C GLY A 738 -31.68 -24.81 -15.88
N LYS A 739 -32.92 -24.33 -15.72
CA LYS A 739 -33.41 -23.16 -16.47
C LYS A 739 -34.01 -22.05 -15.58
N GLU A 740 -33.38 -20.88 -15.65
CA GLU A 740 -34.04 -19.57 -15.81
C GLU A 740 -34.78 -18.86 -14.65
N THR A 741 -34.70 -19.25 -13.37
CA THR A 741 -35.25 -18.36 -12.30
C THR A 741 -34.29 -18.03 -11.17
N THR A 742 -34.18 -16.73 -10.87
CA THR A 742 -33.36 -16.12 -9.80
C THR A 742 -34.19 -15.79 -8.55
N TYR A 743 -35.46 -16.22 -8.48
CA TYR A 743 -36.26 -16.06 -7.28
C TYR A 743 -35.66 -16.91 -6.16
N ARG A 744 -35.38 -16.28 -5.02
CA ARG A 744 -34.92 -16.98 -3.81
C ARG A 744 -35.95 -16.75 -2.71
N ILE A 745 -37.14 -17.27 -2.95
CA ILE A 745 -38.25 -17.37 -2.00
C ILE A 745 -38.19 -18.75 -1.35
N SER A 746 -38.38 -18.83 -0.03
CA SER A 746 -38.52 -20.12 0.62
C SER A 746 -39.87 -20.75 0.25
N LYS A 747 -40.00 -22.08 0.41
CA LYS A 747 -41.28 -22.75 0.17
C LYS A 747 -42.36 -22.23 1.12
N ASP A 748 -41.99 -21.93 2.36
CA ASP A 748 -42.87 -21.41 3.39
C ASP A 748 -43.29 -19.96 3.09
N ASP A 749 -42.36 -19.11 2.65
CA ASP A 749 -42.65 -17.75 2.19
C ASP A 749 -43.60 -17.76 0.98
N LEU A 750 -43.40 -18.67 0.02
CA LEU A 750 -44.31 -18.81 -1.12
C LEU A 750 -45.71 -19.19 -0.64
N ARG A 751 -45.80 -20.07 0.37
CA ARG A 751 -47.06 -20.48 0.98
C ARG A 751 -47.78 -19.30 1.64
N GLU A 752 -47.06 -18.47 2.38
CA GLU A 752 -47.62 -17.27 3.02
C GLU A 752 -48.10 -16.25 1.99
N LYS A 753 -47.29 -15.97 0.96
CA LYS A 753 -47.69 -15.07 -0.13
C LYS A 753 -48.88 -15.60 -0.91
N LEU A 754 -48.97 -16.91 -1.12
CA LEU A 754 -50.11 -17.55 -1.76
C LEU A 754 -51.41 -17.32 -0.96
N LEU A 755 -51.37 -17.44 0.37
CA LEU A 755 -52.54 -17.15 1.22
C LEU A 755 -53.03 -15.71 1.04
N VAL A 756 -52.09 -14.75 1.08
CA VAL A 756 -52.40 -13.32 0.91
C VAL A 756 -52.97 -13.05 -0.50
N ALA A 757 -52.36 -13.63 -1.53
CA ALA A 757 -52.83 -13.49 -2.91
C ALA A 757 -54.26 -14.04 -3.10
N ILE A 758 -54.59 -15.17 -2.48
CA ILE A 758 -55.94 -15.76 -2.55
C ILE A 758 -56.98 -14.84 -1.93
N GLU A 759 -56.68 -14.28 -0.76
CA GLU A 759 -57.56 -13.31 -0.10
C GLU A 759 -57.76 -12.05 -0.95
N ASN A 760 -56.67 -11.52 -1.53
CA ASN A 760 -56.73 -10.37 -2.42
C ASN A 760 -57.56 -10.65 -3.67
N VAL A 761 -57.40 -11.81 -4.32
CA VAL A 761 -58.19 -12.22 -5.48
C VAL A 761 -59.66 -12.38 -5.12
N ASN A 762 -59.97 -12.94 -3.95
CA ASN A 762 -61.36 -13.07 -3.49
C ASN A 762 -62.04 -11.70 -3.31
N ASN A 763 -61.30 -10.73 -2.77
CA ASN A 763 -61.81 -9.40 -2.47
C ASN A 763 -61.79 -8.45 -3.69
N SER A 764 -60.97 -8.76 -4.71
CA SER A 764 -60.84 -7.96 -5.93
C SER A 764 -62.02 -8.16 -6.88
N VAL A 765 -62.38 -7.13 -7.63
CA VAL A 765 -63.36 -7.21 -8.73
C VAL A 765 -62.73 -6.54 -9.94
N LEU A 766 -62.81 -7.18 -11.11
CA LEU A 766 -62.37 -6.57 -12.35
C LEU A 766 -63.37 -5.46 -12.73
N SER A 767 -62.88 -4.27 -13.05
CA SER A 767 -63.73 -3.14 -13.43
C SER A 767 -64.64 -3.49 -14.61
N ASP A 768 -65.89 -3.00 -14.60
CA ASP A 768 -66.87 -3.25 -15.67
C ASP A 768 -66.39 -2.73 -17.05
N ASP A 769 -65.48 -1.75 -17.06
CA ASP A 769 -64.87 -1.19 -18.27
C ASP A 769 -63.67 -2.03 -18.80
N GLU A 770 -63.21 -3.03 -18.04
CA GLU A 770 -62.06 -3.85 -18.40
C GLU A 770 -62.46 -5.25 -18.89
N ASN A 771 -61.95 -5.65 -20.05
CA ASN A 771 -62.13 -7.01 -20.56
C ASN A 771 -60.88 -7.87 -20.28
N ILE A 772 -61.10 -9.15 -19.94
CA ILE A 772 -60.06 -10.12 -19.54
C ILE A 772 -58.94 -10.22 -20.59
N THR A 773 -59.30 -10.25 -21.88
CA THR A 773 -58.31 -10.35 -22.97
C THR A 773 -57.40 -9.12 -23.05
N GLY A 774 -57.94 -7.93 -22.85
CA GLY A 774 -57.21 -6.66 -22.85
C GLY A 774 -56.28 -6.54 -21.66
N VAL A 775 -56.70 -7.02 -20.48
CA VAL A 775 -55.85 -7.10 -19.29
C VAL A 775 -54.67 -8.06 -19.52
N ILE A 776 -54.92 -9.24 -20.11
CA ILE A 776 -53.85 -10.19 -20.49
C ILE A 776 -52.85 -9.54 -21.46
N GLN A 777 -53.34 -8.79 -22.45
CA GLN A 777 -52.47 -8.08 -23.40
C GLN A 777 -51.62 -7.00 -22.70
N ARG A 778 -52.21 -6.24 -21.77
CA ARG A 778 -51.50 -5.20 -20.99
C ARG A 778 -50.43 -5.80 -20.09
N LEU A 779 -50.76 -6.84 -19.31
CA LEU A 779 -49.79 -7.56 -18.48
C LEU A 779 -48.68 -8.22 -19.32
N SER A 780 -49.02 -8.74 -20.51
CA SER A 780 -48.01 -9.26 -21.45
C SER A 780 -47.05 -8.18 -21.95
N LYS A 781 -47.55 -6.95 -22.19
CA LYS A 781 -46.72 -5.79 -22.51
C LYS A 781 -45.77 -5.47 -21.35
N TYR A 782 -46.25 -5.51 -20.11
CA TYR A 782 -45.41 -5.32 -18.92
C TYR A 782 -44.29 -6.37 -18.86
N GLY A 783 -44.58 -7.63 -19.16
CA GLY A 783 -43.56 -8.68 -19.29
C GLY A 783 -42.46 -8.37 -20.31
N ASN A 784 -42.82 -7.81 -21.46
CA ASN A 784 -41.82 -7.38 -22.45
C ASN A 784 -40.97 -6.21 -21.94
N ASN A 785 -41.58 -5.28 -21.20
CA ASN A 785 -40.87 -4.16 -20.59
C ASN A 785 -39.84 -4.68 -19.57
N ARG A 786 -40.21 -5.65 -18.71
CA ARG A 786 -39.29 -6.29 -17.73
C ARG A 786 -38.08 -6.90 -18.42
N LYS A 787 -38.30 -7.64 -19.50
CA LYS A 787 -37.21 -8.25 -20.27
C LYS A 787 -36.22 -7.20 -20.77
N ARG A 788 -36.72 -6.10 -21.38
CA ARG A 788 -35.85 -5.01 -21.85
C ARG A 788 -35.05 -4.37 -20.72
N TYR A 789 -35.65 -4.17 -19.55
CA TYR A 789 -34.95 -3.65 -18.38
C TYR A 789 -33.81 -4.58 -17.93
N ILE A 790 -34.06 -5.89 -17.84
CA ILE A 790 -33.04 -6.88 -17.45
C ILE A 790 -31.89 -6.89 -18.46
N ASP A 791 -32.19 -6.88 -19.75
CA ASP A 791 -31.20 -6.91 -20.82
C ASP A 791 -30.31 -5.65 -20.79
N ASP A 792 -30.90 -4.46 -20.61
CA ASP A 792 -30.18 -3.18 -20.48
C ASP A 792 -29.34 -3.12 -19.19
N ALA A 793 -29.91 -3.49 -18.03
CA ALA A 793 -29.18 -3.49 -16.76
C ALA A 793 -28.00 -4.47 -16.78
N THR A 794 -28.20 -5.68 -17.30
CA THR A 794 -27.13 -6.67 -17.46
C THR A 794 -26.02 -6.13 -18.36
N SER A 795 -26.38 -5.56 -19.51
CA SER A 795 -25.40 -5.02 -20.47
C SER A 795 -24.64 -3.84 -19.88
N TRP A 796 -25.32 -2.96 -19.15
CA TRP A 796 -24.70 -1.83 -18.46
C TRP A 796 -23.73 -2.28 -17.37
N LEU A 797 -24.11 -3.27 -16.54
CA LEU A 797 -23.25 -3.80 -15.48
C LEU A 797 -22.01 -4.50 -16.01
N LEU A 798 -22.13 -5.28 -17.10
CA LEU A 798 -21.00 -5.95 -17.72
C LEU A 798 -20.01 -4.96 -18.35
N ARG A 799 -20.51 -3.87 -18.97
CA ARG A 799 -19.64 -2.78 -19.48
C ARG A 799 -18.86 -2.09 -18.37
N HIS A 800 -19.42 -2.02 -17.16
CA HIS A 800 -18.79 -1.34 -16.02
C HIS A 800 -18.24 -2.31 -14.96
N VAL A 801 -17.87 -3.53 -15.36
CA VAL A 801 -17.43 -4.57 -14.42
C VAL A 801 -16.23 -4.15 -13.57
N THR A 802 -15.40 -3.24 -14.09
CA THR A 802 -14.21 -2.70 -13.40
C THR A 802 -14.49 -1.53 -12.46
N SER A 803 -15.72 -1.01 -12.45
CA SER A 803 -16.10 0.11 -11.58
C SER A 803 -16.40 -0.35 -10.15
N PRO A 804 -16.09 0.46 -9.13
CA PRO A 804 -16.46 0.15 -7.75
C PRO A 804 -17.97 -0.02 -7.60
N SER A 805 -18.41 -1.04 -6.85
CA SER A 805 -19.83 -1.34 -6.63
C SER A 805 -20.59 -0.13 -6.06
N ALA A 806 -19.98 0.61 -5.14
CA ALA A 806 -20.56 1.83 -4.56
C ALA A 806 -20.87 2.94 -5.59
N ARG A 807 -20.04 3.07 -6.64
CA ARG A 807 -20.31 4.00 -7.74
C ARG A 807 -21.51 3.52 -8.55
N LEU A 808 -21.52 2.25 -8.92
CA LEU A 808 -22.57 1.66 -9.76
C LEU A 808 -23.94 1.76 -9.10
N THR A 809 -24.04 1.49 -7.80
CA THR A 809 -25.29 1.61 -7.04
C THR A 809 -25.76 3.06 -6.93
N LYS A 810 -24.84 4.00 -6.67
CA LYS A 810 -25.12 5.43 -6.54
C LYS A 810 -25.70 6.05 -7.82
N VAL A 811 -25.12 5.73 -8.98
CA VAL A 811 -25.49 6.39 -10.24
C VAL A 811 -26.72 5.80 -10.93
N TRP A 812 -27.10 4.56 -10.58
CA TRP A 812 -28.18 3.85 -11.25
C TRP A 812 -29.52 4.60 -11.19
N GLY A 813 -29.86 5.18 -10.04
CA GLY A 813 -31.15 5.83 -9.81
C GLY A 813 -31.38 7.08 -10.67
N ASP A 814 -30.33 7.86 -10.94
CA ASP A 814 -30.43 9.11 -11.70
C ASP A 814 -30.06 8.96 -13.18
N ARG A 815 -29.73 7.73 -13.61
CA ARG A 815 -29.26 7.44 -14.97
C ARG A 815 -30.16 8.04 -16.05
N ALA A 816 -31.48 7.87 -15.94
CA ALA A 816 -32.41 8.42 -16.94
C ALA A 816 -32.35 9.95 -17.01
N VAL A 817 -32.28 10.62 -15.85
CA VAL A 817 -32.23 12.09 -15.75
C VAL A 817 -30.93 12.61 -16.34
N ALA A 818 -29.81 11.98 -15.99
CA ALA A 818 -28.50 12.33 -16.50
C ALA A 818 -28.44 12.25 -18.03
N LEU A 819 -29.00 11.20 -18.64
CA LEU A 819 -29.03 11.04 -20.10
C LEU A 819 -29.85 12.15 -20.78
N ILE A 820 -31.00 12.53 -20.22
CA ILE A 820 -31.84 13.62 -20.76
C ILE A 820 -31.10 14.95 -20.73
N GLU A 821 -30.31 15.17 -19.69
CA GLU A 821 -29.50 16.38 -19.53
C GLU A 821 -28.16 16.33 -20.30
N GLY A 822 -27.96 15.27 -21.11
CA GLY A 822 -26.82 15.16 -22.02
C GLY A 822 -25.58 14.50 -21.43
N ALA A 823 -25.67 13.86 -20.26
CA ALA A 823 -24.62 13.00 -19.75
C ALA A 823 -24.54 11.71 -20.58
N ASN A 824 -23.34 11.12 -20.68
CA ASN A 824 -23.19 9.84 -21.36
C ASN A 824 -23.66 8.70 -20.48
N ASP A 825 -23.95 7.56 -21.11
CA ASP A 825 -24.36 6.35 -20.41
C ASP A 825 -23.19 5.59 -19.76
N SER A 826 -22.35 6.30 -19.02
CA SER A 826 -21.23 5.75 -18.28
C SER A 826 -21.36 6.04 -16.78
N ALA A 827 -20.93 5.10 -15.94
CA ALA A 827 -21.01 5.27 -14.48
C ALA A 827 -20.21 6.49 -13.99
N ARG A 828 -19.11 6.83 -14.66
CA ARG A 828 -18.29 8.00 -14.33
C ARG A 828 -18.98 9.30 -14.71
N ASP A 829 -19.54 9.38 -15.92
CA ASP A 829 -20.14 10.61 -16.41
C ASP A 829 -21.45 10.93 -15.69
N ILE A 830 -22.22 9.90 -15.31
CA ILE A 830 -23.41 10.09 -14.47
C ILE A 830 -23.01 10.58 -13.08
N GLU A 831 -21.93 10.07 -12.48
CA GLU A 831 -21.42 10.58 -11.19
C GLU A 831 -20.96 12.04 -11.28
N ILE A 832 -20.25 12.40 -12.36
CA ILE A 832 -19.85 13.79 -12.62
C ILE A 832 -21.09 14.68 -12.78
N TRP A 833 -22.09 14.24 -13.55
CA TRP A 833 -23.35 14.95 -13.71
C TRP A 833 -24.09 15.12 -12.37
N GLN A 834 -24.11 14.10 -11.51
CA GLN A 834 -24.72 14.19 -10.18
C GLN A 834 -24.04 15.28 -9.33
N ASN A 835 -22.71 15.32 -9.37
CA ASN A 835 -21.92 16.31 -8.64
C ASN A 835 -22.13 17.73 -9.22
N ASP A 836 -22.19 17.90 -10.55
CA ASP A 836 -22.54 19.17 -11.20
C ASP A 836 -23.96 19.62 -10.84
N ASN A 837 -24.94 18.71 -10.86
CA ASN A 837 -26.31 19.03 -10.48
C ASN A 837 -26.42 19.44 -9.00
N ALA A 838 -25.74 18.73 -8.10
CA ALA A 838 -25.64 19.11 -6.69
C ALA A 838 -25.01 20.49 -6.51
N LEU A 839 -23.96 20.81 -7.27
CA LEU A 839 -23.34 22.13 -7.28
C LEU A 839 -24.31 23.20 -7.78
N ARG A 840 -25.05 22.97 -8.87
CA ARG A 840 -26.06 23.92 -9.38
C ARG A 840 -27.13 24.22 -8.34
N LEU A 841 -27.60 23.21 -7.61
CA LEU A 841 -28.58 23.39 -6.52
C LEU A 841 -27.98 24.22 -5.37
N GLN A 842 -26.74 23.94 -4.97
CA GLN A 842 -26.05 24.70 -3.93
C GLN A 842 -25.82 26.15 -4.35
N LEU A 843 -25.39 26.42 -5.59
CA LEU A 843 -25.20 27.77 -6.11
C LEU A 843 -26.49 28.59 -6.10
N ARG A 844 -27.63 27.97 -6.45
CA ARG A 844 -28.96 28.62 -6.36
C ARG A 844 -29.28 29.00 -4.92
N GLU A 845 -29.05 28.10 -3.98
CA GLU A 845 -29.32 28.33 -2.56
C GLU A 845 -28.39 29.39 -1.95
N MET A 846 -27.10 29.35 -2.26
CA MET A 846 -26.13 30.35 -1.80
C MET A 846 -26.44 31.74 -2.37
N THR A 847 -26.86 31.82 -3.64
CA THR A 847 -27.31 33.07 -4.25
C THR A 847 -28.56 33.61 -3.54
N ARG A 848 -29.52 32.74 -3.22
CA ARG A 848 -30.74 33.10 -2.49
C ARG A 848 -30.45 33.60 -1.07
N GLN A 849 -29.47 33.01 -0.40
CA GLN A 849 -29.06 33.36 0.96
C GLN A 849 -28.04 34.51 1.03
N GLY A 850 -27.48 34.94 -0.11
CA GLY A 850 -26.41 35.95 -0.14
C GLY A 850 -25.08 35.46 0.44
N SER A 851 -24.83 34.14 0.42
CA SER A 851 -23.64 33.50 0.98
C SER A 851 -22.55 33.16 -0.05
N MET A 852 -22.69 33.63 -1.29
CA MET A 852 -21.66 33.50 -2.32
C MET A 852 -20.36 34.21 -1.92
N PRO A 853 -19.17 33.67 -2.27
CA PRO A 853 -17.91 34.38 -2.11
C PRO A 853 -17.96 35.76 -2.78
N HIS A 854 -17.40 36.77 -2.12
CA HIS A 854 -17.49 38.17 -2.54
C HIS A 854 -16.90 38.47 -3.94
N ASN A 855 -16.01 37.61 -4.43
CA ASN A 855 -15.32 37.73 -5.71
C ASN A 855 -15.89 36.79 -6.79
N LEU A 856 -16.95 36.01 -6.53
CA LEU A 856 -17.44 34.96 -7.42
C LEU A 856 -18.98 34.94 -7.48
N THR A 857 -19.54 34.87 -8.69
CA THR A 857 -20.99 34.74 -8.91
C THR A 857 -21.37 33.35 -9.42
N ALA A 858 -22.62 32.94 -9.21
CA ALA A 858 -23.11 31.64 -9.68
C ALA A 858 -23.06 31.51 -11.22
N ALA A 859 -23.26 32.61 -11.94
CA ALA A 859 -23.17 32.65 -13.40
C ALA A 859 -21.72 32.43 -13.89
N GLU A 860 -20.73 32.97 -13.18
CA GLU A 860 -19.32 32.73 -13.50
C GLU A 860 -18.93 31.26 -13.25
N VAL A 861 -19.40 30.67 -12.14
CA VAL A 861 -19.11 29.25 -11.83
C VAL A 861 -19.65 28.31 -12.90
N THR A 862 -20.90 28.53 -13.34
CA THR A 862 -21.57 27.66 -14.32
C THR A 862 -21.24 28.01 -15.78
N GLY A 863 -20.65 29.18 -16.04
CA GLY A 863 -20.27 29.66 -17.37
C GLY A 863 -18.75 29.65 -17.57
N GLU A 864 -18.07 30.71 -17.12
CA GLU A 864 -16.62 30.91 -17.28
C GLU A 864 -15.81 29.73 -16.72
N PHE A 865 -16.21 29.20 -15.56
CA PHE A 865 -15.52 28.12 -14.87
C PHE A 865 -16.16 26.74 -15.08
N SER A 866 -16.99 26.55 -16.11
CA SER A 866 -17.64 25.27 -16.40
C SER A 866 -16.64 24.10 -16.56
N GLY A 867 -15.52 24.33 -17.24
CA GLY A 867 -14.44 23.33 -17.36
C GLY A 867 -13.76 23.01 -16.02
N TRP A 868 -13.67 24.00 -15.12
CA TRP A 868 -13.16 23.83 -13.77
C TRP A 868 -14.12 23.04 -12.89
N VAL A 869 -15.41 23.34 -12.97
CA VAL A 869 -16.46 22.57 -12.29
C VAL A 869 -16.40 21.11 -12.73
N TRP A 870 -16.31 20.86 -14.03
CA TRP A 870 -16.25 19.50 -14.56
C TRP A 870 -15.05 18.73 -14.00
N GLU A 871 -13.84 19.31 -14.06
CA GLU A 871 -12.64 18.63 -13.59
C GLU A 871 -12.64 18.43 -12.07
N LEU A 872 -12.98 19.46 -11.29
CA LEU A 872 -12.98 19.38 -9.83
C LEU A 872 -14.09 18.46 -9.29
N SER A 873 -15.23 18.36 -9.97
CA SER A 873 -16.35 17.48 -9.57
C SER A 873 -16.00 15.99 -9.58
N ARG A 874 -14.90 15.59 -10.23
CA ARG A 874 -14.36 14.23 -10.14
C ARG A 874 -13.83 13.88 -8.75
N CYS A 875 -13.47 14.90 -7.98
CA CYS A 875 -12.57 14.78 -6.84
C CYS A 875 -13.10 15.44 -5.56
N TYR A 876 -13.91 16.49 -5.70
CA TYR A 876 -14.26 17.39 -4.60
C TYR A 876 -15.77 17.62 -4.52
N ASP A 877 -16.25 17.90 -3.31
CA ASP A 877 -17.63 18.31 -3.10
C ASP A 877 -17.89 19.75 -3.58
N SER A 878 -19.16 20.08 -3.74
CA SER A 878 -19.63 21.38 -4.24
C SER A 878 -19.08 22.58 -3.47
N ASP A 879 -18.94 22.49 -2.14
CA ASP A 879 -18.44 23.61 -1.32
C ASP A 879 -16.94 23.82 -1.56
N ARG A 880 -16.16 22.73 -1.64
CA ARG A 880 -14.74 22.82 -1.96
C ARG A 880 -14.51 23.34 -3.37
N ILE A 881 -15.31 22.93 -4.36
CA ILE A 881 -15.25 23.44 -5.75
C ILE A 881 -15.42 24.97 -5.78
N ILE A 882 -16.47 25.49 -5.12
CA ILE A 882 -16.75 26.92 -5.07
C ILE A 882 -15.59 27.69 -4.44
N ARG A 883 -15.06 27.19 -3.31
CA ARG A 883 -13.89 27.79 -2.64
C ARG A 883 -12.65 27.77 -3.52
N ALA A 884 -12.38 26.65 -4.20
CA ALA A 884 -11.22 26.51 -5.07
C ALA A 884 -11.25 27.47 -6.27
N ILE A 885 -12.41 27.63 -6.92
CA ILE A 885 -12.59 28.61 -8.01
C ILE A 885 -12.43 30.04 -7.48
N SER A 886 -13.00 30.34 -6.32
CA SER A 886 -12.85 31.63 -5.66
C SER A 886 -11.39 31.94 -5.31
N GLU A 887 -10.67 30.97 -4.75
CA GLU A 887 -9.24 31.05 -4.44
C GLU A 887 -8.43 31.29 -5.71
N TYR A 888 -8.63 30.46 -6.74
CA TYR A 888 -8.00 30.61 -8.06
C TYR A 888 -8.23 32.01 -8.63
N LYS A 889 -9.48 32.48 -8.70
CA LYS A 889 -9.81 33.81 -9.23
C LYS A 889 -9.13 34.94 -8.47
N SER A 890 -8.87 34.76 -7.18
CA SER A 890 -8.21 35.75 -6.32
C SER A 890 -6.70 35.84 -6.56
N VAL A 891 -6.06 34.72 -6.93
CA VAL A 891 -4.60 34.62 -6.97
C VAL A 891 -4.03 34.41 -8.37
N ARG A 892 -4.84 34.06 -9.37
CA ARG A 892 -4.38 33.66 -10.71
C ARG A 892 -3.54 34.74 -11.39
N THR A 893 -2.48 34.30 -12.05
CA THR A 893 -1.74 35.11 -13.03
C THR A 893 -1.89 34.51 -14.43
N THR A 894 -1.93 35.36 -15.46
CA THR A 894 -1.84 34.93 -16.86
C THR A 894 -0.40 34.85 -17.35
N GLU A 895 0.55 35.42 -16.60
CA GLU A 895 1.97 35.34 -16.93
C GLU A 895 2.53 33.97 -16.55
N ALA A 896 3.15 33.28 -17.49
CA ALA A 896 3.87 32.03 -17.26
C ALA A 896 5.30 32.15 -17.80
N LEU A 897 6.30 31.95 -16.93
CA LEU A 897 7.70 31.91 -17.32
C LEU A 897 7.97 30.71 -18.23
N LEU A 898 7.33 29.57 -17.95
CA LEU A 898 7.28 28.40 -18.83
C LEU A 898 5.89 28.37 -19.50
N PRO A 899 5.77 28.75 -20.78
CA PRO A 899 4.50 28.68 -21.51
C PRO A 899 3.98 27.25 -21.64
N ALA A 900 2.65 27.12 -21.67
CA ALA A 900 1.99 25.84 -21.85
C ALA A 900 2.39 25.19 -23.18
N GLN A 901 2.68 23.89 -23.15
CA GLN A 901 3.08 23.15 -24.34
C GLN A 901 2.93 21.65 -24.14
N VAL A 902 2.47 20.95 -25.17
CA VAL A 902 2.43 19.48 -25.24
C VAL A 902 3.62 18.97 -26.06
N MET A 903 4.27 17.92 -25.56
CA MET A 903 5.41 17.26 -26.17
C MET A 903 5.14 15.76 -26.32
N GLU A 904 5.18 15.27 -27.56
CA GLU A 904 5.02 13.85 -27.84
C GLU A 904 6.36 13.10 -27.80
N MET A 905 6.43 12.07 -26.95
CA MET A 905 7.60 11.23 -26.71
C MET A 905 7.35 9.83 -27.28
N GLN A 906 8.06 9.49 -28.34
CA GLN A 906 7.97 8.17 -28.98
C GLN A 906 8.70 7.12 -28.13
N THR A 907 8.00 6.05 -27.74
CA THR A 907 8.59 4.93 -26.99
C THR A 907 8.19 3.59 -27.60
N SER A 908 8.90 2.52 -27.25
CA SER A 908 8.57 1.14 -27.68
C SER A 908 7.16 0.68 -27.29
N SER A 909 6.53 1.35 -26.32
CA SER A 909 5.18 1.06 -25.83
C SER A 909 4.09 1.99 -26.39
N GLY A 910 4.44 2.90 -27.30
CA GLY A 910 3.55 3.92 -27.87
C GLY A 910 3.99 5.35 -27.53
N VAL A 911 3.15 6.32 -27.91
CA VAL A 911 3.43 7.76 -27.76
C VAL A 911 3.02 8.26 -26.37
N TYR A 912 3.99 8.64 -25.55
CA TYR A 912 3.69 9.36 -24.31
C TYR A 912 3.49 10.85 -24.61
N LYS A 913 2.64 11.52 -23.84
CA LYS A 913 2.41 12.97 -23.97
C LYS A 913 2.87 13.65 -22.69
N ALA A 914 3.95 14.41 -22.75
CA ALA A 914 4.38 15.30 -21.68
C ALA A 914 3.77 16.69 -21.89
N GLU A 915 3.45 17.40 -20.82
CA GLU A 915 2.74 18.67 -20.92
C GLU A 915 3.16 19.64 -19.80
N VAL A 916 3.48 20.88 -20.16
CA VAL A 916 3.47 22.01 -19.21
C VAL A 916 2.06 22.57 -19.21
N LEU A 917 1.36 22.49 -18.06
CA LEU A 917 -0.03 22.91 -17.97
C LEU A 917 -0.16 24.44 -18.04
N ALA A 918 -1.25 24.92 -18.65
CA ALA A 918 -1.59 26.34 -18.67
C ALA A 918 -2.03 26.85 -17.29
N LYS A 919 -1.91 28.17 -17.07
CA LYS A 919 -2.28 28.83 -15.80
C LYS A 919 -3.77 28.82 -15.52
N ASP A 920 -4.59 28.46 -16.47
CA ASP A 920 -6.04 28.32 -16.39
C ASP A 920 -6.50 26.89 -16.57
N ASP A 921 -5.57 25.93 -16.61
CA ASP A 921 -5.89 24.51 -16.73
C ASP A 921 -6.32 23.94 -15.37
N PRO A 922 -7.58 23.51 -15.19
CA PRO A 922 -8.06 23.02 -13.91
C PRO A 922 -7.42 21.71 -13.46
N ARG A 923 -6.78 20.95 -14.36
CA ARG A 923 -6.14 19.67 -14.03
C ARG A 923 -5.06 19.84 -12.96
N GLY A 924 -4.39 20.99 -12.88
CA GLY A 924 -3.40 21.25 -11.83
C GLY A 924 -3.97 21.19 -10.40
N MET A 925 -5.29 21.32 -10.21
CA MET A 925 -5.93 21.19 -8.89
C MET A 925 -6.27 19.74 -8.51
N THR A 926 -6.42 18.85 -9.50
CA THR A 926 -6.81 17.44 -9.31
C THR A 926 -5.64 16.48 -9.53
N ILE A 927 -4.55 16.94 -10.12
CA ILE A 927 -3.44 16.10 -10.59
C ILE A 927 -2.80 15.24 -9.48
N GLY A 928 -2.78 15.70 -8.23
CA GLY A 928 -2.28 14.88 -7.12
C GLY A 928 -3.25 13.77 -6.69
N ILE A 929 -4.56 13.93 -6.89
CA ILE A 929 -5.53 12.84 -6.68
C ILE A 929 -5.32 11.76 -7.75
N ASP A 930 -5.10 12.16 -8.99
CA ASP A 930 -4.88 11.25 -10.11
C ASP A 930 -3.58 10.43 -10.00
N THR A 931 -2.59 10.93 -9.23
CA THR A 931 -1.35 10.19 -8.89
C THR A 931 -1.35 9.59 -7.48
N GLY A 932 -2.37 9.85 -6.67
CA GLY A 932 -2.43 9.40 -5.26
C GLY A 932 -1.40 10.06 -4.35
N CYS A 933 -0.95 11.28 -4.65
CA CYS A 933 0.01 12.03 -3.83
C CYS A 933 -0.65 13.11 -2.97
N CYS A 934 0.14 13.77 -2.12
CA CYS A 934 -0.36 14.79 -1.17
C CYS A 934 -0.73 16.13 -1.83
N MET A 935 -0.44 16.33 -3.13
CA MET A 935 -0.74 17.55 -3.88
C MET A 935 -2.22 17.64 -4.25
N THR A 936 -3.03 17.79 -3.21
CA THR A 936 -4.48 17.95 -3.28
C THR A 936 -4.86 19.25 -2.58
N LEU A 937 -6.03 19.78 -2.92
CA LEU A 937 -6.55 21.01 -2.33
C LEU A 937 -6.65 20.98 -0.79
N ASP A 938 -6.76 19.80 -0.17
CA ASP A 938 -6.85 19.63 1.28
C ASP A 938 -5.60 18.92 1.88
N GLY A 939 -4.56 18.74 1.06
CA GLY A 939 -3.34 18.02 1.42
C GLY A 939 -2.21 18.92 1.91
N ALA A 940 -1.13 18.29 2.40
CA ALA A 940 0.02 18.98 2.97
C ALA A 940 0.74 19.92 1.97
N SER A 941 0.61 19.67 0.66
CA SER A 941 1.20 20.48 -0.40
C SER A 941 0.18 21.33 -1.17
N ALA A 942 -0.97 21.68 -0.55
CA ALA A 942 -1.94 22.61 -1.12
C ALA A 942 -1.31 23.98 -1.52
N SER A 943 -0.27 24.42 -0.80
CA SER A 943 0.49 25.63 -1.13
C SER A 943 1.26 25.53 -2.46
N CYS A 944 1.61 24.31 -2.92
CA CYS A 944 2.18 24.09 -4.26
C CYS A 944 1.13 24.33 -5.35
N ILE A 945 -0.12 23.89 -5.13
CA ILE A 945 -1.23 24.14 -6.05
C ILE A 945 -1.46 25.64 -6.17
N GLU A 946 -1.61 26.35 -5.04
CA GLU A 946 -1.76 27.81 -5.04
C GLU A 946 -0.61 28.48 -5.78
N SER A 947 0.64 28.10 -5.46
CA SER A 947 1.84 28.66 -6.09
C SER A 947 1.85 28.43 -7.61
N GLY A 948 1.47 27.24 -8.06
CA GLY A 948 1.42 26.86 -9.47
C GLY A 948 0.47 27.74 -10.30
N TYR A 949 -0.58 28.31 -9.71
CA TYR A 949 -1.48 29.26 -10.38
C TYR A 949 -1.14 30.73 -10.13
N LYS A 950 -0.51 31.04 -8.99
CA LYS A 950 -0.23 32.40 -8.53
C LYS A 950 1.07 32.99 -9.06
N HIS A 951 2.14 32.20 -9.05
CA HIS A 951 3.48 32.70 -9.39
C HIS A 951 3.82 32.40 -10.84
N LYS A 952 4.23 33.40 -11.62
CA LYS A 952 4.66 33.19 -13.01
C LYS A 952 5.83 32.23 -13.16
N ASN A 953 6.65 32.12 -12.11
CA ASN A 953 7.84 31.27 -12.03
C ASN A 953 7.54 29.81 -11.65
N ALA A 954 6.29 29.44 -11.39
CA ALA A 954 5.90 28.10 -10.99
C ALA A 954 4.83 27.50 -11.92
N GLY A 955 4.56 26.21 -11.82
CA GLY A 955 3.52 25.54 -12.59
C GLY A 955 3.53 24.03 -12.41
N PHE A 956 2.88 23.32 -13.33
CA PHE A 956 2.75 21.86 -13.27
C PHE A 956 3.23 21.23 -14.57
N PHE A 957 3.94 20.12 -14.43
CA PHE A 957 4.36 19.27 -15.53
C PHE A 957 3.67 17.92 -15.40
N ALA A 958 2.97 17.49 -16.44
CA ALA A 958 2.22 16.24 -16.46
C ALA A 958 2.78 15.31 -17.54
N LEU A 959 2.81 14.00 -17.26
CA LEU A 959 3.15 12.99 -18.23
C LEU A 959 2.01 11.99 -18.35
N TYR A 960 1.49 11.80 -19.56
CA TYR A 960 0.42 10.86 -19.87
C TYR A 960 0.95 9.66 -20.67
N THR A 961 0.44 8.47 -20.36
CA THR A 961 0.72 7.25 -21.11
C THR A 961 0.09 7.31 -22.51
N PRO A 962 0.45 6.39 -23.43
CA PRO A 962 -0.19 6.29 -24.73
C PRO A 962 -1.70 6.04 -24.68
N GLN A 963 -2.19 5.55 -23.53
CA GLN A 963 -3.61 5.32 -23.25
C GLN A 963 -4.29 6.55 -22.62
N GLY A 964 -3.62 7.71 -22.56
CA GLY A 964 -4.18 8.94 -21.99
C GLY A 964 -4.25 8.98 -20.46
N ARG A 965 -3.74 7.97 -19.76
CA ARG A 965 -3.71 7.94 -18.29
C ARG A 965 -2.53 8.76 -17.77
N LEU A 966 -2.73 9.53 -16.69
CA LEU A 966 -1.63 10.21 -16.03
C LEU A 966 -0.60 9.19 -15.53
N ALA A 967 0.60 9.25 -16.07
CA ALA A 967 1.72 8.39 -15.76
C ALA A 967 2.51 8.94 -14.56
N ALA A 968 2.78 10.24 -14.59
CA ALA A 968 3.44 10.97 -13.52
C ALA A 968 3.15 12.48 -13.61
N GLN A 969 3.43 13.19 -12.52
CA GLN A 969 3.33 14.66 -12.45
C GLN A 969 4.43 15.28 -11.61
N SER A 970 4.66 16.58 -11.79
CA SER A 970 5.55 17.41 -10.97
C SER A 970 5.00 18.82 -10.81
N TYR A 971 5.03 19.36 -9.58
CA TYR A 971 5.08 20.82 -9.38
C TYR A 971 6.49 21.31 -9.74
N PHE A 972 6.61 22.45 -10.40
CA PHE A 972 7.90 23.06 -10.71
C PHE A 972 7.97 24.52 -10.29
N TYR A 973 9.20 25.00 -10.07
CA TYR A 973 9.49 26.41 -9.83
C TYR A 973 10.85 26.84 -10.41
N VAL A 974 10.98 28.13 -10.69
CA VAL A 974 12.25 28.79 -11.05
C VAL A 974 12.52 29.90 -10.03
N ASN A 975 13.54 29.70 -9.21
CA ASN A 975 13.96 30.71 -8.24
C ASN A 975 14.50 31.95 -9.00
N PRO A 976 13.99 33.18 -8.75
CA PRO A 976 14.46 34.39 -9.44
C PRO A 976 15.94 34.73 -9.22
N GLU A 977 16.56 34.25 -8.14
CA GLU A 977 18.00 34.39 -7.86
C GLU A 977 18.84 33.40 -8.67
N HIS A 978 18.22 32.34 -9.18
CA HIS A 978 18.82 31.33 -10.05
C HIS A 978 17.99 31.14 -11.34
N PRO A 979 17.87 32.20 -12.16
CA PRO A 979 16.89 32.25 -13.24
C PRO A 979 17.17 31.27 -14.39
N ASN A 980 18.35 30.65 -14.41
CA ASN A 980 18.75 29.66 -15.41
C ASN A 980 18.42 28.22 -15.03
N VAL A 981 17.87 27.97 -13.83
CA VAL A 981 17.59 26.63 -13.31
C VAL A 981 16.11 26.42 -13.06
N LEU A 982 15.54 25.42 -13.74
CA LEU A 982 14.21 24.89 -13.44
C LEU A 982 14.33 23.82 -12.36
N VAL A 983 13.55 23.93 -11.29
CA VAL A 983 13.46 22.90 -10.26
C VAL A 983 12.11 22.21 -10.38
N LEU A 984 12.14 20.89 -10.60
CA LEU A 984 10.98 20.03 -10.39
C LEU A 984 10.98 19.61 -8.92
N ASP A 985 9.87 19.81 -8.22
CA ASP A 985 9.79 19.55 -6.78
C ASP A 985 10.01 18.07 -6.44
N ASN A 986 9.37 17.19 -7.20
CA ASN A 986 9.63 15.75 -7.30
C ASN A 986 8.96 15.19 -8.57
N ILE A 987 9.04 13.88 -8.82
CA ILE A 987 8.24 13.18 -9.84
C ILE A 987 7.32 12.20 -9.12
N GLU A 988 6.02 12.49 -9.13
CA GLU A 988 4.97 11.68 -8.54
C GLU A 988 4.41 10.72 -9.57
N ALA A 989 4.83 9.45 -9.54
CA ALA A 989 4.42 8.42 -10.50
C ALA A 989 3.47 7.39 -9.88
N ASN A 990 2.49 6.94 -10.67
CA ASN A 990 1.54 5.90 -10.26
C ASN A 990 2.23 4.55 -9.93
N GLN A 991 1.77 3.84 -8.90
CA GLN A 991 2.36 2.58 -8.44
C GLN A 991 2.42 1.49 -9.54
N GLY A 992 3.47 0.66 -9.52
CA GLY A 992 3.65 -0.46 -10.48
C GLY A 992 4.25 -0.07 -11.84
N ARG A 993 4.80 1.14 -11.97
CA ARG A 993 5.42 1.64 -13.22
C ARG A 993 6.95 1.54 -13.17
N ASP A 994 7.57 1.40 -14.34
CA ASP A 994 9.04 1.45 -14.50
C ASP A 994 9.53 2.89 -14.30
N THR A 995 10.07 3.17 -13.13
CA THR A 995 10.45 4.53 -12.71
C THR A 995 11.69 5.05 -13.44
N ASN A 996 12.61 4.19 -13.87
CA ASN A 996 13.75 4.61 -14.68
C ASN A 996 13.27 5.11 -16.04
N LYS A 997 12.30 4.41 -16.63
CA LYS A 997 11.68 4.84 -17.88
C LYS A 997 10.95 6.17 -17.73
N ILE A 998 10.24 6.40 -16.63
CA ILE A 998 9.57 7.69 -16.38
C ILE A 998 10.58 8.84 -16.28
N VAL A 999 11.64 8.68 -15.49
CA VAL A 999 12.69 9.70 -15.35
C VAL A 999 13.37 10.00 -16.70
N GLU A 1000 13.63 8.96 -17.51
CA GLU A 1000 14.21 9.13 -18.84
C GLU A 1000 13.25 9.88 -19.79
N ILE A 1001 11.95 9.57 -19.76
CA ILE A 1001 10.94 10.31 -20.54
C ILE A 1001 10.86 11.77 -20.10
N TYR A 1002 10.91 12.05 -18.79
CA TYR A 1002 10.97 13.41 -18.26
C TYR A 1002 12.19 14.18 -18.79
N LYS A 1003 13.36 13.55 -18.74
CA LYS A 1003 14.60 14.12 -19.27
C LYS A 1003 14.46 14.46 -20.75
N GLN A 1004 13.96 13.53 -21.57
CA GLN A 1004 13.77 13.73 -23.00
C GLN A 1004 12.75 14.84 -23.31
N ALA A 1005 11.62 14.85 -22.60
CA ALA A 1005 10.57 15.84 -22.78
C ALA A 1005 11.06 17.24 -22.41
N LEU A 1006 11.73 17.40 -21.26
CA LEU A 1006 12.25 18.70 -20.82
C LEU A 1006 13.45 19.16 -21.65
N SER A 1007 14.31 18.26 -22.12
CA SER A 1007 15.34 18.60 -23.12
C SER A 1007 14.70 19.15 -24.39
N LYS A 1008 13.67 18.48 -24.91
CA LYS A 1008 12.93 18.95 -26.10
C LYS A 1008 12.31 20.32 -25.86
N TYR A 1009 11.58 20.48 -24.74
CA TYR A 1009 10.96 21.75 -24.36
C TYR A 1009 11.97 22.89 -24.34
N LEU A 1010 13.06 22.74 -23.58
CA LEU A 1010 14.05 23.80 -23.39
C LEU A 1010 14.77 24.14 -24.70
N LEU A 1011 15.11 23.15 -25.52
CA LEU A 1011 15.72 23.40 -26.84
C LEU A 1011 14.78 24.18 -27.75
N GLU A 1012 13.51 23.80 -27.83
CA GLU A 1012 12.50 24.54 -28.62
C GLU A 1012 12.31 25.97 -28.10
N ARG A 1013 12.38 26.19 -26.78
CA ARG A 1013 12.39 27.54 -26.20
C ARG A 1013 13.63 28.33 -26.60
N PHE A 1014 14.82 27.76 -26.56
CA PHE A 1014 16.03 28.42 -27.07
C PHE A 1014 15.98 28.74 -28.57
N ALA A 1015 15.26 27.93 -29.37
CA ALA A 1015 15.04 28.19 -30.79
C ALA A 1015 14.02 29.29 -31.07
N THR A 1016 13.13 29.62 -30.13
CA THR A 1016 12.01 30.54 -30.37
C THR A 1016 12.11 31.84 -29.57
N ASP A 1017 12.74 31.81 -28.40
CA ASP A 1017 12.85 32.92 -27.47
C ASP A 1017 14.32 33.25 -27.17
N ARG A 1018 14.78 34.39 -27.71
CA ARG A 1018 16.17 34.86 -27.53
C ARG A 1018 16.48 35.28 -26.10
N THR A 1019 15.46 35.56 -25.30
CA THR A 1019 15.61 35.94 -23.89
C THR A 1019 15.60 34.72 -22.96
N TRP A 1020 15.30 33.53 -23.49
CA TRP A 1020 15.35 32.28 -22.74
C TRP A 1020 16.76 31.97 -22.25
N ASN A 1021 16.86 31.63 -20.97
CA ASN A 1021 18.11 31.37 -20.27
C ASN A 1021 18.06 30.12 -19.36
N ILE A 1022 16.96 29.37 -19.35
CA ILE A 1022 16.86 28.13 -18.55
C ILE A 1022 17.55 27.01 -19.33
N ASP A 1023 18.73 26.61 -18.88
CA ASP A 1023 19.56 25.56 -19.48
C ASP A 1023 19.71 24.31 -18.61
N THR A 1024 19.26 24.40 -17.35
CA THR A 1024 19.49 23.38 -16.34
C THR A 1024 18.17 22.99 -15.69
N VAL A 1025 17.96 21.68 -15.49
CA VAL A 1025 16.83 21.15 -14.74
C VAL A 1025 17.34 20.36 -13.54
N ASN A 1026 17.00 20.83 -12.36
CA ASN A 1026 17.14 20.11 -11.10
C ASN A 1026 15.83 19.38 -10.77
N LEU A 1027 15.96 18.25 -10.10
CA LEU A 1027 14.85 17.42 -9.64
C LEU A 1027 15.02 17.14 -8.15
N GLY A 1028 14.02 17.48 -7.37
CA GLY A 1028 13.97 17.18 -5.95
C GLY A 1028 13.87 15.69 -5.66
N THR A 1029 14.34 15.29 -4.48
CA THR A 1029 14.41 13.88 -4.07
C THR A 1029 13.33 13.48 -3.06
N GLY A 1030 12.40 14.37 -2.72
CA GLY A 1030 11.27 14.09 -1.83
C GLY A 1030 10.21 13.18 -2.46
N TYR A 1031 9.21 12.81 -1.65
CA TYR A 1031 8.56 11.49 -1.57
C TYR A 1031 8.06 10.82 -2.86
N GLY A 1032 8.12 9.47 -2.83
CA GLY A 1032 7.74 8.52 -3.89
C GLY A 1032 8.78 7.38 -3.98
N ASP A 1033 8.73 6.38 -3.10
CA ASP A 1033 9.82 5.39 -2.86
C ASP A 1033 10.33 4.69 -4.13
N ALA A 1034 9.43 4.46 -5.10
CA ALA A 1034 9.80 3.85 -6.38
C ALA A 1034 10.64 4.79 -7.27
N VAL A 1035 10.33 6.09 -7.31
CA VAL A 1035 10.97 7.09 -8.20
C VAL A 1035 12.24 7.64 -7.56
N LYS A 1036 12.24 7.80 -6.24
CA LYS A 1036 13.40 8.26 -5.45
C LYS A 1036 14.67 7.47 -5.75
N SER A 1037 14.56 6.15 -5.95
CA SER A 1037 15.70 5.29 -6.31
C SER A 1037 16.33 5.62 -7.68
N SER A 1038 15.54 6.02 -8.66
CA SER A 1038 16.00 6.45 -10.00
C SER A 1038 16.57 7.87 -9.94
N VAL A 1039 15.92 8.77 -9.20
CA VAL A 1039 16.36 10.16 -9.03
C VAL A 1039 17.69 10.22 -8.29
N LEU A 1040 17.90 9.43 -7.24
CA LEU A 1040 19.15 9.42 -6.47
C LEU A 1040 20.38 8.96 -7.28
N ARG A 1041 20.18 8.31 -8.45
CA ARG A 1041 21.25 7.95 -9.40
C ARG A 1041 21.68 9.10 -10.30
N LEU A 1042 20.87 10.15 -10.41
CA LEU A 1042 21.22 11.35 -11.15
C LEU A 1042 22.37 12.09 -10.44
N PRO A 1043 23.19 12.89 -11.15
CA PRO A 1043 24.28 13.63 -10.55
C PRO A 1043 23.82 14.56 -9.42
N ALA A 1044 24.63 14.71 -8.36
CA ALA A 1044 24.36 15.68 -7.31
C ALA A 1044 24.45 17.11 -7.85
N THR A 1045 23.61 18.01 -7.34
CA THR A 1045 23.58 19.44 -7.68
C THR A 1045 23.31 20.25 -6.42
N ASN A 1046 23.61 21.55 -6.45
CA ASN A 1046 23.29 22.44 -5.35
C ASN A 1046 21.78 22.64 -5.29
N ALA A 1047 21.19 22.43 -4.11
CA ALA A 1047 19.76 22.65 -3.90
C ALA A 1047 19.46 24.15 -4.02
N ILE A 1048 18.49 24.47 -4.87
CA ILE A 1048 17.98 25.82 -5.07
C ILE A 1048 16.65 25.91 -4.33
N PRO A 1049 16.52 26.73 -3.27
CA PRO A 1049 15.29 26.76 -2.48
C PRO A 1049 14.14 27.38 -3.28
N ASN A 1050 12.92 26.96 -2.97
CA ASN A 1050 11.70 27.64 -3.41
C ASN A 1050 11.52 28.93 -2.60
N ASN A 1051 11.82 30.09 -3.20
CA ASN A 1051 11.71 31.42 -2.56
C ASN A 1051 10.58 32.28 -3.15
N LEU A 1052 9.59 31.67 -3.82
CA LEU A 1052 8.50 32.40 -4.46
C LEU A 1052 7.50 32.99 -3.45
N GLY A 1053 7.47 32.48 -2.21
CA GLY A 1053 6.63 32.99 -1.12
C GLY A 1053 7.04 32.41 0.24
N TYR A 1054 6.55 33.00 1.33
CA TYR A 1054 6.72 32.44 2.68
C TYR A 1054 5.91 31.15 2.81
N ASP A 1055 6.54 30.06 3.27
CA ASP A 1055 5.92 28.77 3.61
C ASP A 1055 5.28 27.96 2.45
N ILE A 1056 5.84 28.05 1.24
CA ILE A 1056 5.47 27.11 0.15
C ILE A 1056 6.14 25.76 0.41
N TYR A 1057 5.33 24.69 0.46
CA TYR A 1057 5.82 23.32 0.61
C TYR A 1057 6.77 22.98 -0.55
N SER A 1058 7.83 22.21 -0.29
CA SER A 1058 8.75 21.77 -1.33
C SER A 1058 9.49 20.50 -0.92
N ASP A 1059 9.32 19.45 -1.71
CA ASP A 1059 10.07 18.19 -1.64
C ASP A 1059 11.48 18.29 -2.27
N ALA A 1060 11.79 19.42 -2.91
CA ALA A 1060 13.11 19.73 -3.47
C ALA A 1060 14.10 20.37 -2.48
N SER A 1061 14.04 20.02 -1.19
CA SER A 1061 15.06 20.41 -0.20
C SER A 1061 16.44 19.84 -0.53
N ASP A 1062 16.44 18.62 -1.07
CA ASP A 1062 17.59 17.96 -1.68
C ASP A 1062 17.31 17.77 -3.18
N GLN A 1063 18.30 18.05 -4.04
CA GLN A 1063 18.13 18.05 -5.49
C GLN A 1063 19.19 17.23 -6.21
N ARG A 1064 18.82 16.76 -7.40
CA ARG A 1064 19.69 16.08 -8.37
C ARG A 1064 19.57 16.72 -9.75
N LEU A 1065 20.63 16.67 -10.53
CA LEU A 1065 20.66 17.22 -11.88
C LEU A 1065 19.96 16.24 -12.84
N LEU A 1066 18.77 16.59 -13.34
CA LEU A 1066 18.07 15.79 -14.35
C LEU A 1066 18.72 15.96 -15.72
N LEU A 1067 18.97 17.21 -16.11
CA LEU A 1067 19.69 17.54 -17.35
C LEU A 1067 20.35 18.92 -17.27
N HIS A 1068 21.42 19.07 -18.05
CA HIS A 1068 22.07 20.34 -18.36
C HIS A 1068 22.33 20.38 -19.87
N LEU A 1069 21.84 21.41 -20.55
CA LEU A 1069 22.07 21.61 -21.98
C LEU A 1069 23.44 22.27 -22.20
N SER A 1070 24.26 21.67 -23.05
CA SER A 1070 25.56 22.24 -23.38
C SER A 1070 25.44 23.53 -24.20
N GLN A 1071 26.44 24.40 -24.10
CA GLN A 1071 26.51 25.62 -24.93
C GLN A 1071 26.48 25.31 -26.44
N HIS A 1072 26.96 24.14 -26.85
CA HIS A 1072 26.87 23.69 -28.23
C HIS A 1072 25.42 23.41 -28.64
N GLU A 1073 24.67 22.65 -27.84
CA GLU A 1073 23.25 22.34 -28.10
C GLU A 1073 22.40 23.62 -28.12
N ILE A 1074 22.65 24.54 -27.17
CA ILE A 1074 21.97 25.84 -27.12
C ILE A 1074 22.29 26.67 -28.37
N ALA A 1075 23.56 26.71 -28.79
CA ALA A 1075 23.98 27.45 -29.98
C ALA A 1075 23.39 26.86 -31.26
N GLU A 1076 23.35 25.54 -31.41
CA GLU A 1076 22.71 24.86 -32.54
C GLU A 1076 21.19 25.13 -32.58
N SER A 1077 20.52 25.05 -31.43
CA SER A 1077 19.08 25.34 -31.36
C SER A 1077 18.78 26.81 -31.73
N ARG A 1078 19.59 27.75 -31.23
CA ARG A 1078 19.48 29.18 -31.59
C ARG A 1078 19.76 29.47 -33.07
N LYS A 1079 20.53 28.62 -33.77
CA LYS A 1079 20.72 28.76 -35.23
C LYS A 1079 19.48 28.35 -36.02
N GLN A 1080 18.66 27.46 -35.47
CA GLN A 1080 17.37 27.07 -36.02
C GLN A 1080 16.26 28.10 -35.70
N TRP A 1081 16.63 29.32 -35.31
CA TRP A 1081 15.68 30.35 -34.92
C TRP A 1081 14.72 30.71 -36.06
N ILE A 1082 13.46 30.33 -35.87
CA ILE A 1082 12.33 30.71 -36.72
C ILE A 1082 11.63 31.89 -36.02
N PRO A 1083 11.47 33.06 -36.67
CA PRO A 1083 10.64 34.13 -36.13
C PRO A 1083 9.22 33.59 -35.96
N ALA A 1084 8.73 33.52 -34.72
CA ALA A 1084 7.41 32.99 -34.45
C ALA A 1084 6.35 33.84 -35.17
N GLN A 1085 5.56 33.20 -36.04
CA GLN A 1085 4.25 33.70 -36.44
C GLN A 1085 3.40 33.81 -35.16
N GLU A 1086 3.08 35.04 -34.77
CA GLU A 1086 2.00 35.30 -33.83
C GLU A 1086 0.70 34.74 -34.41
N ASN A 1087 0.19 33.70 -33.74
CA ASN A 1087 -1.19 33.21 -33.66
C ASN A 1087 -1.20 31.68 -33.61
N ILE A 1088 -0.59 31.11 -32.55
CA ILE A 1088 -1.13 29.87 -32.02
C ILE A 1088 -2.30 30.33 -31.17
N GLU A 1089 -3.51 30.31 -31.74
CA GLU A 1089 -4.73 30.34 -30.93
C GLU A 1089 -4.59 29.19 -29.91
N ASN A 1090 -4.34 29.55 -28.65
CA ASN A 1090 -4.54 28.65 -27.53
C ASN A 1090 -6.04 28.41 -27.42
N THR A 1091 -6.58 27.55 -28.28
CA THR A 1091 -7.85 26.89 -28.03
C THR A 1091 -7.66 26.04 -26.78
N PRO A 1092 -8.40 26.30 -25.70
CA PRO A 1092 -8.38 25.44 -24.53
C PRO A 1092 -8.79 24.03 -24.98
N ASN A 1093 -7.87 23.06 -24.88
CA ASN A 1093 -8.13 21.66 -25.19
C ASN A 1093 -8.99 21.07 -24.07
N HIS A 1094 -10.29 21.35 -24.09
CA HIS A 1094 -11.26 20.82 -23.12
C HIS A 1094 -12.11 19.69 -23.69
N LEU A 1095 -11.66 19.01 -24.73
CA LEU A 1095 -12.32 17.81 -25.26
C LEU A 1095 -11.30 16.67 -25.37
N PRO A 1096 -11.70 15.42 -25.07
CA PRO A 1096 -10.80 14.27 -25.10
C PRO A 1096 -10.06 14.20 -26.45
N ASN A 1097 -8.72 14.05 -26.42
CA ASN A 1097 -7.95 13.95 -27.65
C ASN A 1097 -8.29 12.62 -28.34
N ILE A 1098 -9.00 12.71 -29.45
CA ILE A 1098 -9.27 11.57 -30.33
C ILE A 1098 -7.98 11.22 -31.07
N VAL A 1099 -7.56 9.96 -30.98
CA VAL A 1099 -6.35 9.47 -31.64
C VAL A 1099 -6.75 8.85 -32.97
N THR A 1100 -6.13 9.30 -34.05
CA THR A 1100 -6.32 8.72 -35.40
C THR A 1100 -5.11 7.87 -35.78
N ARG A 1101 -5.34 6.74 -36.46
CA ARG A 1101 -4.28 5.86 -36.98
C ARG A 1101 -4.65 5.39 -38.37
N SER A 1102 -3.70 5.43 -39.32
CA SER A 1102 -3.96 4.87 -40.65
C SER A 1102 -4.36 3.40 -40.60
N ILE A 1103 -5.31 3.02 -41.45
CA ILE A 1103 -5.82 1.65 -41.56
C ILE A 1103 -4.77 0.77 -42.25
N THR A 1104 -4.61 -0.46 -41.75
CA THR A 1104 -3.79 -1.50 -42.36
C THR A 1104 -4.63 -2.76 -42.58
N PRO A 1105 -4.21 -3.70 -43.45
CA PRO A 1105 -4.93 -4.96 -43.64
C PRO A 1105 -5.10 -5.81 -42.36
N ASN A 1106 -4.28 -5.59 -41.33
CA ASN A 1106 -4.41 -6.30 -40.05
C ASN A 1106 -5.54 -5.76 -39.17
N ASP A 1107 -6.16 -4.65 -39.56
CA ASP A 1107 -7.24 -3.99 -38.83
C ASP A 1107 -8.62 -4.47 -39.23
N PHE A 1108 -8.72 -5.48 -40.11
CA PHE A 1108 -10.00 -5.98 -40.63
C PHE A 1108 -10.95 -6.42 -39.51
N ALA A 1109 -10.44 -7.09 -38.47
CA ALA A 1109 -11.27 -7.56 -37.37
C ALA A 1109 -11.89 -6.39 -36.60
N ILE A 1110 -11.16 -5.28 -36.49
CA ILE A 1110 -11.62 -4.04 -35.83
C ILE A 1110 -12.68 -3.35 -36.68
N ILE A 1111 -12.44 -3.22 -37.98
CA ILE A 1111 -13.41 -2.58 -38.90
C ILE A 1111 -14.68 -3.41 -38.97
N LYS A 1112 -14.57 -4.74 -39.06
CA LYS A 1112 -15.70 -5.66 -39.02
C LYS A 1112 -16.52 -5.50 -37.74
N GLU A 1113 -15.85 -5.51 -36.60
CA GLU A 1113 -16.50 -5.32 -35.30
C GLU A 1113 -17.17 -3.93 -35.18
N LEU A 1114 -16.56 -2.89 -35.75
CA LEU A 1114 -17.16 -1.55 -35.84
C LEU A 1114 -18.40 -1.54 -36.74
N GLU A 1115 -18.34 -2.13 -37.94
CA GLU A 1115 -19.49 -2.22 -38.84
C GLU A 1115 -20.62 -3.06 -38.25
N GLU A 1116 -20.32 -4.12 -37.50
CA GLU A 1116 -21.31 -4.93 -36.78
C GLU A 1116 -22.13 -4.09 -35.79
N GLN A 1117 -21.53 -3.03 -35.27
CA GLN A 1117 -22.12 -2.12 -34.29
C GLN A 1117 -22.71 -0.85 -34.91
N ILE A 1118 -22.19 -0.38 -36.04
CA ILE A 1118 -22.62 0.85 -36.70
C ILE A 1118 -23.74 0.59 -37.71
N TYR A 1119 -23.65 -0.51 -38.45
CA TYR A 1119 -24.48 -0.77 -39.62
C TYR A 1119 -25.36 -2.04 -39.47
N PRO A 1120 -26.60 -2.04 -40.00
CA PRO A 1120 -27.39 -3.25 -40.23
C PRO A 1120 -26.64 -4.26 -41.11
N GLU A 1121 -26.89 -5.56 -40.92
CA GLU A 1121 -26.16 -6.67 -41.58
C GLU A 1121 -26.01 -6.52 -43.10
N HIS A 1122 -27.03 -5.97 -43.78
CA HIS A 1122 -27.08 -5.91 -45.24
C HIS A 1122 -26.31 -4.74 -45.88
N ILE A 1123 -25.78 -3.77 -45.10
CA ILE A 1123 -24.96 -2.66 -45.62
C ILE A 1123 -23.52 -2.68 -45.10
N ARG A 1124 -23.11 -3.75 -44.40
CA ARG A 1124 -21.73 -3.96 -43.96
C ARG A 1124 -20.88 -4.36 -45.17
N GLN A 1125 -19.68 -3.81 -45.28
CA GLN A 1125 -18.84 -3.98 -46.47
C GLN A 1125 -17.61 -4.86 -46.22
N TYR A 1126 -17.02 -4.85 -45.02
CA TYR A 1126 -15.68 -5.42 -44.77
C TYR A 1126 -15.70 -6.74 -43.99
N ASP A 1127 -16.33 -7.76 -44.57
CA ASP A 1127 -16.49 -9.08 -43.92
C ASP A 1127 -15.24 -9.97 -43.95
N ASP A 1128 -14.30 -9.69 -44.87
CA ASP A 1128 -13.09 -10.48 -45.13
C ASP A 1128 -11.82 -9.60 -45.17
N LYS A 1129 -10.72 -10.15 -44.63
CA LYS A 1129 -9.40 -9.55 -44.64
C LYS A 1129 -8.86 -9.35 -46.06
N GLU A 1130 -9.12 -10.28 -46.98
CA GLU A 1130 -8.65 -10.17 -48.37
C GLU A 1130 -9.28 -8.96 -49.09
N MET A 1131 -10.58 -8.72 -48.84
CA MET A 1131 -11.31 -7.58 -49.40
C MET A 1131 -10.75 -6.23 -48.92
N LEU A 1132 -10.58 -6.06 -47.61
CA LEU A 1132 -9.95 -4.84 -47.06
C LEU A 1132 -8.52 -4.66 -47.58
N GLN A 1133 -7.76 -5.75 -47.69
CA GLN A 1133 -6.39 -5.71 -48.18
C GLN A 1133 -6.29 -5.24 -49.64
N ASP A 1134 -7.23 -5.66 -50.48
CA ASP A 1134 -7.24 -5.29 -51.89
C ASP A 1134 -7.76 -3.87 -52.10
N GLU A 1135 -8.78 -3.43 -51.36
CA GLU A 1135 -9.26 -2.04 -51.40
C GLU A 1135 -8.21 -1.04 -50.92
N LEU A 1136 -7.48 -1.33 -49.83
CA LEU A 1136 -6.42 -0.42 -49.34
C LEU A 1136 -5.29 -0.20 -50.34
N LYS A 1137 -5.07 -1.15 -51.27
CA LYS A 1137 -4.09 -1.02 -52.37
C LYS A 1137 -4.61 -0.21 -53.55
N MET A 1138 -5.91 0.05 -53.64
CA MET A 1138 -6.50 0.84 -54.72
C MET A 1138 -6.29 2.34 -54.46
N ASN A 1139 -5.84 3.06 -55.49
CA ASN A 1139 -5.80 4.52 -55.57
C ASN A 1139 -5.40 5.27 -54.28
N SER A 1140 -4.31 4.83 -53.63
CA SER A 1140 -3.79 5.44 -52.41
C SER A 1140 -4.77 5.45 -51.23
N MET A 1141 -5.74 4.53 -51.17
CA MET A 1141 -6.71 4.47 -50.08
C MET A 1141 -6.07 4.34 -48.69
N GLU A 1142 -5.01 3.54 -48.54
CA GLU A 1142 -4.21 3.43 -47.30
C GLU A 1142 -3.70 4.78 -46.73
N THR A 1143 -3.60 5.79 -47.60
CA THR A 1143 -3.04 7.10 -47.31
C THR A 1143 -4.07 8.03 -46.65
N TYR A 1144 -5.33 7.95 -47.09
CA TYR A 1144 -6.41 8.83 -46.67
C TYR A 1144 -7.32 8.17 -45.64
N SER A 1145 -7.36 6.84 -45.57
CA SER A 1145 -8.15 6.07 -44.61
C SER A 1145 -7.53 5.99 -43.21
N PHE A 1146 -8.34 6.04 -42.16
CA PHE A 1146 -7.90 5.98 -40.76
C PHE A 1146 -8.96 5.46 -39.78
N LEU A 1147 -8.49 4.81 -38.71
CA LEU A 1147 -9.26 4.48 -37.51
C LEU A 1147 -9.23 5.62 -36.50
N VAL A 1148 -10.19 5.59 -35.59
CA VAL A 1148 -10.46 6.62 -34.60
C VAL A 1148 -10.64 5.95 -33.23
N ALA A 1149 -9.95 6.44 -32.19
CA ALA A 1149 -10.05 5.94 -30.82
C ALA A 1149 -10.32 7.07 -29.82
N GLY A 1150 -11.18 6.81 -28.82
CA GLY A 1150 -11.53 7.76 -27.75
C GLY A 1150 -10.56 7.67 -26.57
N GLN A 1151 -10.13 8.81 -26.00
CA GLN A 1151 -9.15 8.84 -24.91
C GLN A 1151 -9.71 8.53 -23.51
N ALA A 1152 -11.02 8.35 -23.35
CA ALA A 1152 -11.68 8.28 -22.03
C ALA A 1152 -11.74 6.88 -21.41
N ASP A 1153 -11.44 5.81 -22.16
CA ASP A 1153 -11.48 4.44 -21.63
C ASP A 1153 -10.17 3.69 -21.91
N SER A 1154 -9.73 2.93 -20.92
CA SER A 1154 -8.47 2.18 -20.94
C SER A 1154 -8.52 0.88 -21.75
N SER A 1155 -9.60 0.64 -22.48
CA SER A 1155 -9.87 -0.60 -23.24
C SER A 1155 -9.10 -0.72 -24.56
N LYS A 1156 -8.63 0.39 -25.16
CA LYS A 1156 -8.14 0.47 -26.55
C LYS A 1156 -9.21 0.18 -27.61
N ASP A 1157 -10.49 0.41 -27.33
CA ASP A 1157 -11.51 0.23 -28.35
C ASP A 1157 -11.45 1.38 -29.37
N TYR A 1158 -11.34 1.02 -30.65
CA TYR A 1158 -11.59 1.95 -31.73
C TYR A 1158 -13.08 2.23 -31.76
N ILE A 1159 -13.44 3.49 -32.00
CA ILE A 1159 -14.82 3.98 -31.92
C ILE A 1159 -15.35 4.47 -33.27
N GLY A 1160 -14.53 4.40 -34.32
CA GLY A 1160 -14.91 4.81 -35.67
C GLY A 1160 -13.78 4.66 -36.67
N TYR A 1161 -14.09 4.88 -37.94
CA TYR A 1161 -13.16 4.80 -39.06
C TYR A 1161 -13.58 5.69 -40.23
N CYS A 1162 -12.64 5.99 -41.11
CA CYS A 1162 -12.85 6.68 -42.39
C CYS A 1162 -12.13 5.92 -43.49
N MET A 1163 -12.85 5.66 -44.59
CA MET A 1163 -12.33 5.08 -45.83
C MET A 1163 -12.38 6.14 -46.94
N ALA A 1164 -11.23 6.51 -47.46
CA ALA A 1164 -11.11 7.52 -48.51
C ALA A 1164 -9.99 7.19 -49.48
N TYR A 1165 -10.14 7.52 -50.75
CA TYR A 1165 -9.20 7.19 -51.83
C TYR A 1165 -9.11 8.31 -52.86
N LEU A 1166 -8.16 8.22 -53.80
CA LEU A 1166 -8.09 9.17 -54.92
C LEU A 1166 -8.94 8.72 -56.10
N ASP A 1167 -9.69 9.64 -56.69
CA ASP A 1167 -10.43 9.38 -57.93
C ASP A 1167 -10.47 10.59 -58.86
N GLN A 1168 -11.00 10.41 -60.06
CA GLN A 1168 -11.38 11.50 -60.95
C GLN A 1168 -12.62 12.22 -60.41
N SER A 1169 -12.66 13.55 -60.55
CA SER A 1169 -13.80 14.35 -60.09
C SER A 1169 -15.06 13.99 -60.87
N GLU A 1170 -16.13 13.60 -60.17
CA GLU A 1170 -17.45 13.36 -60.76
C GLU A 1170 -18.09 14.69 -61.21
N THR A 1171 -17.79 15.77 -60.50
CA THR A 1171 -18.35 17.11 -60.78
C THR A 1171 -17.54 17.88 -61.82
N GLU A 1172 -16.27 17.51 -62.04
CA GLU A 1172 -15.38 18.07 -63.07
C GLU A 1172 -14.68 16.98 -63.91
N PRO A 1173 -15.38 16.28 -64.82
CA PRO A 1173 -14.81 15.15 -65.57
C PRO A 1173 -13.60 15.47 -66.45
N GLY A 1174 -13.32 16.76 -66.71
CA GLY A 1174 -12.16 17.24 -67.49
C GLY A 1174 -10.96 17.66 -66.64
N ARG A 1175 -11.03 17.50 -65.31
CA ARG A 1175 -9.97 17.85 -64.37
C ARG A 1175 -8.79 16.88 -64.52
N HIS A 1176 -7.56 17.41 -64.59
CA HIS A 1176 -6.36 16.57 -64.69
C HIS A 1176 -5.88 16.04 -63.34
N ASP A 1177 -6.06 16.81 -62.26
CA ASP A 1177 -5.63 16.45 -60.91
C ASP A 1177 -6.72 15.65 -60.17
N PRO A 1178 -6.37 14.53 -59.52
CA PRO A 1178 -7.34 13.69 -58.81
C PRO A 1178 -7.91 14.40 -57.56
N VAL A 1179 -9.10 13.99 -57.16
CA VAL A 1179 -9.78 14.43 -55.94
C VAL A 1179 -9.73 13.32 -54.88
N VAL A 1180 -9.89 13.67 -53.60
CA VAL A 1180 -10.12 12.65 -52.56
C VAL A 1180 -11.60 12.31 -52.53
N TYR A 1181 -11.94 11.05 -52.72
CA TYR A 1181 -13.29 10.55 -52.57
C TYR A 1181 -13.45 9.92 -51.19
N ALA A 1182 -14.36 10.45 -50.36
CA ALA A 1182 -14.69 9.86 -49.06
C ALA A 1182 -15.79 8.80 -49.25
N ALA A 1183 -15.36 7.53 -49.26
CA ALA A 1183 -16.23 6.39 -49.52
C ALA A 1183 -17.14 6.08 -48.33
N ASP A 1184 -16.54 6.08 -47.14
CA ASP A 1184 -17.25 5.81 -45.90
C ASP A 1184 -16.62 6.57 -44.72
N MET A 1185 -17.46 7.02 -43.81
CA MET A 1185 -17.05 7.68 -42.59
C MET A 1185 -18.04 7.34 -41.48
N ALA A 1186 -17.61 6.45 -40.60
CA ALA A 1186 -18.48 5.73 -39.68
C ALA A 1186 -17.99 5.86 -38.23
N ILE A 1187 -18.91 6.02 -37.29
CA ILE A 1187 -18.62 6.15 -35.85
C ILE A 1187 -19.65 5.34 -35.07
N LEU A 1188 -19.20 4.63 -34.04
CA LEU A 1188 -20.08 3.93 -33.09
C LEU A 1188 -21.19 4.88 -32.60
N PRO A 1189 -22.46 4.46 -32.57
CA PRO A 1189 -23.58 5.29 -32.13
C PRO A 1189 -23.37 5.93 -30.75
N GLU A 1190 -22.74 5.21 -29.81
CA GLU A 1190 -22.38 5.72 -28.48
C GLU A 1190 -21.27 6.77 -28.45
N ALA A 1191 -20.50 6.91 -29.53
CA ALA A 1191 -19.44 7.89 -29.70
C ALA A 1191 -19.89 9.10 -30.55
N GLN A 1192 -21.11 9.07 -31.10
CA GLN A 1192 -21.72 10.19 -31.79
C GLN A 1192 -22.12 11.28 -30.78
N GLY A 1193 -21.87 12.56 -31.10
CA GLY A 1193 -22.17 13.72 -30.23
C GLY A 1193 -20.97 14.36 -29.50
N PHE A 1194 -19.81 13.70 -29.43
CA PHE A 1194 -18.59 14.19 -28.74
C PHE A 1194 -17.62 15.02 -29.63
N HIS A 1195 -18.11 15.75 -30.63
CA HIS A 1195 -17.28 16.41 -31.67
C HIS A 1195 -16.34 15.46 -32.45
N ILE A 1196 -16.60 14.14 -32.43
CA ILE A 1196 -15.75 13.12 -33.06
C ILE A 1196 -15.83 13.18 -34.58
N GLY A 1197 -17.04 13.24 -35.13
CA GLY A 1197 -17.24 13.46 -36.56
C GLY A 1197 -16.57 14.74 -37.04
N ALA A 1198 -16.56 15.80 -36.22
CA ALA A 1198 -15.86 17.04 -36.53
C ALA A 1198 -14.34 16.86 -36.59
N LYS A 1199 -13.75 16.08 -35.66
CA LYS A 1199 -12.32 15.74 -35.68
C LYS A 1199 -11.94 14.77 -36.79
N MET A 1200 -12.78 13.81 -37.13
CA MET A 1200 -12.58 12.92 -38.29
C MET A 1200 -12.59 13.71 -39.58
N PHE A 1201 -13.55 14.63 -39.72
CA PHE A 1201 -13.63 15.50 -40.87
C PHE A 1201 -12.42 16.45 -40.96
N ASP A 1202 -11.97 17.02 -39.83
CA ASP A 1202 -10.74 17.82 -39.76
C ASP A 1202 -9.48 17.02 -40.12
N GLU A 1203 -9.39 15.75 -39.69
CA GLU A 1203 -8.29 14.84 -40.05
C GLU A 1203 -8.32 14.49 -41.55
N LEU A 1204 -9.49 14.24 -42.13
CA LEU A 1204 -9.62 14.00 -43.57
C LEU A 1204 -9.18 15.23 -44.38
N LEU A 1205 -9.61 16.43 -43.97
CA LEU A 1205 -9.18 17.70 -44.59
C LEU A 1205 -7.67 17.92 -44.47
N LYS A 1206 -7.11 17.62 -43.30
CA LYS A 1206 -5.66 17.69 -43.06
C LYS A 1206 -4.90 16.73 -43.99
N ARG A 1207 -5.29 15.46 -44.03
CA ARG A 1207 -4.68 14.42 -44.88
C ARG A 1207 -4.74 14.75 -46.37
N THR A 1208 -5.84 15.38 -46.78
CA THR A 1208 -6.06 15.86 -48.15
C THR A 1208 -5.11 17.02 -48.46
N SER A 1209 -5.12 18.06 -47.61
CA SER A 1209 -4.30 19.26 -47.81
C SER A 1209 -2.79 19.01 -47.75
N GLU A 1210 -2.33 18.16 -46.83
CA GLU A 1210 -0.90 17.83 -46.67
C GLU A 1210 -0.31 17.15 -47.92
N ARG A 1211 -1.17 16.57 -48.75
CA ARG A 1211 -0.78 15.84 -49.96
C ARG A 1211 -1.05 16.62 -51.23
N GLY A 1212 -1.36 17.90 -51.11
CA GLY A 1212 -1.54 18.81 -52.24
C GLY A 1212 -2.84 18.60 -53.02
N VAL A 1213 -3.80 17.84 -52.48
CA VAL A 1213 -5.14 17.75 -53.06
C VAL A 1213 -6.00 18.86 -52.48
N ASP A 1214 -6.79 19.51 -53.32
CA ASP A 1214 -7.56 20.72 -53.06
C ASP A 1214 -9.08 20.48 -53.04
N LYS A 1215 -9.53 19.25 -53.33
CA LYS A 1215 -10.95 18.90 -53.43
C LYS A 1215 -11.25 17.52 -52.86
N ILE A 1216 -12.33 17.45 -52.06
CA ILE A 1216 -12.92 16.20 -51.56
C ILE A 1216 -14.33 16.07 -52.16
N GLU A 1217 -14.71 14.89 -52.62
CA GLU A 1217 -16.08 14.57 -53.06
C GLU A 1217 -16.64 13.39 -52.24
N MET A 1218 -17.95 13.38 -52.01
CA MET A 1218 -18.64 12.26 -51.37
C MET A 1218 -20.14 12.23 -51.70
N HIS A 1219 -20.72 11.04 -51.67
CA HIS A 1219 -22.17 10.85 -51.61
C HIS A 1219 -22.65 10.91 -50.17
N ALA A 1220 -23.48 11.90 -49.86
CA ALA A 1220 -23.97 12.18 -48.53
C ALA A 1220 -25.47 11.86 -48.41
N ARG A 1221 -25.84 11.03 -47.44
CA ARG A 1221 -27.23 10.66 -47.16
C ARG A 1221 -27.98 11.85 -46.57
N GLU A 1222 -29.18 12.13 -47.09
CA GLU A 1222 -30.00 13.30 -46.76
C GLU A 1222 -30.16 13.52 -45.25
N THR A 1223 -30.51 12.45 -44.53
CA THR A 1223 -30.83 12.54 -43.09
C THR A 1223 -29.60 12.56 -42.19
N THR A 1224 -28.44 12.10 -42.66
CA THR A 1224 -27.21 11.96 -41.87
C THR A 1224 -26.11 12.90 -42.33
N SER A 1225 -25.19 12.44 -43.18
CA SER A 1225 -23.97 13.17 -43.56
C SER A 1225 -24.25 14.48 -44.29
N TYR A 1226 -25.29 14.54 -45.13
CA TYR A 1226 -25.65 15.76 -45.85
C TYR A 1226 -26.18 16.84 -44.90
N SER A 1227 -27.13 16.49 -44.03
CA SER A 1227 -27.66 17.40 -43.01
C SER A 1227 -26.55 17.88 -42.06
N ALA A 1228 -25.64 16.98 -41.65
CA ALA A 1228 -24.51 17.32 -40.78
C ALA A 1228 -23.55 18.33 -41.43
N LEU A 1229 -23.22 18.17 -42.72
CA LEU A 1229 -22.31 19.07 -43.44
C LEU A 1229 -22.96 20.42 -43.76
N LYS A 1230 -24.24 20.42 -44.18
CA LYS A 1230 -24.95 21.62 -44.64
C LYS A 1230 -25.44 22.50 -43.49
N ASN A 1231 -25.99 21.88 -42.44
CA ASN A 1231 -26.73 22.60 -41.39
C ASN A 1231 -25.91 22.85 -40.13
N SER A 1232 -24.78 22.16 -39.94
CA SER A 1232 -24.04 22.27 -38.68
C SER A 1232 -23.05 23.43 -38.64
N GLU A 1233 -23.10 24.22 -37.57
CA GLU A 1233 -22.17 25.35 -37.34
C GLU A 1233 -20.72 24.90 -37.16
N TRP A 1234 -20.47 23.68 -36.65
CA TRP A 1234 -19.09 23.16 -36.55
C TRP A 1234 -18.47 22.89 -37.92
N ALA A 1235 -19.26 22.38 -38.88
CA ALA A 1235 -18.77 22.08 -40.22
C ALA A 1235 -18.37 23.38 -40.94
N LYS A 1236 -19.23 24.41 -40.86
CA LYS A 1236 -18.92 25.75 -41.39
C LYS A 1236 -17.66 26.34 -40.76
N HIS A 1237 -17.48 26.20 -39.45
CA HIS A 1237 -16.32 26.72 -38.73
C HIS A 1237 -15.01 26.01 -39.12
N ILE A 1238 -15.01 24.67 -39.23
CA ILE A 1238 -13.83 23.90 -39.64
C ILE A 1238 -13.44 24.23 -41.08
N LEU A 1239 -14.42 24.26 -41.98
CA LEU A 1239 -14.20 24.62 -43.39
C LEU A 1239 -13.60 26.02 -43.51
N TYR A 1240 -14.19 27.02 -42.83
CA TYR A 1240 -13.66 28.38 -42.80
C TYR A 1240 -12.22 28.43 -42.26
N ARG A 1241 -11.92 27.77 -41.14
CA ARG A 1241 -10.57 27.74 -40.55
C ARG A 1241 -9.53 27.08 -41.45
N ARG A 1242 -9.91 26.03 -42.17
CA ARG A 1242 -9.01 25.28 -43.06
C ARG A 1242 -8.91 25.89 -44.47
N GLY A 1243 -9.68 26.95 -44.76
CA GLY A 1243 -9.73 27.58 -46.07
C GLY A 1243 -10.43 26.70 -47.11
N TYR A 1244 -11.52 26.03 -46.72
CA TYR A 1244 -12.37 25.24 -47.61
C TYR A 1244 -13.81 25.77 -47.60
N LYS A 1245 -14.57 25.48 -48.65
CA LYS A 1245 -16.01 25.76 -48.77
C LYS A 1245 -16.76 24.46 -49.06
N PHE A 1246 -17.99 24.38 -48.56
CA PHE A 1246 -18.94 23.32 -48.92
C PHE A 1246 -19.70 23.71 -50.18
N VAL A 1247 -19.80 22.81 -51.14
CA VAL A 1247 -20.55 22.97 -52.38
C VAL A 1247 -21.51 21.79 -52.53
N ASP A 1248 -22.77 22.10 -52.79
CA ASP A 1248 -23.86 21.16 -52.95
C ASP A 1248 -24.18 21.02 -54.45
N HIS A 1249 -24.03 19.81 -55.00
CA HIS A 1249 -24.32 19.52 -56.42
C HIS A 1249 -25.70 18.91 -56.63
N GLY A 1250 -26.48 18.73 -55.56
CA GLY A 1250 -27.85 18.22 -55.59
C GLY A 1250 -27.96 16.70 -55.44
N VAL A 1251 -29.20 16.22 -55.53
CA VAL A 1251 -29.56 14.79 -55.43
C VAL A 1251 -29.07 14.06 -56.67
N VAL A 1252 -28.38 12.94 -56.46
CA VAL A 1252 -27.82 12.09 -57.53
C VAL A 1252 -28.36 10.68 -57.55
N ASP A 1253 -28.83 10.17 -56.40
CA ASP A 1253 -29.40 8.82 -56.28
C ASP A 1253 -30.34 8.70 -55.08
N GLU A 1254 -30.98 7.55 -54.92
CA GLU A 1254 -31.81 7.18 -53.76
C GLU A 1254 -31.16 6.00 -53.01
N PHE A 1255 -31.06 6.10 -51.68
CA PHE A 1255 -30.57 5.06 -50.79
C PHE A 1255 -31.75 4.37 -50.09
N ASP A 1256 -31.87 3.05 -50.29
CA ASP A 1256 -32.82 2.19 -49.59
C ASP A 1256 -32.10 1.49 -48.43
N ASP A 1257 -32.60 1.68 -47.20
CA ASP A 1257 -32.04 1.10 -45.98
C ASP A 1257 -32.46 -0.35 -45.72
N GLY A 1258 -33.14 -1.00 -46.68
CA GLY A 1258 -33.56 -2.40 -46.59
C GLY A 1258 -34.76 -2.66 -45.66
N ASP A 1259 -35.18 -1.66 -44.87
CA ASP A 1259 -36.34 -1.68 -43.98
C ASP A 1259 -37.54 -0.91 -44.58
N GLY A 1260 -37.42 -0.47 -45.85
CA GLY A 1260 -38.44 0.22 -46.60
C GLY A 1260 -38.40 1.75 -46.46
N ASN A 1261 -37.34 2.32 -45.87
CA ASN A 1261 -37.12 3.76 -45.89
C ASN A 1261 -36.16 4.11 -47.04
N ILE A 1262 -36.65 4.97 -47.94
CA ILE A 1262 -35.88 5.51 -49.07
C ILE A 1262 -35.51 6.95 -48.72
N GLU A 1263 -34.23 7.30 -48.80
CA GLU A 1263 -33.75 8.67 -48.65
C GLU A 1263 -32.89 9.12 -49.83
N ASN A 1264 -32.79 10.42 -50.06
CA ASN A 1264 -31.97 10.94 -51.17
C ASN A 1264 -30.46 10.89 -50.82
N LEU A 1265 -29.63 10.56 -51.81
CA LEU A 1265 -28.18 10.75 -51.79
C LEU A 1265 -27.82 12.03 -52.53
N TYR A 1266 -27.08 12.91 -51.86
CA TYR A 1266 -26.58 14.17 -52.41
C TYR A 1266 -25.10 14.03 -52.75
N LEU A 1267 -24.70 14.46 -53.95
CA LEU A 1267 -23.29 14.64 -54.26
C LEU A 1267 -22.82 16.00 -53.73
N VAL A 1268 -21.81 15.98 -52.87
CA VAL A 1268 -21.25 17.20 -52.26
C VAL A 1268 -19.76 17.27 -52.49
N SER A 1269 -19.23 18.48 -52.69
CA SER A 1269 -17.78 18.71 -52.72
C SER A 1269 -17.33 19.68 -51.64
N ILE A 1270 -16.12 19.44 -51.15
CA ILE A 1270 -15.39 20.32 -50.24
C ILE A 1270 -14.18 20.85 -50.99
N GLU A 1271 -14.19 22.14 -51.31
CA GLU A 1271 -13.22 22.76 -52.21
C GLU A 1271 -12.38 23.78 -51.47
N LYS A 1272 -11.07 23.77 -51.71
CA LYS A 1272 -10.15 24.79 -51.16
C LYS A 1272 -10.47 26.16 -51.77
N ILE A 1273 -10.48 27.20 -50.94
CA ILE A 1273 -10.78 28.60 -51.30
C ILE A 1273 -9.56 29.27 -51.92
#